data_AF-A0AAE0UVJ1-F1
#
_entry.id   AF-A0AAE0UVJ1-F1
#
_cell.length_a   1.000
_cell.length_b   1.000
_cell.length_c   1.000
_cell.angle_alpha   90.00
_cell.angle_beta   90.00
_cell.angle_gamma   90.00
#
_symmetry.space_group_name_H-M   'P 1'
#
loop_
_entity.id
_entity.type
_entity.pdbx_description
1 polymer ?
#
loop_
_entity_poly.entity_id
_entity_poly.type
_entity_poly.pdbx_seq_one_letter_code
_entity_poly.pdbx_strand_id
1 'polypeptide(L)'
;MLPDKVPEEETLHAPEELKKQAHVSSFEKYTELYNKSIDSPEEFWGDVGKDFFWKTKHNGKFLDYNFDVTQGEIYIKCMEGATTNICYNILDRNVHERKLGDKVAFYWEGNEPGVDKMVTYKELLQQVCKFANVLKSQGVKKGDRVSIYMPMVVELVVAMLACARIGAVHSIVFAGFSAESLCERIMDSQCCLLITADGFYRGDKLINLKVIADEALQKCRDKSFPLEWCIVLKHLSKDEPETSSTGSMSPPAKRACPDLQQKNQKEKVRKVRPIPKVPWNPDVDVCWHSLMDGASDECEPVWCESEDPLFILYTSGSTGKPKYYAKGCFWSELDEVMESIPTGERVVIGADFNGHVGEGNTGDEEVMGKFGVKERNLEGQMVVDFAKRMDMGVVNTYFQKREEHRVTYKSGGRSTQVDYILCRRGNLKEISDCKVVVGESVARQHRMVVCRMTLMVCKKKRSEIEKKTKWWKLKKEECCEEFRQKLRQALGGQVVLPDDWETTAEVIRETGRKVLGVSSGRRKEDKETWWWNEEVQDSIQRKRLAKKKWDMDRTEENRQEYKELQRRVKREVSKAKQKAYDELYTRLDTREGEKDLYRVLTSEESVQRRWKEYFEELMNEENEREKRVEGVNSVEQKVDKIRKDEVRKALKRMKSGKAVGPDDIPVEVWKCLGEAAVEFLASLFNRVLENLEKAYDRVPREELWYCMRKSGVAEKYVRVVQDMYERSRTVVRCAVGQTEEFNVEVGLHQGSALSPFLFAIVMDQLSEEVRQESPWTMMFADDIVICSESREQVEENLERWRFALERRGMKVSRSKTEYMCVNEREGSGTVRLQGEEVKKVQEFKYLGSTVQSNGECGKEKISARIKGKVYRTVVRPAMLYGLETVSLRKRQESELEGVLHTVSGYMLYTAVTFKMVFDYHPDDIYWCTADIGWITGHSYITYGPLANGATSVLFEGLPTYPDVSRMWEIVDKYNISKFYTAPTAIRLLMKYGSEPVHKYKRSSLKILGTVGEPINPEAWQWYYNVVGEKRCPIVDTFWQTETGGHVLTPLPAATPLKPGSATFPFFGVIPAILNESGEELEGPNEGYLVFKQPWPGMMRTVYRNHQRFETTYFKKFPGYYVTGDGCRRDKDGYYWITGRIDDMLNVSGHLLSTAEVESALVEHEAVAEAAVVGTPHPVKGESLYCFVTLNDGINYTATLEAELKKQVREKIGAIATPDYIQNAPGLPKTRSGKIMRRVLRKIASNQQDLGDVSTLADSSIIEQLFENRCCTAV
;
A
#
# COMPACT_ATOMS: atom_id res chain seq x y z
N MET A 1 31.87 -5.29 -23.60
CA MET A 1 33.28 -5.21 -24.01
C MET A 1 34.11 -4.79 -22.80
N LEU A 2 35.39 -5.13 -22.77
CA LEU A 2 36.43 -4.48 -21.96
C LEU A 2 37.38 -3.73 -22.93
N PRO A 3 38.22 -2.80 -22.49
CA PRO A 3 39.27 -2.22 -23.34
C PRO A 3 40.36 -3.27 -23.66
N ASP A 4 40.88 -3.25 -24.88
CA ASP A 4 41.94 -4.18 -25.35
C ASP A 4 43.32 -3.91 -24.71
N LYS A 5 43.52 -2.72 -24.13
CA LYS A 5 44.77 -2.29 -23.48
C LYS A 5 44.48 -1.65 -22.13
N VAL A 6 45.48 -1.68 -21.24
CA VAL A 6 45.43 -0.99 -19.94
C VAL A 6 45.27 0.52 -20.17
N PRO A 7 44.28 1.18 -19.54
CA PRO A 7 44.11 2.63 -19.63
C PRO A 7 45.24 3.40 -18.93
N GLU A 8 45.98 4.25 -19.65
CA GLU A 8 47.21 4.93 -19.17
C GLU A 8 47.01 6.40 -18.71
N GLU A 9 45.98 7.12 -19.15
CA GLU A 9 45.76 8.53 -18.79
C GLU A 9 44.97 8.70 -17.48
N GLU A 10 45.50 9.50 -16.54
CA GLU A 10 44.81 9.96 -15.31
C GLU A 10 44.27 8.84 -14.39
N THR A 11 44.88 7.66 -14.41
CA THR A 11 44.50 6.52 -13.56
C THR A 11 45.43 6.37 -12.33
N LEU A 12 44.89 5.83 -11.24
CA LEU A 12 45.62 5.50 -10.03
C LEU A 12 45.84 3.99 -9.94
N HIS A 13 47.05 3.57 -9.59
CA HIS A 13 47.42 2.16 -9.49
C HIS A 13 47.70 1.78 -8.04
N ALA A 14 47.44 0.51 -7.70
CA ALA A 14 47.86 -0.04 -6.42
C ALA A 14 49.39 -0.09 -6.28
N PRO A 15 49.92 -0.03 -5.04
CA PRO A 15 51.33 -0.25 -4.76
C PRO A 15 51.82 -1.61 -5.28
N GLU A 16 53.08 -1.67 -5.72
CA GLU A 16 53.70 -2.90 -6.24
C GLU A 16 53.68 -4.06 -5.25
N GLU A 17 53.82 -3.78 -3.94
CA GLU A 17 53.74 -4.82 -2.91
C GLU A 17 52.36 -5.48 -2.83
N LEU A 18 51.28 -4.72 -3.07
CA LEU A 18 49.93 -5.27 -3.12
C LEU A 18 49.75 -6.14 -4.37
N LYS A 19 50.30 -5.72 -5.53
CA LYS A 19 50.22 -6.51 -6.78
C LYS A 19 50.90 -7.87 -6.69
N LYS A 20 52.06 -7.97 -6.01
CA LYS A 20 52.82 -9.23 -5.88
C LYS A 20 52.08 -10.34 -5.16
N GLN A 21 51.17 -9.99 -4.24
CA GLN A 21 50.46 -10.95 -3.38
C GLN A 21 48.98 -11.09 -3.75
N ALA A 22 48.48 -10.28 -4.69
CA ALA A 22 47.06 -10.24 -5.01
C ALA A 22 46.56 -11.50 -5.72
N HIS A 23 45.31 -11.89 -5.43
CA HIS A 23 44.62 -13.00 -6.11
C HIS A 23 44.47 -12.74 -7.62
N VAL A 24 44.32 -11.47 -8.00
CA VAL A 24 44.30 -10.99 -9.38
C VAL A 24 45.29 -9.84 -9.50
N SER A 25 46.47 -10.12 -10.03
CA SER A 25 47.64 -9.22 -9.95
C SER A 25 47.80 -8.24 -11.12
N SER A 26 47.02 -8.39 -12.20
CA SER A 26 47.13 -7.54 -13.39
C SER A 26 45.81 -7.43 -14.13
N PHE A 27 45.69 -6.41 -14.97
CA PHE A 27 44.51 -6.19 -15.81
C PHE A 27 44.31 -7.33 -16.81
N GLU A 28 45.38 -7.88 -17.37
CA GLU A 28 45.33 -9.02 -18.29
C GLU A 28 44.75 -10.25 -17.58
N LYS A 29 45.16 -10.49 -16.33
CA LYS A 29 44.64 -11.61 -15.55
C LYS A 29 43.17 -11.42 -15.20
N TYR A 30 42.76 -10.19 -14.88
CA TYR A 30 41.36 -9.85 -14.71
C TYR A 30 40.56 -10.14 -15.98
N THR A 31 41.01 -9.67 -17.14
CA THR A 31 40.34 -9.88 -18.44
C THR A 31 40.23 -11.37 -18.79
N GLU A 32 41.29 -12.16 -18.55
CA GLU A 32 41.27 -13.62 -18.74
C GLU A 32 40.18 -14.28 -17.88
N LEU A 33 40.13 -13.96 -16.57
CA LEU A 33 39.15 -14.52 -15.64
C LEU A 33 37.73 -14.04 -15.94
N TYR A 34 37.57 -12.77 -16.32
CA TYR A 34 36.29 -12.20 -16.72
C TYR A 34 35.77 -12.90 -17.97
N ASN A 35 36.56 -13.03 -19.02
CA ASN A 35 36.15 -13.74 -20.24
C ASN A 35 35.83 -15.21 -19.93
N LYS A 36 36.66 -15.91 -19.13
CA LYS A 36 36.35 -17.28 -18.69
C LYS A 36 34.99 -17.38 -17.97
N SER A 37 34.67 -16.40 -17.11
CA SER A 37 33.41 -16.37 -16.37
C SER A 37 32.17 -16.14 -17.26
N ILE A 38 32.35 -15.59 -18.46
CA ILE A 38 31.28 -15.33 -19.44
C ILE A 38 31.19 -16.46 -20.47
N ASP A 39 32.33 -16.87 -21.04
CA ASP A 39 32.40 -17.84 -22.13
C ASP A 39 32.23 -19.28 -21.62
N SER A 40 32.58 -19.54 -20.36
CA SER A 40 32.52 -20.88 -19.72
C SER A 40 32.09 -20.78 -18.26
N PRO A 41 30.86 -20.29 -17.98
CA PRO A 41 30.40 -19.99 -16.62
C PRO A 41 30.32 -21.24 -15.74
N GLU A 42 29.94 -22.40 -16.30
CA GLU A 42 29.89 -23.67 -15.57
C GLU A 42 31.28 -24.12 -15.10
N GLU A 43 32.32 -23.92 -15.92
CA GLU A 43 33.70 -24.23 -15.53
C GLU A 43 34.17 -23.24 -14.45
N PHE A 44 34.02 -21.93 -14.70
CA PHE A 44 34.48 -20.89 -13.77
C PHE A 44 33.82 -21.01 -12.39
N TRP A 45 32.48 -21.05 -12.34
CA TRP A 45 31.76 -21.16 -11.08
C TRP A 45 31.78 -22.57 -10.50
N GLY A 46 31.93 -23.61 -11.33
CA GLY A 46 32.16 -24.98 -10.90
C GLY A 46 33.50 -25.14 -10.18
N ASP A 47 34.55 -24.46 -10.64
CA ASP A 47 35.84 -24.39 -9.97
C ASP A 47 35.71 -23.74 -8.59
N VAL A 48 35.03 -22.60 -8.49
CA VAL A 48 34.69 -21.96 -7.20
C VAL A 48 33.89 -22.92 -6.31
N GLY A 49 32.91 -23.62 -6.88
CA GLY A 49 32.05 -24.54 -6.15
C GLY A 49 32.80 -25.68 -5.45
N LYS A 50 34.00 -26.05 -5.92
CA LYS A 50 34.86 -27.09 -5.30
C LYS A 50 35.36 -26.69 -3.91
N ASP A 51 35.43 -25.40 -3.62
CA ASP A 51 35.86 -24.90 -2.30
C ASP A 51 34.78 -25.11 -1.22
N PHE A 52 33.56 -25.52 -1.62
CA PHE A 52 32.41 -25.71 -0.74
C PHE A 52 32.02 -27.18 -0.59
N PHE A 53 31.43 -27.52 0.54
CA PHE A 53 30.84 -28.83 0.76
C PHE A 53 29.45 -28.89 0.17
N TRP A 54 29.19 -29.99 -0.54
CA TRP A 54 27.92 -30.31 -1.16
C TRP A 54 27.55 -31.73 -0.72
N LYS A 55 26.38 -31.88 -0.10
CA LYS A 55 25.84 -33.20 0.22
C LYS A 55 25.43 -33.93 -1.04
N THR A 56 24.78 -33.22 -1.95
CA THR A 56 24.50 -33.65 -3.33
C THR A 56 25.01 -32.58 -4.27
N LYS A 57 25.71 -32.99 -5.34
CA LYS A 57 26.13 -32.07 -6.41
C LYS A 57 24.92 -31.68 -7.28
N HIS A 58 25.00 -30.54 -7.96
CA HIS A 58 23.96 -30.13 -8.90
C HIS A 58 23.77 -31.16 -10.02
N ASN A 59 22.57 -31.16 -10.60
CA ASN A 59 22.26 -31.87 -11.83
C ASN A 59 21.80 -30.87 -12.90
N GLY A 60 22.13 -31.12 -14.16
CA GLY A 60 21.80 -30.19 -15.24
C GLY A 60 22.69 -28.95 -15.29
N LYS A 61 22.14 -27.82 -15.78
CA LYS A 61 22.90 -26.60 -16.02
C LYS A 61 23.31 -25.92 -14.70
N PHE A 62 24.50 -25.32 -14.70
CA PHE A 62 24.95 -24.52 -13.56
C PHE A 62 24.06 -23.29 -13.31
N LEU A 63 23.60 -22.64 -14.37
CA LEU A 63 22.69 -21.50 -14.32
C LEU A 63 21.65 -21.67 -15.44
N ASP A 64 20.35 -21.59 -15.10
CA ASP A 64 19.24 -21.71 -16.04
C ASP A 64 18.23 -20.58 -15.76
N TYR A 65 17.77 -19.90 -16.82
CA TYR A 65 16.98 -18.68 -16.65
C TYR A 65 16.16 -18.30 -17.88
N ASN A 66 15.17 -17.44 -17.64
CA ASN A 66 14.50 -16.65 -18.66
C ASN A 66 14.42 -15.18 -18.19
N PHE A 67 14.96 -14.25 -18.98
CA PHE A 67 14.89 -12.79 -18.75
C PHE A 67 13.87 -12.09 -19.65
N ASP A 68 13.26 -12.82 -20.58
CA ASP A 68 12.34 -12.28 -21.56
C ASP A 68 10.89 -12.66 -21.20
N VAL A 69 10.15 -11.67 -20.70
CA VAL A 69 8.73 -11.80 -20.37
C VAL A 69 7.87 -12.21 -21.57
N THR A 70 8.37 -12.04 -22.81
CA THR A 70 7.68 -12.46 -24.04
C THR A 70 7.88 -13.94 -24.36
N GLN A 71 8.90 -14.59 -23.77
CA GLN A 71 9.24 -16.00 -23.99
C GLN A 71 8.73 -16.93 -22.88
N GLY A 72 8.07 -16.39 -21.85
CA GLY A 72 7.51 -17.16 -20.74
C GLY A 72 7.66 -16.44 -19.40
N GLU A 73 7.36 -17.15 -18.31
CA GLU A 73 7.59 -16.67 -16.95
C GLU A 73 9.08 -16.41 -16.71
N ILE A 74 9.41 -15.35 -15.98
CA ILE A 74 10.80 -15.06 -15.60
C ILE A 74 11.22 -16.06 -14.53
N TYR A 75 12.37 -16.68 -14.69
CA TYR A 75 12.93 -17.52 -13.64
C TYR A 75 14.45 -17.47 -13.69
N ILE A 76 15.06 -17.77 -12.54
CA ILE A 76 16.51 -17.85 -12.37
C ILE A 76 16.76 -19.02 -11.43
N LYS A 77 17.61 -19.96 -11.84
CA LYS A 77 18.04 -21.09 -11.01
C LYS A 77 19.53 -21.28 -11.15
N CYS A 78 20.21 -21.50 -10.04
CA CYS A 78 21.63 -21.77 -9.96
C CYS A 78 21.84 -23.10 -9.23
N MET A 79 22.60 -24.01 -9.85
CA MET A 79 22.96 -25.30 -9.29
C MET A 79 21.74 -26.14 -8.85
N GLU A 80 20.69 -26.17 -9.67
CA GLU A 80 19.47 -26.94 -9.36
C GLU A 80 19.81 -28.41 -9.02
N GLY A 81 19.12 -28.96 -8.03
CA GLY A 81 19.38 -30.32 -7.50
C GLY A 81 20.61 -30.47 -6.61
N ALA A 82 21.43 -29.42 -6.41
CA ALA A 82 22.48 -29.46 -5.39
C ALA A 82 21.88 -29.30 -4.00
N THR A 83 22.48 -29.96 -3.01
CA THR A 83 22.11 -29.79 -1.59
C THR A 83 23.31 -29.41 -0.75
N THR A 84 23.13 -28.42 0.12
CA THR A 84 24.17 -27.92 1.02
C THR A 84 23.56 -27.24 2.25
N ASN A 85 24.41 -26.74 3.15
CA ASN A 85 24.01 -25.83 4.21
C ASN A 85 25.05 -24.71 4.32
N ILE A 86 24.61 -23.45 4.25
CA ILE A 86 25.52 -22.30 4.29
C ILE A 86 26.21 -22.18 5.65
N CYS A 87 25.50 -22.43 6.76
CA CYS A 87 26.08 -22.37 8.10
C CYS A 87 27.17 -23.43 8.28
N TYR A 88 26.94 -24.65 7.77
CA TYR A 88 27.95 -25.70 7.78
C TYR A 88 29.23 -25.27 7.05
N ASN A 89 29.08 -24.69 5.85
CA ASN A 89 30.21 -24.24 5.05
C ASN A 89 31.04 -23.13 5.70
N ILE A 90 30.39 -22.20 6.40
CA ILE A 90 31.05 -21.01 6.96
C ILE A 90 31.45 -21.16 8.44
N LEU A 91 30.98 -22.19 9.16
CA LEU A 91 31.35 -22.45 10.55
C LEU A 91 31.96 -23.84 10.71
N ASP A 92 31.18 -24.91 10.57
CA ASP A 92 31.60 -26.28 10.85
C ASP A 92 32.86 -26.66 10.06
N ARG A 93 32.90 -26.36 8.75
CA ARG A 93 34.09 -26.61 7.94
C ARG A 93 35.28 -25.76 8.36
N ASN A 94 35.04 -24.50 8.71
CA ASN A 94 36.11 -23.63 9.20
C ASN A 94 36.72 -24.19 10.50
N VAL A 95 35.89 -24.64 11.43
CA VAL A 95 36.33 -25.20 12.72
C VAL A 95 36.99 -26.57 12.54
N HIS A 96 36.31 -27.50 11.87
CA HIS A 96 36.69 -28.91 11.86
C HIS A 96 37.63 -29.29 10.71
N GLU A 97 37.43 -28.76 9.50
CA GLU A 97 38.23 -29.10 8.32
C GLU A 97 39.43 -28.15 8.16
N ARG A 98 39.18 -26.83 8.19
CA ARG A 98 40.23 -25.80 8.03
C ARG A 98 40.99 -25.47 9.31
N LYS A 99 40.61 -26.07 10.44
CA LYS A 99 41.26 -25.92 11.76
C LYS A 99 41.36 -24.47 12.25
N LEU A 100 40.34 -23.65 11.93
CA LEU A 100 40.24 -22.25 12.34
C LEU A 100 39.48 -22.05 13.65
N GLY A 101 39.24 -23.11 14.43
CA GLY A 101 38.40 -23.05 15.64
C GLY A 101 38.83 -21.98 16.65
N ASP A 102 40.13 -21.86 16.90
CA ASP A 102 40.70 -20.88 17.85
C ASP A 102 40.95 -19.51 17.21
N LYS A 103 40.75 -19.37 15.89
CA LYS A 103 40.86 -18.08 15.20
C LYS A 103 39.68 -17.20 15.60
N VAL A 104 39.94 -15.91 15.80
CA VAL A 104 38.90 -14.91 16.05
C VAL A 104 38.02 -14.77 14.80
N ALA A 105 36.72 -14.98 14.95
CA ALA A 105 35.73 -14.67 13.92
C ALA A 105 35.32 -13.20 14.02
N PHE A 106 35.01 -12.72 15.23
CA PHE A 106 34.62 -11.33 15.47
C PHE A 106 35.35 -10.68 16.65
N TYR A 107 35.84 -9.47 16.42
CA TYR A 107 36.02 -8.46 17.47
C TYR A 107 34.74 -7.63 17.55
N TRP A 108 33.97 -7.77 18.61
CA TRP A 108 32.82 -6.91 18.86
C TRP A 108 33.25 -5.68 19.66
N GLU A 109 33.01 -4.49 19.11
CA GLU A 109 33.25 -3.21 19.77
C GLU A 109 31.89 -2.56 20.10
N GLY A 110 31.61 -2.41 21.39
CA GLY A 110 30.37 -1.83 21.89
C GLY A 110 30.29 -0.31 21.68
N ASN A 111 29.12 0.25 22.02
CA ASN A 111 28.90 1.69 21.93
C ASN A 111 29.88 2.51 22.80
N GLU A 112 30.19 2.04 24.01
CA GLU A 112 31.15 2.70 24.90
C GLU A 112 32.58 2.18 24.66
N PRO A 113 33.58 3.08 24.56
CA PRO A 113 34.97 2.65 24.48
C PRO A 113 35.38 1.75 25.65
N GLY A 114 36.08 0.65 25.33
CA GLY A 114 36.54 -0.34 26.31
C GLY A 114 35.47 -1.36 26.74
N VAL A 115 34.27 -1.31 26.17
CA VAL A 115 33.30 -2.41 26.22
C VAL A 115 33.43 -3.18 24.92
N ASP A 116 34.16 -4.29 24.95
CA ASP A 116 34.44 -5.11 23.78
C ASP A 116 34.41 -6.61 24.12
N LYS A 117 34.34 -7.44 23.09
CA LYS A 117 34.34 -8.91 23.19
C LYS A 117 35.07 -9.51 22.00
N MET A 118 35.83 -10.56 22.27
CA MET A 118 36.42 -11.42 21.23
C MET A 118 35.58 -12.70 21.13
N VAL A 119 35.30 -13.13 19.90
CA VAL A 119 34.56 -14.38 19.64
C VAL A 119 35.30 -15.19 18.59
N THR A 120 35.72 -16.39 18.98
CA THR A 120 36.38 -17.37 18.09
C THR A 120 35.36 -18.11 17.22
N TYR A 121 35.81 -18.74 16.14
CA TYR A 121 34.95 -19.58 15.29
C TYR A 121 34.31 -20.74 16.09
N LYS A 122 35.05 -21.33 17.02
CA LYS A 122 34.53 -22.40 17.88
C LYS A 122 33.41 -21.89 18.79
N GLU A 123 33.61 -20.75 19.46
CA GLU A 123 32.58 -20.16 20.32
C GLU A 123 31.35 -19.70 19.53
N LEU A 124 31.55 -19.18 18.31
CA LEU A 124 30.47 -18.80 17.42
C LEU A 124 29.66 -20.03 16.99
N LEU A 125 30.32 -21.11 16.56
CA LEU A 125 29.66 -22.38 16.23
C LEU A 125 28.86 -22.94 17.40
N GLN A 126 29.42 -22.95 18.61
CA GLN A 126 28.71 -23.42 19.80
C GLN A 126 27.46 -22.58 20.08
N GLN A 127 27.56 -21.25 20.01
CA GLN A 127 26.39 -20.37 20.22
C GLN A 127 25.32 -20.58 19.13
N VAL A 128 25.74 -20.75 17.87
CA VAL A 128 24.82 -21.01 16.75
C VAL A 128 24.13 -22.36 16.90
N CYS A 129 24.83 -23.43 17.28
CA CYS A 129 24.22 -24.73 17.55
C CYS A 129 23.21 -24.67 18.70
N LYS A 130 23.57 -24.02 19.81
CA LYS A 130 22.66 -23.82 20.94
C LYS A 130 21.40 -23.10 20.51
N PHE A 131 21.54 -21.96 19.83
CA PHE A 131 20.39 -21.16 19.43
C PHE A 131 19.56 -21.83 18.32
N ALA A 132 20.18 -22.62 17.43
CA ALA A 132 19.46 -23.45 16.47
C ALA A 132 18.58 -24.51 17.16
N ASN A 133 19.08 -25.13 18.24
CA ASN A 133 18.29 -26.04 19.07
C ASN A 133 17.16 -25.32 19.82
N VAL A 134 17.41 -24.08 20.29
CA VAL A 134 16.36 -23.22 20.86
C VAL A 134 15.26 -22.98 19.84
N LEU A 135 15.58 -22.53 18.62
CA LEU A 135 14.57 -22.29 17.58
C LEU A 135 13.76 -23.57 17.27
N LYS A 136 14.42 -24.73 17.15
CA LYS A 136 13.74 -26.03 16.99
C LYS A 136 12.79 -26.34 18.15
N SER A 137 13.19 -26.05 19.39
CA SER A 137 12.36 -26.27 20.58
C SER A 137 11.12 -25.36 20.62
N GLN A 138 11.21 -24.17 20.03
CA GLN A 138 10.10 -23.23 19.84
C GLN A 138 9.25 -23.54 18.59
N GLY A 139 9.47 -24.70 17.95
CA GLY A 139 8.65 -25.19 16.84
C GLY A 139 9.08 -24.72 15.44
N VAL A 140 10.18 -23.96 15.31
CA VAL A 140 10.66 -23.45 14.01
C VAL A 140 11.19 -24.60 13.15
N LYS A 141 10.73 -24.67 11.90
CA LYS A 141 11.10 -25.68 10.91
C LYS A 141 11.72 -25.05 9.66
N LYS A 142 12.28 -25.90 8.79
CA LYS A 142 12.76 -25.50 7.47
C LYS A 142 11.64 -24.79 6.70
N GLY A 143 11.93 -23.62 6.13
CA GLY A 143 10.98 -22.77 5.41
C GLY A 143 10.18 -21.79 6.27
N ASP A 144 10.22 -21.91 7.60
CA ASP A 144 9.58 -20.95 8.49
C ASP A 144 10.31 -19.61 8.49
N ARG A 145 9.56 -18.51 8.57
CA ARG A 145 10.14 -17.16 8.58
C ARG A 145 10.34 -16.70 10.02
N VAL A 146 11.52 -16.17 10.31
CA VAL A 146 11.89 -15.64 11.64
C VAL A 146 12.29 -14.18 11.48
N SER A 147 11.57 -13.28 12.15
CA SER A 147 11.89 -11.84 12.11
C SER A 147 12.96 -11.53 13.16
N ILE A 148 13.99 -10.76 12.78
CA ILE A 148 15.09 -10.39 13.68
C ILE A 148 15.18 -8.86 13.75
N TYR A 149 15.00 -8.30 14.93
CA TYR A 149 15.01 -6.86 15.21
C TYR A 149 15.96 -6.56 16.37
N MET A 150 17.27 -6.66 16.11
CA MET A 150 18.32 -6.57 17.12
C MET A 150 19.38 -5.52 16.77
N PRO A 151 20.10 -4.98 17.77
CA PRO A 151 21.22 -4.08 17.54
C PRO A 151 22.44 -4.86 16.99
N MET A 152 23.51 -4.13 16.67
CA MET A 152 24.78 -4.68 16.15
C MET A 152 25.59 -5.40 17.24
N VAL A 153 25.06 -6.53 17.71
CA VAL A 153 25.64 -7.41 18.75
C VAL A 153 25.94 -8.80 18.19
N VAL A 154 26.80 -9.58 18.86
CA VAL A 154 27.18 -10.93 18.41
C VAL A 154 25.95 -11.84 18.27
N GLU A 155 24.99 -11.71 19.18
CA GLU A 155 23.75 -12.48 19.19
C GLU A 155 22.91 -12.28 17.92
N LEU A 156 23.02 -11.13 17.24
CA LEU A 156 22.41 -10.91 15.92
C LEU A 156 22.98 -11.84 14.86
N VAL A 157 24.31 -12.00 14.82
CA VAL A 157 24.96 -12.96 13.93
C VAL A 157 24.57 -14.39 14.29
N VAL A 158 24.52 -14.71 15.59
CA VAL A 158 24.10 -16.04 16.08
C VAL A 158 22.68 -16.37 15.63
N ALA A 159 21.72 -15.45 15.79
CA ALA A 159 20.33 -15.66 15.39
C ALA A 159 20.18 -15.88 13.87
N MET A 160 20.88 -15.05 13.08
CA MET A 160 20.90 -15.14 11.62
C MET A 160 21.46 -16.49 11.14
N LEU A 161 22.58 -16.94 11.72
CA LEU A 161 23.23 -18.20 11.34
C LEU A 161 22.48 -19.42 11.86
N ALA A 162 21.84 -19.34 13.03
CA ALA A 162 20.99 -20.40 13.56
C ALA A 162 19.77 -20.66 12.67
N CYS A 163 19.13 -19.60 12.15
CA CYS A 163 18.05 -19.72 11.17
C CYS A 163 18.54 -20.45 9.91
N ALA A 164 19.66 -20.00 9.35
CA ALA A 164 20.26 -20.62 8.17
C ALA A 164 20.71 -22.09 8.41
N ARG A 165 21.16 -22.42 9.63
CA ARG A 165 21.55 -23.78 10.03
C ARG A 165 20.37 -24.75 9.97
N ILE A 166 19.19 -24.31 10.36
CA ILE A 166 17.98 -25.15 10.40
C ILE A 166 17.11 -25.03 9.14
N GLY A 167 17.55 -24.23 8.16
CA GLY A 167 16.81 -23.97 6.92
C GLY A 167 15.61 -23.05 7.10
N ALA A 168 15.55 -22.29 8.21
CA ALA A 168 14.56 -21.23 8.40
C ALA A 168 14.99 -19.97 7.62
N VAL A 169 14.00 -19.21 7.16
CA VAL A 169 14.17 -18.02 6.34
C VAL A 169 14.17 -16.80 7.26
N HIS A 170 15.34 -16.25 7.56
CA HIS A 170 15.39 -15.06 8.42
C HIS A 170 14.95 -13.81 7.65
N SER A 171 14.34 -12.87 8.36
CA SER A 171 13.99 -11.55 7.86
C SER A 171 14.43 -10.48 8.85
N ILE A 172 15.61 -9.92 8.61
CA ILE A 172 16.22 -8.94 9.49
C ILE A 172 15.62 -7.57 9.21
N VAL A 173 15.21 -6.88 10.28
CA VAL A 173 14.65 -5.54 10.25
C VAL A 173 15.60 -4.61 11.00
N PHE A 174 16.01 -3.52 10.36
CA PHE A 174 16.91 -2.54 10.96
C PHE A 174 16.36 -2.00 12.28
N ALA A 175 17.15 -2.08 13.35
CA ALA A 175 16.79 -1.68 14.72
C ALA A 175 16.37 -0.20 14.87
N GLY A 176 16.56 0.62 13.84
CA GLY A 176 16.06 2.00 13.80
C GLY A 176 14.63 2.17 13.28
N PHE A 177 13.96 1.12 12.80
CA PHE A 177 12.60 1.21 12.25
C PHE A 177 11.52 1.32 13.33
N SER A 178 10.37 1.88 12.93
CA SER A 178 9.20 2.07 13.81
C SER A 178 8.43 0.77 14.05
N ALA A 179 7.53 0.78 15.04
CA ALA A 179 6.64 -0.34 15.32
C ALA A 179 5.72 -0.67 14.12
N GLU A 180 5.26 0.34 13.37
CA GLU A 180 4.45 0.11 12.17
C GLU A 180 5.27 -0.58 11.08
N SER A 181 6.47 -0.07 10.81
CA SER A 181 7.37 -0.64 9.80
C SER A 181 7.79 -2.07 10.12
N LEU A 182 7.96 -2.40 11.41
CA LEU A 182 8.22 -3.75 11.90
C LEU A 182 6.98 -4.64 11.74
N CYS A 183 5.80 -4.17 12.16
CA CYS A 183 4.52 -4.89 12.01
C CYS A 183 4.23 -5.27 10.56
N GLU A 184 4.40 -4.34 9.61
CA GLU A 184 4.19 -4.60 8.18
C GLU A 184 5.08 -5.72 7.65
N ARG A 185 6.37 -5.72 8.02
CA ARG A 185 7.34 -6.73 7.59
C ARG A 185 7.06 -8.10 8.21
N ILE A 186 6.69 -8.13 9.48
CA ILE A 186 6.29 -9.37 10.18
C ILE A 186 5.09 -10.02 9.48
N MET A 187 4.07 -9.22 9.13
CA MET A 187 2.86 -9.73 8.47
C MET A 187 3.14 -10.17 7.02
N ASP A 188 3.90 -9.38 6.26
CA ASP A 188 4.18 -9.66 4.85
C ASP A 188 4.99 -10.96 4.69
N SER A 189 6.03 -11.13 5.52
CA SER A 189 6.89 -12.32 5.55
C SER A 189 6.20 -13.53 6.18
N GLN A 190 5.06 -13.30 6.84
CA GLN A 190 4.35 -14.30 7.64
C GLN A 190 5.28 -14.95 8.68
N CYS A 191 6.04 -14.14 9.43
CA CYS A 191 6.93 -14.66 10.46
C CYS A 191 6.17 -15.40 11.56
N CYS A 192 6.75 -16.51 12.02
CA CYS A 192 6.23 -17.30 13.15
C CYS A 192 6.80 -16.85 14.50
N LEU A 193 7.96 -16.19 14.49
CA LEU A 193 8.72 -15.84 15.68
C LEU A 193 9.44 -14.49 15.47
N LEU A 194 9.48 -13.66 16.51
CA LEU A 194 10.26 -12.42 16.56
C LEU A 194 11.45 -12.60 17.53
N ILE A 195 12.63 -12.14 17.13
CA ILE A 195 13.81 -12.04 18.00
C ILE A 195 14.17 -10.57 18.15
N THR A 196 14.28 -10.08 19.38
CA THR A 196 14.58 -8.68 19.69
C THR A 196 15.49 -8.56 20.91
N ALA A 197 15.85 -7.34 21.30
CA ALA A 197 16.55 -7.03 22.55
C ALA A 197 15.71 -6.09 23.43
N ASP A 198 16.09 -5.97 24.70
CA ASP A 198 15.53 -4.97 25.61
C ASP A 198 15.73 -3.53 25.09
N GLY A 199 16.96 -3.20 24.70
CA GLY A 199 17.32 -1.93 24.08
C GLY A 199 18.83 -1.82 23.90
N PHE A 200 19.29 -0.70 23.36
CA PHE A 200 20.72 -0.41 23.22
C PHE A 200 20.96 1.10 23.17
N TYR A 201 22.22 1.50 23.35
CA TYR A 201 22.65 2.88 23.17
C TYR A 201 23.26 3.07 21.78
N ARG A 202 22.83 4.13 21.09
CA ARG A 202 23.46 4.61 19.87
C ARG A 202 23.99 6.02 20.12
N GLY A 203 25.29 6.13 20.38
CA GLY A 203 25.88 7.30 21.00
C GLY A 203 25.31 7.51 22.41
N ASP A 204 24.73 8.68 22.66
CA ASP A 204 24.06 8.98 23.93
C ASP A 204 22.57 8.63 23.95
N LYS A 205 22.00 8.24 22.80
CA LYS A 205 20.57 8.00 22.66
C LYS A 205 20.21 6.55 22.99
N LEU A 206 19.35 6.36 23.99
CA LEU A 206 18.73 5.07 24.29
C LEU A 206 17.65 4.74 23.25
N ILE A 207 17.71 3.54 22.67
CA ILE A 207 16.67 2.97 21.81
C ILE A 207 16.06 1.77 22.54
N ASN A 208 14.78 1.89 22.92
CA ASN A 208 14.06 0.85 23.66
C ASN A 208 13.37 -0.11 22.67
N LEU A 209 14.11 -1.14 22.24
CA LEU A 209 13.68 -2.06 21.19
C LEU A 209 12.49 -2.92 21.62
N LYS A 210 12.43 -3.33 22.89
CA LYS A 210 11.31 -4.14 23.38
C LYS A 210 9.99 -3.38 23.39
N VAL A 211 9.99 -2.09 23.75
CA VAL A 211 8.77 -1.27 23.68
C VAL A 211 8.27 -1.15 22.23
N ILE A 212 9.18 -0.94 21.27
CA ILE A 212 8.82 -0.88 19.84
C ILE A 212 8.29 -2.24 19.35
N ALA A 213 8.92 -3.34 19.78
CA ALA A 213 8.49 -4.70 19.46
C ALA A 213 7.08 -4.99 20.02
N ASP A 214 6.78 -4.61 21.27
CA ASP A 214 5.46 -4.81 21.87
C ASP A 214 4.36 -4.04 21.14
N GLU A 215 4.64 -2.79 20.75
CA GLU A 215 3.71 -2.01 19.94
C GLU A 215 3.49 -2.68 18.58
N ALA A 216 4.55 -3.20 17.94
CA ALA A 216 4.44 -3.92 16.68
C ALA A 216 3.62 -5.22 16.82
N LEU A 217 3.88 -6.01 17.87
CA LEU A 217 3.16 -7.24 18.17
C LEU A 217 1.69 -6.97 18.51
N GLN A 218 1.40 -5.88 19.21
CA GLN A 218 0.02 -5.46 19.46
C GLN A 218 -0.69 -5.09 18.15
N LYS A 219 -0.04 -4.32 17.26
CA LYS A 219 -0.56 -4.02 15.92
C LYS A 219 -0.77 -5.29 15.08
N CYS A 220 0.12 -6.27 15.18
CA CYS A 220 -0.04 -7.58 14.56
C CYS A 220 -1.28 -8.31 15.11
N ARG A 221 -1.49 -8.32 16.43
CA ARG A 221 -2.71 -8.86 17.08
C ARG A 221 -3.98 -8.15 16.61
N ASP A 222 -3.96 -6.81 16.57
CA ASP A 222 -5.08 -5.99 16.12
C ASP A 222 -5.45 -6.26 14.64
N LYS A 223 -4.46 -6.69 13.84
CA LYS A 223 -4.63 -7.10 12.44
C LYS A 223 -4.82 -8.62 12.27
N SER A 224 -5.16 -9.35 13.34
CA SER A 224 -5.41 -10.80 13.36
C SER A 224 -4.22 -11.67 12.95
N PHE A 225 -3.00 -11.22 13.25
CA PHE A 225 -1.75 -11.97 13.05
C PHE A 225 -0.96 -12.06 14.37
N PRO A 226 -1.45 -12.75 15.41
CA PRO A 226 -0.69 -12.91 16.66
C PRO A 226 0.57 -13.77 16.42
N LEU A 227 1.71 -13.34 16.95
CA LEU A 227 2.91 -14.19 17.02
C LEU A 227 2.90 -14.93 18.35
N GLU A 228 3.27 -16.21 18.31
CA GLU A 228 3.34 -17.06 19.49
C GLU A 228 4.56 -16.73 20.36
N TRP A 229 5.70 -16.41 19.73
CA TRP A 229 6.97 -16.25 20.44
C TRP A 229 7.69 -14.96 20.11
N CYS A 230 8.18 -14.29 21.15
CA CYS A 230 9.09 -13.16 21.11
C CYS A 230 10.32 -13.47 21.98
N ILE A 231 11.45 -13.81 21.35
CA ILE A 231 12.71 -14.07 22.08
C ILE A 231 13.39 -12.73 22.35
N VAL A 232 13.64 -12.41 23.63
CA VAL A 232 14.20 -11.13 24.06
C VAL A 232 15.59 -11.30 24.66
N LEU A 233 16.58 -10.67 24.02
CA LEU A 233 17.92 -10.51 24.55
C LEU A 233 17.96 -9.39 25.59
N LYS A 234 18.35 -9.71 26.84
CA LYS A 234 18.67 -8.70 27.86
C LYS A 234 20.05 -8.10 27.56
N HIS A 235 20.17 -7.14 26.65
CA HIS A 235 21.46 -6.53 26.29
C HIS A 235 21.91 -5.50 27.33
N LEU A 236 21.02 -4.61 27.78
CA LEU A 236 21.32 -3.61 28.83
C LEU A 236 21.02 -4.11 30.25
N SER A 237 20.12 -5.10 30.40
CA SER A 237 19.61 -5.61 31.68
C SER A 237 20.27 -6.93 32.14
N LYS A 238 21.60 -7.05 32.03
CA LYS A 238 22.35 -8.26 32.47
C LYS A 238 22.72 -8.30 33.97
N ASP A 239 22.65 -7.18 34.68
CA ASP A 239 23.23 -7.03 36.04
C ASP A 239 22.23 -7.13 37.22
N GLU A 240 20.94 -7.47 37.03
CA GLU A 240 20.04 -7.71 38.17
C GLU A 240 20.07 -9.19 38.62
N PRO A 241 20.49 -9.50 39.87
CA PRO A 241 20.24 -10.80 40.46
C PRO A 241 18.74 -10.96 40.72
N GLU A 242 18.14 -12.06 40.25
CA GLU A 242 16.74 -12.41 40.50
C GLU A 242 16.50 -12.66 41.99
N THR A 243 16.14 -11.63 42.75
CA THR A 243 15.63 -11.81 44.11
C THR A 243 14.14 -12.08 44.07
N SER A 244 13.77 -13.32 44.42
CA SER A 244 12.41 -13.78 44.72
C SER A 244 11.65 -12.80 45.63
N SER A 245 10.61 -12.17 45.12
CA SER A 245 9.74 -11.29 45.92
C SER A 245 8.60 -12.06 46.58
N THR A 246 8.74 -12.36 47.87
CA THR A 246 7.61 -12.45 48.80
C THR A 246 7.54 -11.14 49.59
N GLY A 247 6.35 -10.53 49.60
CA GLY A 247 6.17 -9.11 49.86
C GLY A 247 6.19 -8.66 51.31
N SER A 248 6.18 -7.33 51.49
CA SER A 248 5.39 -6.61 52.48
C SER A 248 5.62 -5.10 52.32
N MET A 249 4.53 -4.33 52.33
CA MET A 249 4.53 -2.87 52.26
C MET A 249 4.80 -2.23 53.62
N SER A 250 5.53 -1.10 53.63
CA SER A 250 5.40 -0.05 54.66
C SER A 250 5.84 1.33 54.13
N PRO A 251 5.24 2.45 54.59
CA PRO A 251 5.36 3.79 53.98
C PRO A 251 6.51 4.65 54.58
N PRO A 252 6.82 5.83 53.98
CA PRO A 252 8.13 6.47 54.10
C PRO A 252 8.24 7.46 55.28
N ALA A 253 9.44 7.57 55.87
CA ALA A 253 9.74 8.59 56.88
C ALA A 253 11.00 9.41 56.52
N LYS A 254 10.73 10.69 56.23
CA LYS A 254 11.42 11.95 56.59
C LYS A 254 12.96 12.10 56.48
N ARG A 255 13.33 13.12 55.69
CA ARG A 255 14.61 13.85 55.56
C ARG A 255 15.35 14.16 56.86
N ALA A 256 16.70 14.19 56.78
CA ALA A 256 17.52 15.34 57.18
C ALA A 256 18.93 15.29 56.52
N CYS A 257 19.38 16.45 56.01
CA CYS A 257 20.78 16.86 55.79
C CYS A 257 21.02 18.04 56.78
N PRO A 258 22.25 18.48 57.16
CA PRO A 258 23.44 18.57 56.30
C PRO A 258 24.84 18.45 56.99
N ASP A 259 25.88 18.54 56.15
CA ASP A 259 27.27 19.03 56.37
C ASP A 259 28.28 18.30 57.29
N LEU A 260 29.37 17.77 56.68
CA LEU A 260 30.76 18.26 56.86
C LEU A 260 31.79 17.40 56.09
N GLN A 261 32.45 18.07 55.13
CA GLN A 261 33.85 17.95 54.68
C GLN A 261 34.55 16.57 54.65
N GLN A 262 34.94 16.13 53.44
CA GLN A 262 36.36 15.90 53.13
C GLN A 262 36.63 15.88 51.61
N LYS A 263 37.74 16.53 51.26
CA LYS A 263 38.28 16.72 49.91
C LYS A 263 39.04 15.47 49.42
N ASN A 264 39.08 15.34 48.10
CA ASN A 264 40.10 14.71 47.26
C ASN A 264 40.12 13.17 47.15
N GLN A 265 39.35 12.66 46.17
CA GLN A 265 39.84 11.79 45.10
C GLN A 265 38.90 11.97 43.90
N LYS A 266 39.39 12.51 42.77
CA LYS A 266 38.65 12.53 41.50
C LYS A 266 38.73 11.12 40.88
N GLU A 267 37.95 10.19 41.42
CA GLU A 267 37.51 9.05 40.62
C GLU A 267 36.51 9.58 39.58
N LYS A 268 36.74 9.26 38.30
CA LYS A 268 35.75 9.47 37.24
C LYS A 268 34.54 8.61 37.60
N VAL A 269 33.55 9.19 38.26
CA VAL A 269 32.23 8.59 38.45
C VAL A 269 31.70 8.21 37.07
N ARG A 270 31.69 6.92 36.74
CA ARG A 270 30.96 6.38 35.58
C ARG A 270 29.52 6.87 35.74
N LYS A 271 29.05 7.77 34.86
CA LYS A 271 27.64 8.14 34.80
C LYS A 271 26.86 6.84 34.57
N VAL A 272 26.15 6.36 35.58
CA VAL A 272 25.25 5.21 35.44
C VAL A 272 24.15 5.64 34.48
N ARG A 273 24.19 5.13 33.25
CA ARG A 273 23.19 5.41 32.23
C ARG A 273 21.88 4.69 32.58
N PRO A 274 20.71 5.29 32.30
CA PRO A 274 19.44 4.67 32.63
C PRO A 274 19.26 3.33 31.91
N ILE A 275 18.89 2.29 32.64
CA ILE A 275 18.52 0.98 32.08
C ILE A 275 17.04 1.05 31.70
N PRO A 276 16.63 0.61 30.49
CA PRO A 276 15.22 0.62 30.11
C PRO A 276 14.40 -0.28 31.02
N LYS A 277 13.24 0.20 31.49
CA LYS A 277 12.22 -0.69 32.07
C LYS A 277 11.65 -1.54 30.94
N VAL A 278 11.89 -2.84 30.99
CA VAL A 278 11.48 -3.79 29.96
C VAL A 278 10.07 -4.29 30.27
N PRO A 279 9.04 -3.93 29.48
CA PRO A 279 7.74 -4.59 29.59
C PRO A 279 7.86 -6.07 29.23
N TRP A 280 7.24 -6.94 30.03
CA TRP A 280 7.30 -8.39 29.86
C TRP A 280 5.90 -8.99 29.83
N ASN A 281 5.58 -9.69 28.75
CA ASN A 281 4.36 -10.46 28.56
C ASN A 281 4.68 -11.96 28.68
N PRO A 282 4.28 -12.64 29.77
CA PRO A 282 4.62 -14.04 30.00
C PRO A 282 4.02 -15.02 28.97
N ASP A 283 2.99 -14.61 28.23
CA ASP A 283 2.32 -15.46 27.24
C ASP A 283 3.06 -15.49 25.89
N VAL A 284 3.99 -14.56 25.65
CA VAL A 284 4.67 -14.39 24.35
C VAL A 284 6.18 -14.24 24.50
N ASP A 285 6.63 -13.52 25.53
CA ASP A 285 8.03 -13.17 25.72
C ASP A 285 8.80 -14.28 26.44
N VAL A 286 9.93 -14.65 25.84
CA VAL A 286 10.86 -15.64 26.39
C VAL A 286 12.27 -15.07 26.41
N CYS A 287 13.03 -15.31 27.48
CA CYS A 287 14.35 -14.73 27.65
C CYS A 287 15.41 -15.53 26.88
N TRP A 288 16.18 -14.84 26.02
CA TRP A 288 17.29 -15.44 25.27
C TRP A 288 18.26 -16.21 26.19
N HIS A 289 18.68 -15.61 27.29
CA HIS A 289 19.67 -16.22 28.19
C HIS A 289 19.14 -17.50 28.84
N SER A 290 17.88 -17.49 29.30
CA SER A 290 17.24 -18.67 29.89
C SER A 290 17.05 -19.79 28.87
N LEU A 291 16.77 -19.47 27.60
CA LEU A 291 16.66 -20.47 26.53
C LEU A 291 18.02 -21.05 26.13
N MET A 292 19.06 -20.22 26.15
CA MET A 292 20.42 -20.66 25.86
C MET A 292 21.02 -21.52 26.99
N ASP A 293 20.53 -21.34 28.22
CA ASP A 293 20.90 -22.16 29.36
C ASP A 293 20.25 -23.56 29.24
N GLY A 294 21.07 -24.60 29.30
CA GLY A 294 20.63 -25.99 29.07
C GLY A 294 20.45 -26.41 27.60
N ALA A 295 20.55 -25.50 26.61
CA ALA A 295 20.55 -25.88 25.20
C ALA A 295 21.87 -26.60 24.81
N SER A 296 21.76 -27.71 24.07
CA SER A 296 22.90 -28.46 23.55
C SER A 296 23.70 -27.62 22.54
N ASP A 297 25.03 -27.65 22.62
CA ASP A 297 25.93 -27.06 21.63
C ASP A 297 26.21 -27.99 20.44
N GLU A 298 25.58 -29.17 20.39
CA GLU A 298 25.52 -30.05 19.24
C GLU A 298 24.19 -29.89 18.50
N CYS A 299 24.24 -29.50 17.23
CA CYS A 299 23.05 -29.37 16.38
C CYS A 299 23.39 -29.77 14.94
N GLU A 300 22.87 -30.89 14.45
CA GLU A 300 23.08 -31.27 13.05
C GLU A 300 22.44 -30.23 12.09
N PRO A 301 23.18 -29.78 11.05
CA PRO A 301 22.65 -28.84 10.07
C PRO A 301 21.55 -29.49 9.23
N VAL A 302 20.51 -28.71 8.91
CA VAL A 302 19.46 -29.13 7.98
C VAL A 302 19.96 -28.90 6.56
N TRP A 303 19.99 -29.95 5.75
CA TRP A 303 20.42 -29.87 4.36
C TRP A 303 19.33 -29.18 3.52
N CYS A 304 19.72 -28.12 2.84
CA CYS A 304 18.87 -27.30 1.98
C CYS A 304 19.19 -27.57 0.51
N GLU A 305 18.17 -27.56 -0.32
CA GLU A 305 18.31 -27.50 -1.78
C GLU A 305 18.91 -26.16 -2.17
N SER A 306 19.55 -26.14 -3.33
CA SER A 306 20.26 -24.97 -3.84
C SER A 306 19.39 -23.71 -3.91
N GLU A 307 18.14 -23.90 -4.32
CA GLU A 307 17.13 -22.86 -4.51
C GLU A 307 16.15 -22.73 -3.33
N ASP A 308 16.42 -23.38 -2.19
CA ASP A 308 15.67 -23.07 -0.98
C ASP A 308 15.88 -21.60 -0.58
N PRO A 309 14.83 -20.89 -0.11
CA PRO A 309 14.97 -19.53 0.38
C PRO A 309 15.93 -19.47 1.58
N LEU A 310 16.88 -18.54 1.55
CA LEU A 310 17.81 -18.29 2.64
C LEU A 310 17.32 -17.16 3.55
N PHE A 311 16.93 -16.02 2.96
CA PHE A 311 16.42 -14.86 3.69
C PHE A 311 15.50 -13.99 2.83
N ILE A 312 14.70 -13.16 3.50
CA ILE A 312 13.89 -12.11 2.89
C ILE A 312 14.35 -10.77 3.46
N LEU A 313 14.81 -9.88 2.58
CA LEU A 313 15.22 -8.54 2.97
C LEU A 313 14.29 -7.50 2.35
N TYR A 314 13.66 -6.70 3.20
CA TYR A 314 12.67 -5.71 2.78
C TYR A 314 13.30 -4.40 2.34
N THR A 315 13.09 -4.02 1.08
CA THR A 315 13.48 -2.72 0.53
C THR A 315 12.25 -1.82 0.35
N SER A 316 12.47 -0.49 0.45
CA SER A 316 11.51 0.49 -0.07
C SER A 316 11.67 0.46 -1.59
N GLY A 317 10.63 0.04 -2.32
CA GLY A 317 10.71 -0.35 -3.73
C GLY A 317 11.69 0.51 -4.54
N SER A 318 12.67 -0.17 -5.15
CA SER A 318 13.84 0.47 -5.76
C SER A 318 13.48 1.24 -7.04
N THR A 319 12.28 1.02 -7.56
CA THR A 319 11.64 1.75 -8.67
C THR A 319 10.39 2.47 -8.15
N GLY A 320 10.50 3.76 -7.87
CA GLY A 320 9.28 4.58 -7.90
C GLY A 320 8.81 4.55 -9.34
N LYS A 321 7.59 4.05 -9.63
CA LYS A 321 7.07 4.07 -11.01
C LYS A 321 7.40 5.43 -11.66
N PRO A 322 8.18 5.49 -12.75
CA PRO A 322 8.43 6.76 -13.41
C PRO A 322 7.09 7.32 -13.87
N LYS A 323 6.76 8.54 -13.46
CA LYS A 323 5.48 9.18 -13.82
C LYS A 323 5.28 9.25 -15.34
N TYR A 324 6.36 9.20 -16.13
CA TYR A 324 6.33 9.17 -17.59
C TYR A 324 6.10 7.77 -18.19
N TYR A 325 6.72 6.71 -17.65
CA TYR A 325 6.48 5.32 -18.11
C TYR A 325 5.03 4.88 -17.86
N ALA A 326 4.44 5.29 -16.73
CA ALA A 326 3.04 5.00 -16.43
C ALA A 326 2.05 5.65 -17.42
N LYS A 327 2.42 6.79 -18.03
CA LYS A 327 1.55 7.52 -18.98
C LYS A 327 1.68 6.99 -20.40
N GLY A 328 2.88 6.62 -20.86
CA GLY A 328 3.06 5.95 -22.16
C GLY A 328 2.27 4.65 -22.23
N CYS A 329 2.40 3.79 -21.22
CA CYS A 329 1.59 2.57 -21.11
C CYS A 329 0.08 2.85 -21.07
N PHE A 330 -0.36 3.91 -20.36
CA PHE A 330 -1.77 4.30 -20.35
C PHE A 330 -2.32 4.59 -21.74
N TRP A 331 -1.57 5.33 -22.57
CA TRP A 331 -2.01 5.65 -23.93
C TRP A 331 -2.01 4.42 -24.85
N SER A 332 -1.01 3.53 -24.74
CA SER A 332 -0.97 2.27 -25.49
C SER A 332 -2.11 1.32 -25.10
N GLU A 333 -2.40 1.16 -23.81
CA GLU A 333 -3.53 0.37 -23.32
C GLU A 333 -4.87 0.96 -23.75
N LEU A 334 -4.99 2.29 -23.72
CA LEU A 334 -6.19 2.99 -24.18
C LEU A 334 -6.37 2.85 -25.70
N ASP A 335 -5.27 2.83 -26.46
CA ASP A 335 -5.29 2.57 -27.90
C ASP A 335 -5.83 1.15 -28.19
N GLU A 336 -5.31 0.11 -27.52
CA GLU A 336 -5.79 -1.27 -27.66
C GLU A 336 -7.29 -1.41 -27.33
N VAL A 337 -7.73 -0.76 -26.24
CA VAL A 337 -9.15 -0.76 -25.85
C VAL A 337 -10.00 -0.08 -26.92
N MET A 338 -9.56 1.05 -27.47
CA MET A 338 -10.32 1.79 -28.48
C MET A 338 -10.38 1.07 -29.83
N GLU A 339 -9.31 0.39 -30.22
CA GLU A 339 -9.27 -0.44 -31.43
C GLU A 339 -10.21 -1.66 -31.32
N SER A 340 -10.41 -2.20 -30.11
CA SER A 340 -11.37 -3.28 -29.87
C SER A 340 -12.85 -2.86 -30.00
N ILE A 341 -13.15 -1.55 -29.97
CA ILE A 341 -14.53 -1.04 -29.99
C ILE A 341 -14.97 -0.75 -31.44
N PRO A 342 -16.02 -1.44 -31.96
CA PRO A 342 -16.50 -1.26 -33.33
C PRO A 342 -16.82 0.20 -33.69
N THR A 343 -16.54 0.59 -34.93
CA THR A 343 -16.55 1.99 -35.40
C THR A 343 -17.91 2.68 -35.35
N GLY A 344 -19.01 1.92 -35.23
CA GLY A 344 -20.39 2.45 -35.17
C GLY A 344 -20.95 2.71 -33.77
N GLU A 345 -20.22 2.37 -32.72
CA GLU A 345 -20.66 2.58 -31.34
C GLU A 345 -20.41 4.03 -30.88
N ARG A 346 -21.36 4.58 -30.11
CA ARG A 346 -21.17 5.88 -29.45
C ARG A 346 -20.18 5.71 -28.30
N VAL A 347 -19.01 6.32 -28.42
CA VAL A 347 -17.97 6.28 -27.38
C VAL A 347 -17.79 7.65 -26.76
N VAL A 348 -17.84 7.69 -25.43
CA VAL A 348 -17.53 8.87 -24.63
C VAL A 348 -16.50 8.48 -23.57
N ILE A 349 -15.38 9.19 -23.54
CA ILE A 349 -14.30 8.97 -22.57
C ILE A 349 -14.23 10.19 -21.66
N GLY A 350 -14.36 10.01 -20.36
CA GLY A 350 -14.15 11.07 -19.38
C GLY A 350 -12.99 10.69 -18.47
N ALA A 351 -11.92 11.48 -18.46
CA ALA A 351 -10.76 11.21 -17.62
C ALA A 351 -10.02 12.49 -17.22
N ASP A 352 -9.24 12.38 -16.14
CA ASP A 352 -8.18 13.34 -15.82
C ASP A 352 -6.96 13.01 -16.68
N PHE A 353 -6.73 13.81 -17.72
CA PHE A 353 -5.61 13.62 -18.63
C PHE A 353 -4.38 14.45 -18.25
N ASN A 354 -4.41 15.18 -17.12
CA ASN A 354 -3.38 16.10 -16.60
C ASN A 354 -2.93 17.26 -17.52
N GLY A 355 -3.22 17.22 -18.83
CA GLY A 355 -2.71 18.16 -19.82
C GLY A 355 -3.57 19.41 -20.02
N HIS A 356 -3.07 20.30 -20.88
CA HIS A 356 -3.73 21.52 -21.35
C HIS A 356 -3.81 21.47 -22.86
N VAL A 357 -5.01 21.39 -23.44
CA VAL A 357 -5.18 21.24 -24.90
C VAL A 357 -5.11 22.55 -25.70
N GLY A 358 -5.17 23.73 -25.04
CA GLY A 358 -5.12 25.07 -25.65
C GLY A 358 -6.46 25.84 -25.67
N GLU A 359 -6.49 27.17 -25.46
CA GLU A 359 -7.69 28.01 -25.78
C GLU A 359 -8.07 27.89 -27.27
N GLY A 360 -7.09 28.07 -28.17
CA GLY A 360 -7.31 28.15 -29.62
C GLY A 360 -7.26 26.80 -30.32
N ASN A 361 -8.01 26.68 -31.42
CA ASN A 361 -8.07 25.47 -32.25
C ASN A 361 -7.27 25.56 -33.55
N THR A 362 -6.39 26.54 -33.69
CA THR A 362 -5.62 26.79 -34.92
C THR A 362 -4.73 25.60 -35.24
N GLY A 363 -5.06 24.85 -36.30
CA GLY A 363 -4.35 23.63 -36.71
C GLY A 363 -4.94 22.31 -36.16
N ASP A 364 -6.00 22.37 -35.35
CA ASP A 364 -6.66 21.22 -34.72
C ASP A 364 -8.20 21.36 -34.75
N GLU A 365 -8.73 22.14 -35.70
CA GLU A 365 -10.15 22.48 -35.82
C GLU A 365 -11.05 21.24 -35.92
N GLU A 366 -10.45 20.13 -36.35
CA GLU A 366 -11.07 18.83 -36.52
C GLU A 366 -11.38 18.09 -35.21
N VAL A 367 -10.62 18.33 -34.15
CA VAL A 367 -10.72 17.58 -32.88
C VAL A 367 -10.94 18.46 -31.66
N MET A 368 -10.75 19.77 -31.78
CA MET A 368 -11.03 20.71 -30.69
C MET A 368 -11.72 22.00 -31.16
N GLY A 369 -12.50 22.59 -30.26
CA GLY A 369 -13.15 23.88 -30.41
C GLY A 369 -12.33 25.06 -29.87
N LYS A 370 -12.88 26.27 -29.97
CA LYS A 370 -12.19 27.56 -29.77
C LYS A 370 -12.13 28.05 -28.30
N PHE A 371 -12.56 27.24 -27.33
CA PHE A 371 -12.80 27.68 -25.96
C PHE A 371 -12.08 26.85 -24.89
N GLY A 372 -10.96 26.22 -25.22
CA GLY A 372 -10.13 25.58 -24.18
C GLY A 372 -9.48 26.61 -23.26
N VAL A 373 -8.48 26.23 -22.46
CA VAL A 373 -7.84 27.14 -21.48
C VAL A 373 -6.33 26.93 -21.46
N LYS A 374 -5.57 28.02 -21.29
CA LYS A 374 -4.09 28.06 -21.25
C LYS A 374 -3.44 27.65 -22.57
N GLU A 375 -2.12 27.80 -22.66
CA GLU A 375 -1.33 27.30 -23.79
C GLU A 375 -1.25 25.77 -23.76
N ARG A 376 -1.13 25.17 -24.94
CA ARG A 376 -1.06 23.71 -25.05
C ARG A 376 0.27 23.21 -24.49
N ASN A 377 0.23 22.24 -23.59
CA ASN A 377 1.43 21.55 -23.09
C ASN A 377 1.57 20.15 -23.70
N LEU A 378 2.67 19.46 -23.42
CA LEU A 378 2.99 18.14 -24.00
C LEU A 378 1.86 17.12 -23.78
N GLU A 379 1.32 17.03 -22.57
CA GLU A 379 0.24 16.09 -22.25
C GLU A 379 -1.07 16.45 -22.97
N GLY A 380 -1.34 17.74 -23.14
CA GLY A 380 -2.46 18.20 -23.96
C GLY A 380 -2.27 17.90 -25.44
N GLN A 381 -1.03 17.94 -25.93
CA GLN A 381 -0.70 17.49 -27.29
C GLN A 381 -0.97 15.98 -27.43
N MET A 382 -0.63 15.15 -26.45
CA MET A 382 -0.96 13.72 -26.47
C MET A 382 -2.47 13.46 -26.51
N VAL A 383 -3.27 14.22 -25.74
CA VAL A 383 -4.75 14.14 -25.78
C VAL A 383 -5.28 14.49 -27.17
N VAL A 384 -4.74 15.54 -27.79
CA VAL A 384 -5.12 16.00 -29.13
C VAL A 384 -4.70 14.97 -30.19
N ASP A 385 -3.49 14.42 -30.10
CA ASP A 385 -2.98 13.40 -31.03
C ASP A 385 -3.78 12.10 -30.92
N PHE A 386 -4.07 11.64 -29.69
CA PHE A 386 -4.95 10.50 -29.45
C PHE A 386 -6.35 10.75 -30.02
N ALA A 387 -6.93 11.92 -29.77
CA ALA A 387 -8.24 12.29 -30.30
C ALA A 387 -8.25 12.33 -31.84
N LYS A 388 -7.16 12.78 -32.48
CA LYS A 388 -6.99 12.71 -33.94
C LYS A 388 -6.93 11.28 -34.45
N ARG A 389 -6.08 10.44 -33.85
CA ARG A 389 -5.91 9.04 -34.27
C ARG A 389 -7.21 8.25 -34.14
N MET A 390 -7.97 8.46 -33.07
CA MET A 390 -9.19 7.69 -32.75
C MET A 390 -10.49 8.34 -33.24
N ASP A 391 -10.41 9.36 -34.09
CA ASP A 391 -11.54 10.13 -34.63
C ASP A 391 -12.48 10.65 -33.52
N MET A 392 -11.95 11.39 -32.56
CA MET A 392 -12.66 11.94 -31.41
C MET A 392 -12.54 13.47 -31.31
N GLY A 393 -13.52 14.10 -30.65
CA GLY A 393 -13.49 15.51 -30.31
C GLY A 393 -13.37 15.77 -28.82
N VAL A 394 -12.55 16.74 -28.42
CA VAL A 394 -12.36 17.21 -27.04
C VAL A 394 -13.52 18.15 -26.65
N VAL A 395 -14.59 17.55 -26.14
CA VAL A 395 -15.91 18.18 -25.96
C VAL A 395 -15.85 19.50 -25.17
N ASN A 396 -15.03 19.57 -24.13
CA ASN A 396 -14.93 20.74 -23.25
C ASN A 396 -14.52 22.02 -23.98
N THR A 397 -13.88 21.91 -25.14
CA THR A 397 -13.34 23.05 -25.91
C THR A 397 -14.34 23.67 -26.89
N TYR A 398 -15.50 23.03 -27.12
CA TYR A 398 -16.48 23.47 -28.13
C TYR A 398 -17.52 24.47 -27.64
N PHE A 399 -17.59 24.75 -26.33
CA PHE A 399 -18.64 25.61 -25.75
C PHE A 399 -18.06 26.84 -25.05
N GLN A 400 -18.56 28.03 -25.38
CA GLN A 400 -18.18 29.27 -24.71
C GLN A 400 -18.76 29.32 -23.28
N LYS A 401 -17.90 29.48 -22.27
CA LYS A 401 -18.27 29.51 -20.85
C LYS A 401 -17.52 30.59 -20.07
N ARG A 402 -18.04 30.94 -18.89
CA ARG A 402 -17.31 31.75 -17.89
C ARG A 402 -16.10 30.97 -17.40
N GLU A 403 -15.02 31.67 -17.10
CA GLU A 403 -13.74 31.09 -16.67
C GLU A 403 -13.89 30.09 -15.51
N GLU A 404 -14.69 30.44 -14.49
CA GLU A 404 -15.02 29.59 -13.35
C GLU A 404 -15.60 28.21 -13.71
N HIS A 405 -16.29 28.10 -14.85
CA HIS A 405 -16.91 26.87 -15.35
C HIS A 405 -16.02 26.11 -16.34
N ARG A 406 -14.86 26.66 -16.71
CA ARG A 406 -13.84 25.99 -17.54
C ARG A 406 -12.76 25.33 -16.69
N VAL A 407 -12.52 25.87 -15.49
CA VAL A 407 -11.56 25.36 -14.49
C VAL A 407 -12.07 24.05 -13.89
N THR A 408 -11.44 22.94 -14.25
CA THR A 408 -11.74 21.60 -13.70
C THR A 408 -10.88 21.26 -12.50
N TYR A 409 -9.77 21.96 -12.27
CA TYR A 409 -8.87 21.74 -11.13
C TYR A 409 -8.48 23.07 -10.48
N LYS A 410 -8.53 23.15 -9.14
CA LYS A 410 -8.09 24.31 -8.37
C LYS A 410 -7.38 23.88 -7.08
N SER A 411 -6.12 24.29 -6.92
CA SER A 411 -5.31 24.01 -5.74
C SER A 411 -4.24 25.08 -5.54
N GLY A 412 -4.02 25.54 -4.31
CA GLY A 412 -2.92 26.45 -3.96
C GLY A 412 -2.88 27.77 -4.75
N GLY A 413 -4.03 28.33 -5.13
CA GLY A 413 -4.13 29.55 -5.95
C GLY A 413 -4.07 29.30 -7.47
N ARG A 414 -3.50 28.18 -7.93
CA ARG A 414 -3.62 27.72 -9.33
C ARG A 414 -5.04 27.25 -9.64
N SER A 415 -5.55 27.64 -10.80
CA SER A 415 -6.76 27.07 -11.44
C SER A 415 -6.45 26.64 -12.87
N THR A 416 -6.92 25.46 -13.28
CA THR A 416 -6.70 24.96 -14.64
C THR A 416 -7.78 23.99 -15.13
N GLN A 417 -7.72 23.61 -16.41
CA GLN A 417 -8.55 22.60 -17.06
C GLN A 417 -7.67 21.43 -17.47
N VAL A 418 -7.85 20.27 -16.82
CA VAL A 418 -7.09 19.02 -17.06
C VAL A 418 -7.99 17.79 -17.20
N ASP A 419 -9.25 17.91 -16.80
CA ASP A 419 -10.27 16.87 -16.92
C ASP A 419 -11.06 17.10 -18.21
N TYR A 420 -10.98 16.15 -19.14
CA TYR A 420 -11.62 16.26 -20.45
C TYR A 420 -12.63 15.15 -20.69
N ILE A 421 -13.66 15.49 -21.46
CA ILE A 421 -14.56 14.54 -22.05
C ILE A 421 -14.26 14.50 -23.55
N LEU A 422 -13.96 13.30 -24.06
CA LEU A 422 -13.79 13.02 -25.48
C LEU A 422 -15.01 12.26 -25.99
N CYS A 423 -15.45 12.51 -27.22
CA CYS A 423 -16.43 11.64 -27.88
C CYS A 423 -16.07 11.39 -29.34
N ARG A 424 -16.35 10.19 -29.88
CA ARG A 424 -16.12 9.91 -31.33
C ARG A 424 -16.85 10.96 -32.18
N ARG A 425 -16.15 11.51 -33.18
CA ARG A 425 -16.33 12.87 -33.74
C ARG A 425 -17.73 13.08 -34.32
N GLY A 426 -18.31 12.05 -34.92
CA GLY A 426 -19.68 12.04 -35.43
C GLY A 426 -20.78 12.33 -34.39
N ASN A 427 -20.50 12.16 -33.09
CA ASN A 427 -21.48 12.35 -32.01
C ASN A 427 -21.41 13.71 -31.32
N LEU A 428 -20.48 14.59 -31.70
CA LEU A 428 -20.37 15.94 -31.11
C LEU A 428 -21.67 16.75 -31.23
N LYS A 429 -22.44 16.54 -32.31
CA LYS A 429 -23.72 17.21 -32.55
C LYS A 429 -24.80 16.86 -31.52
N GLU A 430 -24.65 15.73 -30.83
CA GLU A 430 -25.58 15.29 -29.78
C GLU A 430 -25.26 15.95 -28.44
N ILE A 431 -24.10 16.59 -28.29
CA ILE A 431 -23.69 17.24 -27.05
C ILE A 431 -24.20 18.68 -27.04
N SER A 432 -24.99 19.02 -26.02
CA SER A 432 -25.61 20.35 -25.89
C SER A 432 -24.89 21.26 -24.90
N ASP A 433 -24.13 20.70 -23.95
CA ASP A 433 -23.36 21.46 -22.98
C ASP A 433 -22.26 20.59 -22.37
N CYS A 434 -21.09 21.18 -22.10
CA CYS A 434 -20.07 20.61 -21.23
C CYS A 434 -19.54 21.73 -20.34
N LYS A 435 -19.64 21.57 -19.02
CA LYS A 435 -19.24 22.60 -18.04
C LYS A 435 -18.83 22.01 -16.70
N VAL A 436 -18.09 22.78 -15.93
CA VAL A 436 -17.81 22.50 -14.52
C VAL A 436 -18.93 23.04 -13.63
N VAL A 437 -19.34 22.24 -12.64
CA VAL A 437 -20.28 22.68 -11.60
C VAL A 437 -19.49 23.29 -10.44
N VAL A 438 -19.73 24.57 -10.16
CA VAL A 438 -19.04 25.31 -9.09
C VAL A 438 -19.96 25.36 -7.87
N GLY A 439 -19.68 24.53 -6.86
CA GLY A 439 -20.44 24.46 -5.61
C GLY A 439 -19.57 23.96 -4.45
N GLU A 440 -19.70 24.56 -3.27
CA GLU A 440 -18.80 24.45 -2.12
C GLU A 440 -19.02 23.22 -1.21
N SER A 441 -19.64 22.14 -1.69
CA SER A 441 -19.98 20.99 -0.82
C SER A 441 -19.00 19.81 -0.87
N VAL A 442 -17.91 19.89 -1.64
CA VAL A 442 -16.83 18.89 -1.61
C VAL A 442 -15.49 19.59 -1.78
N ALA A 443 -14.70 19.68 -0.70
CA ALA A 443 -13.34 20.22 -0.74
C ALA A 443 -12.38 19.22 -1.40
N ARG A 444 -12.46 19.05 -2.72
CA ARG A 444 -11.46 18.33 -3.52
C ARG A 444 -10.86 19.28 -4.57
N GLN A 445 -9.58 19.07 -4.87
CA GLN A 445 -8.84 19.88 -5.84
C GLN A 445 -9.44 19.76 -7.27
N HIS A 446 -10.07 18.64 -7.61
CA HIS A 446 -10.83 18.44 -8.86
C HIS A 446 -12.29 18.84 -8.69
N ARG A 447 -12.83 19.51 -9.72
CA ARG A 447 -14.20 19.99 -9.83
C ARG A 447 -14.94 19.15 -10.85
N MET A 448 -16.19 18.84 -10.54
CA MET A 448 -17.01 17.95 -11.34
C MET A 448 -17.29 18.54 -12.74
N VAL A 449 -16.80 17.87 -13.78
CA VAL A 449 -17.13 18.15 -15.19
C VAL A 449 -18.43 17.43 -15.55
N VAL A 450 -19.37 18.16 -16.13
CA VAL A 450 -20.68 17.64 -16.53
C VAL A 450 -20.90 17.93 -18.01
N CYS A 451 -21.00 16.86 -18.80
CA CYS A 451 -21.39 16.87 -20.20
C CYS A 451 -22.84 16.40 -20.38
N ARG A 452 -23.51 16.87 -21.43
CA ARG A 452 -24.85 16.42 -21.83
C ARG A 452 -24.87 15.99 -23.30
N MET A 453 -24.59 14.71 -23.54
CA MET A 453 -25.05 14.02 -24.75
C MET A 453 -26.57 13.85 -24.66
N THR A 454 -27.30 14.23 -25.71
CA THR A 454 -28.72 14.63 -25.63
C THR A 454 -29.64 13.56 -26.23
N LEU A 455 -29.43 12.31 -25.81
CA LEU A 455 -30.17 11.14 -26.31
C LEU A 455 -31.69 11.33 -26.11
N MET A 456 -32.46 11.07 -27.17
CA MET A 456 -33.82 11.60 -27.30
C MET A 456 -34.93 10.82 -26.57
N VAL A 457 -34.59 9.68 -25.94
CA VAL A 457 -35.40 8.71 -25.16
C VAL A 457 -36.77 9.20 -24.66
N CYS A 458 -37.82 8.40 -24.88
CA CYS A 458 -39.22 8.71 -24.56
C CYS A 458 -39.47 9.16 -23.09
N LYS A 459 -40.37 10.12 -22.91
CA LYS A 459 -40.48 10.96 -21.69
C LYS A 459 -41.82 10.75 -20.95
N LYS A 460 -41.77 10.34 -19.68
CA LYS A 460 -42.93 10.26 -18.76
C LYS A 460 -43.02 11.52 -17.85
N LYS A 461 -44.09 11.66 -17.07
CA LYS A 461 -44.47 12.92 -16.36
C LYS A 461 -43.77 13.11 -14.99
N ARG A 462 -43.75 14.35 -14.47
CA ARG A 462 -43.35 14.74 -13.09
C ARG A 462 -44.48 14.54 -12.07
N SER A 463 -44.12 14.32 -10.80
CA SER A 463 -44.99 14.11 -9.64
C SER A 463 -45.06 15.32 -8.66
N GLU A 464 -45.83 15.18 -7.57
CA GLU A 464 -45.96 16.15 -6.46
C GLU A 464 -45.31 15.65 -5.14
N ILE A 465 -45.81 16.14 -3.98
CA ILE A 465 -45.19 16.11 -2.64
C ILE A 465 -46.13 15.45 -1.60
N GLU A 466 -45.59 14.73 -0.59
CA GLU A 466 -46.31 13.90 0.41
C GLU A 466 -46.71 14.62 1.74
N LYS A 467 -47.32 13.88 2.68
CA LYS A 467 -48.38 14.32 3.62
C LYS A 467 -48.35 13.49 4.95
N LYS A 468 -47.20 13.44 5.65
CA LYS A 468 -46.95 12.58 6.85
C LYS A 468 -47.87 12.82 8.06
N THR A 469 -47.96 11.85 8.97
CA THR A 469 -49.05 11.63 9.97
C THR A 469 -48.80 12.27 11.36
N LYS A 470 -49.85 12.67 12.11
CA LYS A 470 -49.75 13.38 13.41
C LYS A 470 -49.60 12.47 14.65
N TRP A 471 -48.53 11.68 14.71
CA TRP A 471 -48.36 10.62 15.72
C TRP A 471 -48.30 11.06 17.19
N TRP A 472 -47.87 12.28 17.49
CA TRP A 472 -47.75 12.79 18.86
C TRP A 472 -49.08 12.79 19.64
N LYS A 473 -50.22 12.70 18.95
CA LYS A 473 -51.54 12.60 19.58
C LYS A 473 -51.78 11.28 20.32
N LEU A 474 -51.01 10.22 20.04
CA LEU A 474 -51.10 8.93 20.75
C LEU A 474 -50.66 9.01 22.22
N LYS A 475 -50.10 10.14 22.66
CA LYS A 475 -49.83 10.42 24.08
C LYS A 475 -51.11 10.66 24.90
N LYS A 476 -52.24 10.92 24.24
CA LYS A 476 -53.56 11.02 24.89
C LYS A 476 -54.21 9.65 24.91
N GLU A 477 -54.63 9.16 26.08
CA GLU A 477 -55.15 7.81 26.26
C GLU A 477 -56.37 7.55 25.35
N GLU A 478 -57.28 8.52 25.22
CA GLU A 478 -58.46 8.44 24.33
C GLU A 478 -58.08 8.21 22.86
N CYS A 479 -57.08 8.94 22.35
CA CYS A 479 -56.62 8.77 20.97
C CYS A 479 -55.86 7.45 20.77
N CYS A 480 -55.19 6.97 21.82
CA CYS A 480 -54.53 5.68 21.81
C CYS A 480 -55.56 4.55 21.80
N GLU A 481 -56.62 4.60 22.60
CA GLU A 481 -57.71 3.61 22.57
C GLU A 481 -58.49 3.60 21.26
N GLU A 482 -58.80 4.77 20.71
CA GLU A 482 -59.46 4.84 19.40
C GLU A 482 -58.57 4.26 18.29
N PHE A 483 -57.25 4.51 18.36
CA PHE A 483 -56.29 3.93 17.44
C PHE A 483 -56.13 2.41 17.64
N ARG A 484 -56.02 1.92 18.89
CA ARG A 484 -56.05 0.48 19.27
C ARG A 484 -57.25 -0.21 18.62
N GLN A 485 -58.44 0.40 18.74
CA GLN A 485 -59.70 -0.17 18.27
C GLN A 485 -59.83 -0.15 16.75
N LYS A 486 -59.58 0.99 16.09
CA LYS A 486 -59.70 1.08 14.61
C LYS A 486 -58.63 0.28 13.89
N LEU A 487 -57.44 0.14 14.47
CA LEU A 487 -56.40 -0.71 13.90
C LEU A 487 -56.83 -2.18 13.96
N ARG A 488 -57.33 -2.66 15.11
CA ARG A 488 -57.89 -4.02 15.23
C ARG A 488 -59.08 -4.24 14.28
N GLN A 489 -59.90 -3.22 14.02
CA GLN A 489 -61.00 -3.32 13.06
C GLN A 489 -60.51 -3.37 11.61
N ALA A 490 -59.50 -2.55 11.26
CA ALA A 490 -58.84 -2.56 9.95
C ALA A 490 -58.12 -3.89 9.66
N LEU A 491 -57.71 -4.60 10.71
CA LEU A 491 -57.08 -5.92 10.64
C LEU A 491 -58.09 -7.08 10.78
N GLY A 492 -59.39 -6.82 10.59
CA GLY A 492 -60.42 -7.88 10.55
C GLY A 492 -60.75 -8.50 11.91
N GLY A 493 -60.52 -7.79 13.02
CA GLY A 493 -60.85 -8.24 14.37
C GLY A 493 -59.79 -9.08 15.07
N GLN A 494 -58.66 -9.35 14.41
CA GLN A 494 -57.53 -10.09 15.01
C GLN A 494 -56.72 -9.23 15.98
N VAL A 495 -56.21 -9.89 17.03
CA VAL A 495 -55.44 -9.24 18.12
C VAL A 495 -53.94 -9.16 17.82
N VAL A 496 -53.52 -9.63 16.64
CA VAL A 496 -52.13 -9.81 16.23
C VAL A 496 -51.94 -9.11 14.89
N LEU A 497 -50.86 -8.33 14.76
CA LEU A 497 -50.55 -7.62 13.52
C LEU A 497 -50.15 -8.63 12.42
N PRO A 498 -50.52 -8.39 11.15
CA PRO A 498 -50.15 -9.27 10.04
C PRO A 498 -48.63 -9.39 9.92
N ASP A 499 -48.17 -10.58 9.58
CA ASP A 499 -46.74 -10.91 9.55
C ASP A 499 -45.92 -10.19 8.45
N ASP A 500 -46.58 -9.53 7.50
CA ASP A 500 -45.96 -8.74 6.46
C ASP A 500 -45.76 -7.29 6.89
N TRP A 501 -44.50 -6.87 7.01
CA TRP A 501 -44.15 -5.54 7.53
C TRP A 501 -44.64 -4.41 6.62
N GLU A 502 -44.59 -4.54 5.30
CA GLU A 502 -45.00 -3.45 4.39
C GLU A 502 -46.51 -3.19 4.48
N THR A 503 -47.31 -4.26 4.40
CA THR A 503 -48.77 -4.16 4.58
C THR A 503 -49.13 -3.68 5.98
N THR A 504 -48.49 -4.20 7.02
CA THR A 504 -48.75 -3.78 8.41
C THR A 504 -48.35 -2.33 8.65
N ALA A 505 -47.20 -1.89 8.14
CA ALA A 505 -46.76 -0.51 8.24
C ALA A 505 -47.68 0.44 7.46
N GLU A 506 -48.20 0.02 6.31
CA GLU A 506 -49.18 0.79 5.55
C GLU A 506 -50.53 0.89 6.26
N VAL A 507 -51.07 -0.21 6.80
CA VAL A 507 -52.31 -0.22 7.59
C VAL A 507 -52.16 0.62 8.86
N ILE A 508 -51.03 0.53 9.56
CA ILE A 508 -50.70 1.38 10.71
C ILE A 508 -50.68 2.85 10.28
N ARG A 509 -49.96 3.19 9.20
CA ARG A 509 -49.90 4.57 8.67
C ARG A 509 -51.28 5.07 8.30
N GLU A 510 -52.06 4.31 7.54
CA GLU A 510 -53.37 4.74 7.07
C GLU A 510 -54.36 4.88 8.21
N THR A 511 -54.36 3.95 9.16
CA THR A 511 -55.15 4.07 10.41
C THR A 511 -54.70 5.29 11.21
N GLY A 512 -53.40 5.56 11.27
CA GLY A 512 -52.84 6.73 11.94
C GLY A 512 -53.27 8.03 11.26
N ARG A 513 -53.27 8.06 9.92
CA ARG A 513 -53.76 9.19 9.12
C ARG A 513 -55.25 9.43 9.34
N LYS A 514 -56.04 8.35 9.45
CA LYS A 514 -57.50 8.42 9.66
C LYS A 514 -57.86 8.85 11.10
N VAL A 515 -57.19 8.31 12.12
CA VAL A 515 -57.49 8.56 13.54
C VAL A 515 -56.81 9.83 14.04
N LEU A 516 -55.53 10.03 13.74
CA LEU A 516 -54.73 11.11 14.29
C LEU A 516 -54.70 12.34 13.36
N GLY A 517 -54.97 12.12 12.07
CA GLY A 517 -54.91 13.11 11.00
C GLY A 517 -53.53 13.20 10.33
N VAL A 518 -53.47 13.73 9.12
CA VAL A 518 -52.22 14.08 8.43
C VAL A 518 -51.79 15.51 8.74
N SER A 519 -50.48 15.71 8.84
CA SER A 519 -49.90 17.02 8.59
C SER A 519 -49.97 17.28 7.09
N SER A 520 -50.86 18.19 6.68
CA SER A 520 -50.81 18.74 5.34
C SER A 520 -49.49 19.50 5.20
N GLY A 521 -48.77 19.26 4.09
CA GLY A 521 -47.43 19.75 3.80
C GLY A 521 -47.32 21.25 3.57
N ARG A 522 -47.75 22.06 4.54
CA ARG A 522 -47.19 23.37 4.81
C ARG A 522 -46.94 23.45 6.30
N ARG A 523 -45.66 23.32 6.68
CA ARG A 523 -45.18 24.38 7.59
C ARG A 523 -45.45 25.68 6.82
N LYS A 524 -46.45 26.44 7.26
CA LYS A 524 -46.24 27.89 7.32
C LYS A 524 -45.01 28.01 8.19
N GLU A 525 -43.82 28.02 7.58
CA GLU A 525 -42.82 28.91 8.11
C GLU A 525 -43.47 30.27 8.00
N ASP A 526 -43.62 30.94 9.14
CA ASP A 526 -43.82 32.37 9.12
C ASP A 526 -42.85 32.93 8.10
N LYS A 527 -43.41 33.53 7.05
CA LYS A 527 -42.67 34.14 5.95
C LYS A 527 -42.02 35.44 6.37
N GLU A 528 -41.73 35.59 7.64
CA GLU A 528 -40.82 36.60 8.14
C GLU A 528 -39.53 35.87 8.40
N THR A 529 -38.77 35.75 7.32
CA THR A 529 -37.34 35.51 7.44
C THR A 529 -36.82 36.50 8.49
N TRP A 530 -35.95 36.10 9.43
CA TRP A 530 -35.57 36.94 10.59
C TRP A 530 -34.72 38.19 10.24
N TRP A 531 -34.74 38.58 8.97
CA TRP A 531 -34.20 39.82 8.38
C TRP A 531 -35.27 40.61 7.60
N TRP A 532 -36.53 40.17 7.61
CA TRP A 532 -37.64 40.70 6.84
C TRP A 532 -38.32 41.82 7.65
N ASN A 533 -38.25 43.06 7.17
CA ASN A 533 -38.78 44.24 7.85
C ASN A 533 -39.73 45.04 6.94
N GLU A 534 -40.44 46.01 7.52
CA GLU A 534 -41.45 46.81 6.80
C GLU A 534 -40.87 47.55 5.58
N GLU A 535 -39.62 48.02 5.66
CA GLU A 535 -38.92 48.71 4.56
C GLU A 535 -38.70 47.78 3.35
N VAL A 536 -38.31 46.53 3.60
CA VAL A 536 -38.16 45.50 2.55
C VAL A 536 -39.53 45.14 1.95
N GLN A 537 -40.57 45.03 2.78
CA GLN A 537 -41.92 44.72 2.33
C GLN A 537 -42.46 45.81 1.40
N ASP A 538 -42.39 47.07 1.81
CA ASP A 538 -42.89 48.21 1.05
C ASP A 538 -42.15 48.35 -0.30
N SER A 539 -40.81 48.22 -0.29
CA SER A 539 -40.04 48.30 -1.54
C SER A 539 -40.43 47.20 -2.54
N ILE A 540 -40.67 45.97 -2.07
CA ILE A 540 -41.08 44.83 -2.90
C ILE A 540 -42.50 45.04 -3.45
N GLN A 541 -43.38 45.62 -2.65
CA GLN A 541 -44.77 45.87 -3.04
C GLN A 541 -44.83 46.95 -4.13
N ARG A 542 -44.08 48.06 -3.98
CA ARG A 542 -43.95 49.10 -5.02
C ARG A 542 -43.37 48.54 -6.32
N LYS A 543 -42.33 47.70 -6.24
CA LYS A 543 -41.78 47.00 -7.42
C LYS A 543 -42.83 46.10 -8.10
N ARG A 544 -43.67 45.39 -7.34
CA ARG A 544 -44.71 44.52 -7.90
C ARG A 544 -45.80 45.33 -8.60
N LEU A 545 -46.19 46.48 -8.08
CA LEU A 545 -47.13 47.40 -8.72
C LEU A 545 -46.57 47.95 -10.03
N ALA A 546 -45.31 48.42 -10.03
CA ALA A 546 -44.63 48.87 -11.25
C ALA A 546 -44.51 47.74 -12.30
N LYS A 547 -44.24 46.50 -11.85
CA LYS A 547 -44.23 45.34 -12.74
C LYS A 547 -45.58 45.07 -13.38
N LYS A 548 -46.67 45.17 -12.61
CA LYS A 548 -48.03 44.98 -13.13
C LYS A 548 -48.39 46.04 -14.17
N LYS A 549 -48.03 47.31 -13.93
CA LYS A 549 -48.19 48.38 -14.92
C LYS A 549 -47.43 48.06 -16.21
N TRP A 550 -46.15 47.71 -16.10
CA TRP A 550 -45.35 47.33 -17.26
C TRP A 550 -45.88 46.08 -17.98
N ASP A 551 -46.32 45.05 -17.24
CA ASP A 551 -46.83 43.81 -17.86
C ASP A 551 -48.16 44.06 -18.61
N MET A 552 -48.91 45.11 -18.30
CA MET A 552 -50.13 45.50 -19.00
C MET A 552 -49.87 46.28 -20.30
N ASP A 553 -49.11 47.37 -20.24
CA ASP A 553 -48.94 48.27 -21.41
C ASP A 553 -47.63 48.06 -22.19
N ARG A 554 -46.65 47.38 -21.59
CA ARG A 554 -45.32 47.09 -22.14
C ARG A 554 -44.55 48.29 -22.66
N THR A 555 -44.82 49.48 -22.15
CA THR A 555 -44.09 50.70 -22.51
C THR A 555 -42.67 50.70 -21.93
N GLU A 556 -41.72 51.33 -22.63
CA GLU A 556 -40.31 51.32 -22.21
C GLU A 556 -40.08 52.18 -20.95
N GLU A 557 -40.90 53.21 -20.74
CA GLU A 557 -40.86 54.08 -19.55
C GLU A 557 -41.22 53.29 -18.27
N ASN A 558 -42.32 52.52 -18.30
CA ASN A 558 -42.70 51.62 -17.19
C ASN A 558 -41.72 50.47 -16.99
N ARG A 559 -41.06 50.02 -18.07
CA ARG A 559 -39.97 49.03 -17.97
C ARG A 559 -38.77 49.60 -17.22
N GLN A 560 -38.44 50.87 -17.45
CA GLN A 560 -37.33 51.57 -16.80
C GLN A 560 -37.65 51.81 -15.32
N GLU A 561 -38.86 52.26 -15.00
CA GLU A 561 -39.33 52.44 -13.61
C GLU A 561 -39.33 51.11 -12.83
N TYR A 562 -39.82 50.01 -13.44
CA TYR A 562 -39.76 48.69 -12.83
C TYR A 562 -38.30 48.22 -12.59
N LYS A 563 -37.39 48.47 -13.54
CA LYS A 563 -35.97 48.10 -13.39
C LYS A 563 -35.28 48.88 -12.28
N GLU A 564 -35.57 50.17 -12.12
CA GLU A 564 -35.01 50.97 -11.02
C GLU A 564 -35.53 50.50 -9.65
N LEU A 565 -36.84 50.28 -9.53
CA LEU A 565 -37.43 49.75 -8.30
C LEU A 565 -36.93 48.33 -7.99
N GLN A 566 -36.64 47.52 -9.02
CA GLN A 566 -36.03 46.20 -8.83
C GLN A 566 -34.61 46.29 -8.26
N ARG A 567 -33.81 47.28 -8.70
CA ARG A 567 -32.48 47.53 -8.14
C ARG A 567 -32.57 48.05 -6.69
N ARG A 568 -33.53 48.92 -6.39
CA ARG A 568 -33.76 49.45 -5.04
C ARG A 568 -34.14 48.35 -4.05
N VAL A 569 -35.08 47.48 -4.42
CA VAL A 569 -35.47 46.29 -3.64
C VAL A 569 -34.28 45.40 -3.31
N LYS A 570 -33.39 45.17 -4.29
CA LYS A 570 -32.19 44.35 -4.06
C LYS A 570 -31.27 44.95 -3.00
N ARG A 571 -31.12 46.29 -2.97
CA ARG A 571 -30.29 46.97 -1.95
C ARG A 571 -30.90 46.87 -0.57
N GLU A 572 -32.20 47.14 -0.43
CA GLU A 572 -32.89 47.07 0.86
C GLU A 572 -32.90 45.65 1.45
N VAL A 573 -33.16 44.63 0.61
CA VAL A 573 -33.08 43.22 1.03
C VAL A 573 -31.67 42.84 1.48
N SER A 574 -30.64 43.32 0.79
CA SER A 574 -29.25 43.03 1.16
C SER A 574 -28.88 43.69 2.49
N LYS A 575 -29.33 44.93 2.71
CA LYS A 575 -29.05 45.69 3.93
C LYS A 575 -29.74 45.09 5.15
N ALA A 576 -31.00 44.66 5.00
CA ALA A 576 -31.76 44.02 6.06
C ALA A 576 -31.21 42.63 6.42
N LYS A 577 -30.75 41.86 5.43
CA LYS A 577 -30.02 40.59 5.66
C LYS A 577 -28.75 40.80 6.45
N GLN A 578 -27.90 41.72 6.02
CA GLN A 578 -26.59 41.95 6.66
C GLN A 578 -26.78 42.24 8.16
N LYS A 579 -27.68 43.18 8.48
CA LYS A 579 -27.96 43.60 9.86
C LYS A 579 -28.41 42.44 10.76
N ALA A 580 -29.32 41.59 10.29
CA ALA A 580 -29.82 40.49 11.09
C ALA A 580 -28.87 39.28 11.16
N TYR A 581 -27.92 39.16 10.22
CA TYR A 581 -26.80 38.20 10.35
C TYR A 581 -25.83 38.67 11.43
N ASP A 582 -25.50 39.96 11.48
CA ASP A 582 -24.62 40.51 12.52
C ASP A 582 -25.25 40.33 13.92
N GLU A 583 -26.56 40.54 14.06
CA GLU A 583 -27.33 40.27 15.30
C GLU A 583 -27.46 38.76 15.62
N LEU A 584 -27.35 37.88 14.64
CA LEU A 584 -27.34 36.42 14.83
C LEU A 584 -25.97 35.92 15.30
N TYR A 585 -24.88 36.41 14.70
CA TYR A 585 -23.52 36.10 15.12
C TYR A 585 -23.25 36.53 16.56
N THR A 586 -23.75 37.71 16.95
CA THR A 586 -23.64 38.20 18.33
C THR A 586 -24.39 37.31 19.34
N ARG A 587 -25.44 36.59 18.92
CA ARG A 587 -26.18 35.63 19.77
C ARG A 587 -25.53 34.25 19.84
N LEU A 588 -24.84 33.82 18.78
CA LEU A 588 -24.18 32.52 18.70
C LEU A 588 -22.97 32.41 19.64
N ASP A 589 -22.37 33.53 20.04
CA ASP A 589 -21.32 33.58 21.07
C ASP A 589 -21.85 33.44 22.52
N THR A 590 -23.17 33.26 22.70
CA THR A 590 -23.76 32.96 24.01
C THR A 590 -24.07 31.47 24.15
N ARG A 591 -23.99 30.95 25.39
CA ARG A 591 -24.17 29.52 25.71
C ARG A 591 -25.56 28.95 25.35
N GLU A 592 -26.55 29.80 25.08
CA GLU A 592 -27.87 29.38 24.58
C GLU A 592 -27.90 29.18 23.06
N GLY A 593 -27.06 29.88 22.28
CA GLY A 593 -26.93 29.73 20.82
C GLY A 593 -26.35 28.38 20.39
N GLU A 594 -25.55 27.74 21.25
CA GLU A 594 -24.93 26.43 21.01
C GLU A 594 -25.97 25.30 20.90
N LYS A 595 -27.17 25.46 21.50
CA LYS A 595 -28.26 24.46 21.43
C LYS A 595 -29.05 24.49 20.12
N ASP A 596 -29.06 25.61 19.41
CA ASP A 596 -29.84 25.75 18.16
C ASP A 596 -29.12 25.15 16.94
N LEU A 597 -27.81 24.91 17.01
CA LEU A 597 -27.04 24.20 15.98
C LEU A 597 -27.40 22.70 15.88
N TYR A 598 -28.01 22.12 16.92
CA TYR A 598 -28.21 20.67 17.09
C TYR A 598 -29.44 20.05 16.39
N ARG A 599 -30.12 20.76 15.46
CA ARG A 599 -31.42 20.34 14.91
C ARG A 599 -31.46 19.85 13.46
N VAL A 600 -30.32 19.57 12.80
CA VAL A 600 -30.32 19.05 11.42
C VAL A 600 -29.61 17.69 11.34
N LEU A 601 -30.39 16.60 11.32
CA LEU A 601 -29.92 15.25 10.96
C LEU A 601 -30.67 14.79 9.71
N THR A 602 -29.94 14.40 8.66
CA THR A 602 -30.49 14.10 7.33
C THR A 602 -30.07 12.74 6.75
N SER A 603 -29.30 11.90 7.46
CA SER A 603 -28.89 10.58 6.96
C SER A 603 -29.36 9.39 7.81
N GLU A 604 -29.74 8.31 7.12
CA GLU A 604 -30.25 7.05 7.66
C GLU A 604 -29.26 6.36 8.61
N GLU A 605 -27.96 6.41 8.30
CA GLU A 605 -26.89 5.92 9.18
C GLU A 605 -26.81 6.67 10.52
N SER A 606 -27.10 7.97 10.52
CA SER A 606 -27.09 8.77 11.76
C SER A 606 -28.28 8.44 12.66
N VAL A 607 -29.39 7.98 12.06
CA VAL A 607 -30.57 7.48 12.78
C VAL A 607 -30.29 6.08 13.34
N GLN A 608 -29.71 5.17 12.54
CA GLN A 608 -29.35 3.83 12.99
C GLN A 608 -28.31 3.83 14.12
N ARG A 609 -27.29 4.68 14.02
CA ARG A 609 -26.25 4.84 15.06
C ARG A 609 -26.85 5.31 16.39
N ARG A 610 -27.78 6.27 16.35
CA ARG A 610 -28.44 6.81 17.55
C ARG A 610 -29.45 5.83 18.17
N TRP A 611 -30.04 4.92 17.39
CA TRP A 611 -30.86 3.83 17.93
C TRP A 611 -29.99 2.73 18.54
N LYS A 612 -28.86 2.39 17.90
CA LYS A 612 -27.88 1.42 18.40
C LYS A 612 -27.27 1.87 19.74
N GLU A 613 -26.74 3.09 19.82
CA GLU A 613 -26.19 3.66 21.06
C GLU A 613 -27.25 3.72 22.17
N TYR A 614 -28.49 4.05 21.81
CA TYR A 614 -29.62 4.11 22.73
C TYR A 614 -30.07 2.73 23.26
N PHE A 615 -29.82 1.65 22.50
CA PHE A 615 -30.08 0.27 22.93
C PHE A 615 -28.90 -0.33 23.70
N GLU A 616 -27.66 0.05 23.36
CA GLU A 616 -26.44 -0.32 24.09
C GLU A 616 -26.45 0.25 25.53
N GLU A 617 -26.84 1.52 25.72
CA GLU A 617 -27.05 2.10 27.06
C GLU A 617 -28.17 1.39 27.86
N LEU A 618 -29.13 0.79 27.17
CA LEU A 618 -30.31 0.19 27.78
C LEU A 618 -30.06 -1.22 28.35
N MET A 619 -29.01 -1.89 27.89
CA MET A 619 -28.74 -3.32 28.14
C MET A 619 -27.56 -3.56 29.10
N ASN A 620 -26.86 -2.49 29.51
CA ASN A 620 -25.64 -2.55 30.33
C ASN A 620 -25.84 -2.37 31.85
N GLU A 621 -27.07 -2.41 32.38
CA GLU A 621 -27.30 -2.41 33.83
C GLU A 621 -28.01 -3.70 34.31
N GLU A 622 -27.20 -4.51 35.02
CA GLU A 622 -27.48 -5.58 35.99
C GLU A 622 -27.79 -7.03 35.54
N ASN A 623 -27.48 -7.94 36.45
CA ASN A 623 -26.60 -9.11 36.30
C ASN A 623 -27.32 -10.47 36.59
N GLU A 624 -26.57 -11.56 36.40
CA GLU A 624 -26.71 -12.93 37.00
C GLU A 624 -27.74 -13.95 36.46
N ARG A 625 -27.23 -15.07 35.92
CA ARG A 625 -27.42 -16.44 36.47
C ARG A 625 -26.63 -17.52 35.71
N GLU A 626 -25.73 -18.18 36.44
CA GLU A 626 -25.29 -19.55 36.19
C GLU A 626 -26.46 -20.55 36.37
N LYS A 627 -26.53 -21.61 35.55
CA LYS A 627 -26.58 -23.04 35.99
C LYS A 627 -26.69 -24.04 34.83
N ARG A 628 -25.84 -25.07 34.94
CA ARG A 628 -25.67 -26.38 34.25
C ARG A 628 -26.90 -27.02 33.58
N VAL A 629 -26.68 -27.80 32.51
CA VAL A 629 -26.92 -29.28 32.45
C VAL A 629 -25.97 -29.93 31.41
N GLU A 630 -25.42 -31.08 31.77
CA GLU A 630 -24.57 -32.00 31.00
C GLU A 630 -25.37 -32.87 30.00
N GLY A 631 -24.74 -33.25 28.88
CA GLY A 631 -24.90 -34.57 28.25
C GLY A 631 -25.75 -34.72 26.98
N VAL A 632 -25.11 -35.33 25.97
CA VAL A 632 -25.63 -36.25 24.94
C VAL A 632 -25.99 -35.70 23.53
N ASN A 633 -25.15 -36.16 22.57
CA ASN A 633 -25.36 -36.58 21.17
C ASN A 633 -26.17 -35.73 20.16
N SER A 634 -25.43 -35.27 19.14
CA SER A 634 -25.75 -35.27 17.71
C SER A 634 -27.23 -35.24 17.29
N VAL A 635 -27.85 -34.05 17.18
CA VAL A 635 -28.91 -33.71 16.20
C VAL A 635 -28.93 -32.19 16.01
N GLU A 636 -29.10 -31.73 14.76
CA GLU A 636 -29.47 -30.38 14.27
C GLU A 636 -29.61 -29.26 15.32
N GLN A 637 -28.70 -28.28 15.36
CA GLN A 637 -28.91 -27.06 16.16
C GLN A 637 -29.56 -25.94 15.33
N LYS A 638 -30.81 -25.62 15.65
CA LYS A 638 -31.51 -24.39 15.26
C LYS A 638 -31.03 -23.21 16.11
N VAL A 639 -30.95 -22.02 15.50
CA VAL A 639 -30.75 -20.73 16.18
C VAL A 639 -31.92 -20.47 17.14
N ASP A 640 -31.63 -20.12 18.40
CA ASP A 640 -32.66 -19.86 19.42
C ASP A 640 -33.48 -18.61 19.10
N LYS A 641 -34.81 -18.71 19.24
CA LYS A 641 -35.77 -17.64 18.96
C LYS A 641 -35.75 -16.56 20.06
N ILE A 642 -35.74 -15.29 19.67
CA ILE A 642 -35.99 -14.11 20.52
C ILE A 642 -37.31 -14.28 21.25
N ARG A 643 -37.29 -14.14 22.57
CA ARG A 643 -38.46 -14.42 23.42
C ARG A 643 -39.30 -13.16 23.57
N LYS A 644 -40.63 -13.33 23.65
CA LYS A 644 -41.59 -12.24 23.87
C LYS A 644 -41.24 -11.38 25.11
N ASP A 645 -40.69 -12.01 26.15
CA ASP A 645 -40.32 -11.33 27.39
C ASP A 645 -39.17 -10.31 27.22
N GLU A 646 -38.26 -10.57 26.28
CA GLU A 646 -37.14 -9.69 25.96
C GLU A 646 -37.63 -8.44 25.22
N VAL A 647 -38.50 -8.63 24.23
CA VAL A 647 -39.16 -7.55 23.48
C VAL A 647 -40.00 -6.66 24.40
N ARG A 648 -40.70 -7.27 25.37
CA ARG A 648 -41.51 -6.55 26.36
C ARG A 648 -40.65 -5.67 27.27
N LYS A 649 -39.52 -6.17 27.75
CA LYS A 649 -38.56 -5.39 28.55
C LYS A 649 -37.99 -4.22 27.75
N ALA A 650 -37.66 -4.45 26.48
CA ALA A 650 -37.14 -3.43 25.59
C ALA A 650 -38.15 -2.29 25.36
N LEU A 651 -39.40 -2.59 25.01
CA LEU A 651 -40.45 -1.57 24.77
C LEU A 651 -40.72 -0.69 25.99
N LYS A 652 -40.68 -1.25 27.21
CA LYS A 652 -40.82 -0.47 28.46
C LYS A 652 -39.71 0.56 28.66
N ARG A 653 -38.48 0.24 28.25
CA ARG A 653 -37.30 1.08 28.47
C ARG A 653 -37.10 2.16 27.38
N MET A 654 -37.79 2.09 26.24
CA MET A 654 -37.72 3.12 25.20
C MET A 654 -38.31 4.47 25.68
N LYS A 655 -37.86 5.62 25.15
CA LYS A 655 -38.22 6.97 25.62
C LYS A 655 -38.82 7.77 24.45
N SER A 656 -40.07 8.25 24.62
CA SER A 656 -40.97 8.80 23.57
C SER A 656 -40.54 10.17 23.01
N GLY A 657 -40.87 10.48 21.76
CA GLY A 657 -40.64 11.80 21.12
C GLY A 657 -39.40 11.93 20.24
N LYS A 658 -38.77 10.82 19.81
CA LYS A 658 -37.61 10.82 18.89
C LYS A 658 -38.04 10.80 17.41
N ALA A 659 -37.13 11.20 16.52
CA ALA A 659 -37.36 11.21 15.07
C ALA A 659 -37.65 9.80 14.53
N VAL A 660 -38.61 9.69 13.60
CA VAL A 660 -39.04 8.43 12.98
C VAL A 660 -38.16 8.04 11.79
N GLY A 661 -37.96 6.74 11.58
CA GLY A 661 -37.26 6.20 10.41
C GLY A 661 -38.02 6.42 9.08
N PRO A 662 -37.49 5.93 7.95
CA PRO A 662 -38.07 6.13 6.60
C PRO A 662 -39.55 5.72 6.50
N ASP A 663 -39.97 4.71 7.28
CA ASP A 663 -41.35 4.19 7.30
C ASP A 663 -42.35 5.04 8.10
N ASP A 664 -41.91 6.12 8.74
CA ASP A 664 -42.75 7.08 9.47
C ASP A 664 -43.52 6.52 10.69
N ILE A 665 -43.11 5.40 11.30
CA ILE A 665 -43.78 4.80 12.47
C ILE A 665 -42.97 5.06 13.76
N PRO A 666 -43.51 5.83 14.72
CA PRO A 666 -42.82 6.12 15.98
C PRO A 666 -43.05 5.06 17.07
N VAL A 667 -42.18 5.08 18.09
CA VAL A 667 -42.24 4.15 19.23
C VAL A 667 -43.55 4.23 20.02
N GLU A 668 -44.21 5.38 20.00
CA GLU A 668 -45.52 5.61 20.59
C GLU A 668 -46.59 4.67 20.02
N VAL A 669 -46.46 4.25 18.76
CA VAL A 669 -47.37 3.27 18.15
C VAL A 669 -47.18 1.90 18.81
N TRP A 670 -45.94 1.43 18.93
CA TRP A 670 -45.63 0.12 19.54
C TRP A 670 -46.02 0.05 21.01
N LYS A 671 -45.81 1.14 21.76
CA LYS A 671 -46.26 1.26 23.14
C LYS A 671 -47.78 1.29 23.27
N CYS A 672 -48.47 1.98 22.36
CA CYS A 672 -49.93 2.07 22.36
C CYS A 672 -50.61 0.71 22.10
N LEU A 673 -49.96 -0.19 21.35
CA LEU A 673 -50.45 -1.52 20.98
C LEU A 673 -50.16 -2.63 22.01
N GLY A 674 -49.31 -2.38 23.01
CA GLY A 674 -49.08 -3.29 24.14
C GLY A 674 -48.60 -4.69 23.72
N GLU A 675 -49.24 -5.75 24.23
CA GLU A 675 -48.81 -7.13 23.96
C GLU A 675 -48.91 -7.55 22.50
N ALA A 676 -49.87 -7.00 21.75
CA ALA A 676 -49.96 -7.28 20.32
C ALA A 676 -48.69 -6.86 19.56
N ALA A 677 -48.05 -5.76 20.00
CA ALA A 677 -46.76 -5.33 19.45
C ALA A 677 -45.60 -6.23 19.89
N VAL A 678 -45.62 -6.72 21.13
CA VAL A 678 -44.60 -7.65 21.65
C VAL A 678 -44.61 -8.96 20.85
N GLU A 679 -45.80 -9.54 20.63
CA GLU A 679 -45.96 -10.78 19.87
C GLU A 679 -45.56 -10.60 18.41
N PHE A 680 -45.99 -9.50 17.80
CA PHE A 680 -45.64 -9.19 16.42
C PHE A 680 -44.15 -8.95 16.24
N LEU A 681 -43.51 -8.13 17.06
CA LEU A 681 -42.08 -7.83 16.94
C LEU A 681 -41.22 -9.06 17.25
N ALA A 682 -41.60 -9.90 18.23
CA ALA A 682 -40.91 -11.16 18.47
C ALA A 682 -41.08 -12.13 17.28
N SER A 683 -42.28 -12.24 16.70
CA SER A 683 -42.53 -13.03 15.48
C SER A 683 -41.70 -12.51 14.30
N LEU A 684 -41.74 -11.19 14.05
CA LEU A 684 -41.05 -10.52 12.96
C LEU A 684 -39.53 -10.68 13.08
N PHE A 685 -38.94 -10.43 14.25
CA PHE A 685 -37.50 -10.57 14.45
C PHE A 685 -37.03 -12.02 14.32
N ASN A 686 -37.81 -12.98 14.82
CA ASN A 686 -37.52 -14.40 14.60
C ASN A 686 -37.66 -14.82 13.14
N ARG A 687 -38.54 -14.17 12.37
CA ARG A 687 -38.69 -14.40 10.93
C ARG A 687 -37.58 -13.76 10.11
N VAL A 688 -37.06 -12.61 10.53
CA VAL A 688 -35.83 -12.02 9.98
C VAL A 688 -34.64 -12.96 10.21
N LEU A 689 -34.56 -13.59 11.38
CA LEU A 689 -33.57 -14.63 11.67
C LEU A 689 -33.77 -15.91 10.84
N GLU A 690 -35.02 -16.30 10.56
CA GLU A 690 -35.36 -17.43 9.65
C GLU A 690 -35.19 -17.09 8.15
N ASN A 691 -35.14 -15.81 7.75
CA ASN A 691 -35.02 -15.35 6.35
C ASN A 691 -33.57 -15.06 5.89
N LEU A 692 -32.55 -15.44 6.68
CA LEU A 692 -31.14 -15.34 6.27
C LEU A 692 -30.69 -16.44 5.29
N GLU A 693 -31.58 -17.32 4.84
CA GLU A 693 -31.27 -18.42 3.92
C GLU A 693 -31.08 -17.92 2.47
N LYS A 694 -29.85 -17.60 2.07
CA LYS A 694 -29.52 -17.21 0.69
C LYS A 694 -29.12 -18.43 -0.16
N ALA A 695 -29.26 -18.36 -1.49
CA ALA A 695 -29.02 -19.52 -2.37
C ALA A 695 -27.57 -20.05 -2.31
N TYR A 696 -26.59 -19.17 -2.04
CA TYR A 696 -25.20 -19.56 -1.80
C TYR A 696 -25.05 -20.52 -0.62
N ASP A 697 -25.89 -20.40 0.40
CA ASP A 697 -25.76 -21.13 1.66
C ASP A 697 -26.29 -22.57 1.57
N ARG A 698 -26.84 -22.96 0.41
CA ARG A 698 -27.49 -24.26 0.20
C ARG A 698 -26.82 -25.15 -0.84
N VAL A 699 -25.74 -24.70 -1.50
CA VAL A 699 -25.00 -25.54 -2.46
C VAL A 699 -24.30 -26.68 -1.71
N PRO A 700 -24.63 -27.97 -1.97
CA PRO A 700 -23.91 -29.06 -1.33
C PRO A 700 -22.46 -29.13 -1.83
N ARG A 701 -21.51 -29.32 -0.92
CA ARG A 701 -20.07 -29.28 -1.28
C ARG A 701 -19.66 -30.41 -2.21
N GLU A 702 -20.16 -31.62 -1.97
CA GLU A 702 -19.94 -32.78 -2.86
C GLU A 702 -20.38 -32.48 -4.30
N GLU A 703 -21.51 -31.80 -4.43
CA GLU A 703 -22.07 -31.44 -5.72
C GLU A 703 -21.25 -30.35 -6.42
N LEU A 704 -20.70 -29.39 -5.66
CA LEU A 704 -19.76 -28.40 -6.15
C LEU A 704 -18.49 -29.07 -6.71
N TRP A 705 -17.92 -30.02 -5.98
CA TRP A 705 -16.73 -30.77 -6.42
C TRP A 705 -16.99 -31.53 -7.70
N TYR A 706 -18.14 -32.21 -7.77
CA TYR A 706 -18.60 -32.89 -8.98
C TYR A 706 -18.73 -31.93 -10.16
N CYS A 707 -19.38 -30.77 -9.98
CA CYS A 707 -19.59 -29.79 -11.03
C CYS A 707 -18.28 -29.15 -11.53
N MET A 708 -17.33 -28.87 -10.62
CA MET A 708 -16.00 -28.37 -11.02
C MET A 708 -15.24 -29.39 -11.87
N ARG A 709 -15.23 -30.66 -11.45
CA ARG A 709 -14.58 -31.74 -12.22
C ARG A 709 -15.24 -31.92 -13.59
N LYS A 710 -16.57 -31.94 -13.64
CA LYS A 710 -17.34 -32.08 -14.88
C LYS A 710 -17.13 -30.90 -15.84
N SER A 711 -16.87 -29.70 -15.31
CA SER A 711 -16.55 -28.49 -16.09
C SER A 711 -15.09 -28.43 -16.57
N GLY A 712 -14.30 -29.50 -16.39
CA GLY A 712 -12.91 -29.55 -16.83
C GLY A 712 -11.93 -28.77 -15.95
N VAL A 713 -12.33 -28.35 -14.75
CA VAL A 713 -11.42 -27.73 -13.79
C VAL A 713 -10.39 -28.77 -13.35
N ALA A 714 -9.10 -28.46 -13.53
CA ALA A 714 -8.03 -29.40 -13.20
C ALA A 714 -8.08 -29.81 -11.71
N GLU A 715 -7.88 -31.10 -11.43
CA GLU A 715 -8.05 -31.70 -10.09
C GLU A 715 -7.23 -30.99 -9.00
N LYS A 716 -6.06 -30.43 -9.35
CA LYS A 716 -5.24 -29.62 -8.43
C LYS A 716 -5.98 -28.39 -7.89
N TYR A 717 -6.80 -27.74 -8.72
CA TYR A 717 -7.60 -26.59 -8.30
C TYR A 717 -8.86 -27.02 -7.56
N VAL A 718 -9.48 -28.15 -7.96
CA VAL A 718 -10.59 -28.75 -7.21
C VAL A 718 -10.14 -29.09 -5.78
N ARG A 719 -8.96 -29.68 -5.60
CA ARG A 719 -8.39 -29.99 -4.28
C ARG A 719 -8.10 -28.74 -3.44
N VAL A 720 -7.56 -27.68 -4.05
CA VAL A 720 -7.34 -26.40 -3.34
C VAL A 720 -8.66 -25.81 -2.86
N VAL A 721 -9.71 -25.82 -3.70
CA VAL A 721 -11.04 -25.33 -3.28
C VAL A 721 -11.69 -26.30 -2.28
N GLN A 722 -11.49 -27.61 -2.40
CA GLN A 722 -11.90 -28.59 -1.39
C GLN A 722 -11.25 -28.30 -0.04
N ASP A 723 -9.93 -28.15 0.02
CA ASP A 723 -9.18 -27.85 1.25
C ASP A 723 -9.60 -26.51 1.88
N MET A 724 -9.93 -25.51 1.05
CA MET A 724 -10.43 -24.22 1.52
C MET A 724 -11.81 -24.29 2.19
N TYR A 725 -12.61 -25.31 1.86
CA TYR A 725 -14.00 -25.43 2.31
C TYR A 725 -14.17 -26.59 3.30
N GLU A 726 -13.45 -27.71 3.14
CA GLU A 726 -13.47 -28.87 4.05
C GLU A 726 -13.02 -28.48 5.47
N ARG A 727 -13.67 -29.08 6.48
CA ARG A 727 -13.41 -28.83 7.91
C ARG A 727 -13.62 -27.39 8.40
N SER A 728 -14.25 -26.54 7.61
CA SER A 728 -14.62 -25.18 8.03
C SER A 728 -15.58 -25.22 9.22
N ARG A 729 -15.20 -24.56 10.32
CA ARG A 729 -16.02 -24.35 11.51
C ARG A 729 -16.46 -22.90 11.61
N THR A 730 -17.69 -22.70 12.05
CA THR A 730 -18.31 -21.39 12.22
C THR A 730 -18.82 -21.24 13.65
N VAL A 731 -18.84 -19.99 14.13
CA VAL A 731 -19.50 -19.57 15.37
C VAL A 731 -20.44 -18.42 15.05
N VAL A 732 -21.62 -18.40 15.66
CA VAL A 732 -22.53 -17.27 15.54
C VAL A 732 -22.23 -16.30 16.71
N ARG A 733 -21.72 -15.10 16.41
CA ARG A 733 -21.32 -14.10 17.44
C ARG A 733 -22.54 -13.30 17.92
N CYS A 734 -23.30 -13.89 18.83
CA CYS A 734 -24.48 -13.30 19.46
C CYS A 734 -24.13 -12.17 20.45
N ALA A 735 -25.16 -11.41 20.86
CA ALA A 735 -25.01 -10.25 21.74
C ALA A 735 -24.58 -10.58 23.19
N VAL A 736 -24.56 -11.85 23.58
CA VAL A 736 -24.07 -12.35 24.90
C VAL A 736 -22.76 -13.15 24.79
N GLY A 737 -22.17 -13.23 23.60
CA GLY A 737 -20.98 -14.03 23.32
C GLY A 737 -21.11 -14.87 22.05
N GLN A 738 -20.05 -15.61 21.71
CA GLN A 738 -20.06 -16.54 20.58
C GLN A 738 -20.76 -17.84 20.96
N THR A 739 -21.57 -18.39 20.05
CA THR A 739 -22.05 -19.77 20.17
C THR A 739 -20.87 -20.75 20.10
N GLU A 740 -21.10 -21.99 20.51
CA GLU A 740 -20.13 -23.06 20.28
C GLU A 740 -19.86 -23.25 18.78
N GLU A 741 -18.64 -23.68 18.47
CA GLU A 741 -18.21 -23.97 17.10
C GLU A 741 -19.00 -25.13 16.52
N PHE A 742 -19.55 -24.94 15.32
CA PHE A 742 -20.17 -26.02 14.54
C PHE A 742 -19.56 -26.10 13.14
N ASN A 743 -19.55 -27.31 12.57
CA ASN A 743 -19.04 -27.55 11.22
C ASN A 743 -20.05 -27.00 10.20
N VAL A 744 -19.54 -26.28 9.20
CA VAL A 744 -20.31 -25.93 8.00
C VAL A 744 -20.08 -27.03 6.99
N GLU A 745 -21.14 -27.69 6.51
CA GLU A 745 -21.05 -28.82 5.58
C GLU A 745 -21.69 -28.52 4.20
N VAL A 746 -22.47 -27.44 4.13
CA VAL A 746 -23.15 -26.96 2.92
C VAL A 746 -22.91 -25.46 2.74
N GLY A 747 -22.97 -25.00 1.49
CA GLY A 747 -22.90 -23.60 1.14
C GLY A 747 -21.52 -23.08 0.72
N LEU A 748 -21.54 -21.98 -0.03
CA LEU A 748 -20.37 -21.25 -0.47
C LEU A 748 -19.97 -20.19 0.57
N HIS A 749 -18.68 -19.86 0.72
CA HIS A 749 -18.23 -18.87 1.71
C HIS A 749 -18.77 -17.48 1.35
N GLN A 750 -19.62 -16.91 2.21
CA GLN A 750 -20.17 -15.57 2.01
C GLN A 750 -19.05 -14.52 2.01
N GLY A 751 -19.10 -13.58 1.06
CA GLY A 751 -18.11 -12.52 0.91
C GLY A 751 -16.78 -12.94 0.25
N SER A 752 -16.62 -14.23 -0.08
CA SER A 752 -15.48 -14.70 -0.88
C SER A 752 -15.63 -14.22 -2.33
N ALA A 753 -14.56 -13.63 -2.88
CA ALA A 753 -14.50 -13.26 -4.30
C ALA A 753 -14.59 -14.49 -5.23
N LEU A 754 -14.33 -15.70 -4.71
CA LEU A 754 -14.36 -16.96 -5.46
C LEU A 754 -15.79 -17.54 -5.52
N SER A 755 -16.62 -17.28 -4.52
CA SER A 755 -17.97 -17.87 -4.40
C SER A 755 -18.90 -17.56 -5.59
N PRO A 756 -18.91 -16.35 -6.20
CA PRO A 756 -19.70 -16.10 -7.41
C PRO A 756 -19.27 -16.98 -8.60
N PHE A 757 -17.97 -17.25 -8.75
CA PHE A 757 -17.46 -18.09 -9.84
C PHE A 757 -17.77 -19.57 -9.61
N LEU A 758 -17.62 -20.06 -8.38
CA LEU A 758 -17.97 -21.43 -8.01
C LEU A 758 -19.47 -21.70 -8.15
N PHE A 759 -20.30 -20.73 -7.76
CA PHE A 759 -21.74 -20.79 -7.97
C PHE A 759 -22.09 -20.81 -9.46
N ALA A 760 -21.44 -19.98 -10.27
CA ALA A 760 -21.65 -19.98 -11.73
C ALA A 760 -21.32 -21.33 -12.37
N ILE A 761 -20.26 -22.02 -11.90
CA ILE A 761 -19.88 -23.36 -12.37
C ILE A 761 -20.98 -24.39 -12.05
N VAL A 762 -21.52 -24.37 -10.83
CA VAL A 762 -22.62 -25.27 -10.43
C VAL A 762 -23.87 -25.00 -11.25
N MET A 763 -24.21 -23.72 -11.43
CA MET A 763 -25.37 -23.34 -12.23
C MET A 763 -25.21 -23.72 -13.70
N ASP A 764 -24.02 -23.56 -14.29
CA ASP A 764 -23.77 -23.95 -15.69
C ASP A 764 -23.92 -25.47 -15.87
N GLN A 765 -23.41 -26.29 -14.95
CA GLN A 765 -23.58 -27.76 -15.01
C GLN A 765 -25.03 -28.22 -14.87
N LEU A 766 -25.76 -27.67 -13.89
CA LEU A 766 -27.20 -27.90 -13.73
C LEU A 766 -27.99 -27.52 -14.98
N SER A 767 -27.57 -26.42 -15.60
CA SER A 767 -28.20 -25.92 -16.80
C SER A 767 -27.96 -26.78 -18.02
N GLU A 768 -26.80 -27.43 -18.12
CA GLU A 768 -26.49 -28.34 -19.24
C GLU A 768 -27.45 -29.54 -19.25
N GLU A 769 -27.81 -30.07 -18.08
CA GLU A 769 -28.76 -31.17 -17.93
C GLU A 769 -30.18 -30.80 -18.38
N VAL A 770 -30.58 -29.51 -18.32
CA VAL A 770 -31.86 -29.03 -18.87
C VAL A 770 -31.73 -28.51 -20.30
N ARG A 771 -30.58 -27.95 -20.70
CA ARG A 771 -30.28 -27.50 -22.08
C ARG A 771 -30.32 -28.65 -23.09
N GLN A 772 -30.11 -29.90 -22.65
CA GLN A 772 -30.21 -31.08 -23.52
C GLN A 772 -31.65 -31.46 -23.90
N GLU A 773 -32.62 -31.21 -23.02
CA GLU A 773 -34.03 -31.57 -23.28
C GLU A 773 -34.94 -30.38 -23.59
N SER A 774 -34.51 -29.17 -23.24
CA SER A 774 -35.22 -27.92 -23.54
C SER A 774 -34.36 -27.01 -24.44
N PRO A 775 -34.74 -26.84 -25.72
CA PRO A 775 -33.92 -26.10 -26.68
C PRO A 775 -33.86 -24.57 -26.44
N TRP A 776 -34.58 -24.01 -25.45
CA TRP A 776 -34.85 -22.56 -25.36
C TRP A 776 -34.72 -21.96 -23.94
N THR A 777 -33.59 -22.22 -23.26
CA THR A 777 -33.30 -21.68 -21.90
C THR A 777 -32.26 -20.54 -21.95
N MET A 778 -32.52 -19.44 -21.25
CA MET A 778 -31.63 -18.26 -21.14
C MET A 778 -31.16 -18.06 -19.70
N MET A 779 -29.90 -17.67 -19.49
CA MET A 779 -29.27 -17.70 -18.16
C MET A 779 -28.43 -16.48 -17.86
N PHE A 780 -28.37 -16.12 -16.58
CA PHE A 780 -27.49 -15.13 -16.01
C PHE A 780 -27.08 -15.56 -14.59
N ALA A 781 -26.00 -14.99 -14.05
CA ALA A 781 -25.45 -15.36 -12.74
C ALA A 781 -26.49 -15.27 -11.60
N ASP A 782 -27.43 -14.32 -11.69
CA ASP A 782 -28.54 -14.10 -10.74
C ASP A 782 -29.90 -14.73 -11.18
N ASP A 783 -30.11 -15.01 -12.48
CA ASP A 783 -31.43 -15.23 -13.09
C ASP A 783 -31.46 -16.41 -14.07
N ILE A 784 -32.41 -17.34 -13.90
CA ILE A 784 -32.80 -18.29 -14.97
C ILE A 784 -34.03 -17.72 -15.69
N VAL A 785 -34.10 -17.90 -17.00
CA VAL A 785 -35.28 -17.55 -17.79
C VAL A 785 -35.63 -18.72 -18.72
N ILE A 786 -36.82 -19.27 -18.55
CA ILE A 786 -37.35 -20.38 -19.35
C ILE A 786 -38.36 -19.80 -20.34
N CYS A 787 -38.19 -20.10 -21.62
CA CYS A 787 -39.07 -19.62 -22.69
C CYS A 787 -39.70 -20.80 -23.45
N SER A 788 -41.00 -20.75 -23.75
CA SER A 788 -41.63 -21.71 -24.66
C SER A 788 -42.87 -21.16 -25.40
N GLU A 789 -43.26 -21.84 -26.49
CA GLU A 789 -44.39 -21.47 -27.34
C GLU A 789 -45.75 -21.82 -26.70
N SER A 790 -45.78 -22.73 -25.73
CA SER A 790 -46.96 -23.14 -24.97
C SER A 790 -46.75 -23.02 -23.45
N ARG A 791 -47.85 -22.93 -22.69
CA ARG A 791 -47.79 -22.70 -21.22
C ARG A 791 -47.46 -23.99 -20.51
N GLU A 792 -48.05 -25.07 -20.99
CA GLU A 792 -47.84 -26.44 -20.54
C GLU A 792 -46.36 -26.83 -20.63
N GLN A 793 -45.66 -26.42 -21.71
CA GLN A 793 -44.23 -26.71 -21.85
C GLN A 793 -43.37 -25.88 -20.90
N VAL A 794 -43.79 -24.65 -20.56
CA VAL A 794 -43.10 -23.83 -19.55
C VAL A 794 -43.32 -24.40 -18.15
N GLU A 795 -44.54 -24.84 -17.83
CA GLU A 795 -44.84 -25.55 -16.57
C GLU A 795 -44.01 -26.83 -16.45
N GLU A 796 -43.97 -27.65 -17.50
CA GLU A 796 -43.17 -28.87 -17.54
C GLU A 796 -41.67 -28.57 -17.35
N ASN A 797 -41.14 -27.56 -18.05
CA ASN A 797 -39.74 -27.15 -17.91
C ASN A 797 -39.44 -26.55 -16.53
N LEU A 798 -40.38 -25.84 -15.92
CA LEU A 798 -40.25 -25.29 -14.57
C LEU A 798 -40.25 -26.41 -13.52
N GLU A 799 -41.09 -27.43 -13.71
CA GLU A 799 -41.10 -28.64 -12.88
C GLU A 799 -39.81 -29.47 -13.04
N ARG A 800 -39.27 -29.57 -14.26
CA ARG A 800 -37.96 -30.20 -14.51
C ARG A 800 -36.84 -29.44 -13.81
N TRP A 801 -36.82 -28.11 -13.91
CA TRP A 801 -35.87 -27.26 -13.20
C TRP A 801 -35.98 -27.40 -11.68
N ARG A 802 -37.20 -27.43 -11.14
CA ARG A 802 -37.43 -27.72 -9.71
C ARG A 802 -36.84 -29.07 -9.33
N PHE A 803 -37.15 -30.12 -10.08
CA PHE A 803 -36.69 -31.47 -9.78
C PHE A 803 -35.16 -31.60 -9.86
N ALA A 804 -34.52 -30.99 -10.87
CA ALA A 804 -33.06 -30.97 -11.01
C ALA A 804 -32.37 -30.26 -9.85
N LEU A 805 -32.93 -29.12 -9.40
CA LEU A 805 -32.42 -28.39 -8.24
C LEU A 805 -32.66 -29.15 -6.93
N GLU A 806 -33.86 -29.70 -6.73
CA GLU A 806 -34.23 -30.41 -5.50
C GLU A 806 -33.40 -31.70 -5.31
N ARG A 807 -33.10 -32.42 -6.40
CA ARG A 807 -32.19 -33.59 -6.37
C ARG A 807 -30.78 -33.24 -5.90
N ARG A 808 -30.35 -31.99 -6.09
CA ARG A 808 -29.04 -31.47 -5.70
C ARG A 808 -29.11 -30.54 -4.49
N GLY A 809 -30.15 -30.67 -3.66
CA GLY A 809 -30.28 -29.96 -2.38
C GLY A 809 -30.68 -28.48 -2.47
N MET A 810 -30.88 -27.91 -3.66
CA MET A 810 -31.31 -26.52 -3.87
C MET A 810 -32.80 -26.43 -4.21
N LYS A 811 -33.46 -25.28 -3.99
CA LYS A 811 -34.93 -25.16 -4.06
C LYS A 811 -35.36 -23.82 -4.67
N VAL A 812 -36.24 -23.87 -5.67
CA VAL A 812 -36.77 -22.70 -6.39
C VAL A 812 -37.65 -21.86 -5.47
N SER A 813 -37.43 -20.54 -5.42
CA SER A 813 -38.24 -19.66 -4.58
C SER A 813 -39.62 -19.44 -5.21
N ARG A 814 -40.68 -19.99 -4.61
CA ARG A 814 -42.06 -19.82 -5.11
C ARG A 814 -42.49 -18.35 -5.13
N SER A 815 -42.22 -17.61 -4.06
CA SER A 815 -42.67 -16.21 -3.90
C SER A 815 -41.97 -15.22 -4.81
N LYS A 816 -40.78 -15.56 -5.30
CA LYS A 816 -40.00 -14.71 -6.20
C LYS A 816 -40.01 -15.20 -7.65
N THR A 817 -40.61 -16.37 -7.94
CA THR A 817 -40.75 -16.89 -9.30
C THR A 817 -41.94 -16.23 -9.98
N GLU A 818 -41.70 -15.68 -11.16
CA GLU A 818 -42.68 -14.89 -11.91
C GLU A 818 -42.76 -15.37 -13.36
N TYR A 819 -43.93 -15.26 -13.98
CA TYR A 819 -44.12 -15.65 -15.38
C TYR A 819 -44.82 -14.57 -16.19
N MET A 820 -44.56 -14.50 -17.49
CA MET A 820 -45.05 -13.50 -18.42
C MET A 820 -45.46 -14.15 -19.72
N CYS A 821 -46.64 -13.79 -20.24
CA CYS A 821 -47.07 -14.22 -21.57
C CYS A 821 -46.81 -13.09 -22.56
N VAL A 822 -46.12 -13.40 -23.64
CA VAL A 822 -45.84 -12.45 -24.71
C VAL A 822 -46.89 -12.56 -25.81
N ASN A 823 -47.55 -11.45 -26.16
CA ASN A 823 -48.60 -11.36 -27.19
C ASN A 823 -49.81 -12.28 -26.96
N GLU A 824 -50.41 -12.14 -25.78
CA GLU A 824 -51.59 -12.90 -25.38
C GLU A 824 -52.86 -12.59 -26.20
N ARG A 825 -53.76 -13.58 -26.32
CA ARG A 825 -55.20 -13.37 -26.59
C ARG A 825 -55.98 -13.87 -25.38
N GLU A 826 -57.08 -13.20 -25.05
CA GLU A 826 -57.85 -13.41 -23.81
C GLU A 826 -58.46 -14.82 -23.71
N GLY A 827 -58.81 -15.23 -22.49
CA GLY A 827 -59.36 -16.58 -22.21
C GLY A 827 -58.31 -17.70 -22.11
N SER A 828 -57.03 -17.37 -21.93
CA SER A 828 -55.91 -18.34 -21.87
C SER A 828 -55.35 -18.51 -20.45
N GLY A 829 -55.05 -19.76 -20.06
CA GLY A 829 -54.81 -20.20 -18.67
C GLY A 829 -53.51 -19.74 -17.99
N THR A 830 -53.33 -20.14 -16.72
CA THR A 830 -52.29 -19.62 -15.81
C THR A 830 -51.27 -20.69 -15.39
N VAL A 831 -49.98 -20.32 -15.36
CA VAL A 831 -48.82 -21.22 -15.14
C VAL A 831 -48.74 -21.64 -13.68
N ARG A 832 -48.54 -22.95 -13.41
CA ARG A 832 -48.48 -23.52 -12.07
C ARG A 832 -47.13 -24.17 -11.75
N LEU A 833 -46.74 -24.13 -10.47
CA LEU A 833 -45.60 -24.85 -9.90
C LEU A 833 -46.10 -25.64 -8.69
N GLN A 834 -45.96 -26.96 -8.71
CA GLN A 834 -46.50 -27.91 -7.73
C GLN A 834 -48.03 -27.77 -7.53
N GLY A 835 -48.75 -27.44 -8.60
CA GLY A 835 -50.21 -27.29 -8.60
C GLY A 835 -50.73 -25.92 -8.15
N GLU A 836 -49.86 -25.05 -7.62
CA GLU A 836 -50.18 -23.67 -7.21
C GLU A 836 -49.82 -22.67 -8.33
N GLU A 837 -50.61 -21.61 -8.47
CA GLU A 837 -50.43 -20.61 -9.53
C GLU A 837 -49.19 -19.73 -9.27
N VAL A 838 -48.30 -19.66 -10.26
CA VAL A 838 -47.11 -18.79 -10.25
C VAL A 838 -47.56 -17.36 -10.55
N LYS A 839 -46.88 -16.35 -10.01
CA LYS A 839 -47.29 -14.95 -10.20
C LYS A 839 -47.09 -14.49 -11.65
N LYS A 840 -48.15 -14.06 -12.32
CA LYS A 840 -48.07 -13.44 -13.65
C LYS A 840 -47.59 -11.98 -13.57
N VAL A 841 -46.65 -11.59 -14.42
CA VAL A 841 -46.10 -10.23 -14.52
C VAL A 841 -46.15 -9.70 -15.95
N GLN A 842 -46.17 -8.37 -16.07
CA GLN A 842 -46.22 -7.67 -17.36
C GLN A 842 -44.83 -7.29 -17.89
N GLU A 843 -43.82 -7.29 -17.01
CA GLU A 843 -42.43 -7.08 -17.37
C GLU A 843 -41.52 -7.69 -16.31
N PHE A 844 -40.31 -8.10 -16.70
CA PHE A 844 -39.24 -8.47 -15.77
C PHE A 844 -37.88 -7.93 -16.25
N LYS A 845 -36.91 -7.82 -15.34
CA LYS A 845 -35.54 -7.40 -15.66
C LYS A 845 -34.64 -8.61 -15.94
N TYR A 846 -33.93 -8.59 -17.05
CA TYR A 846 -32.93 -9.58 -17.45
C TYR A 846 -31.70 -8.87 -18.04
N LEU A 847 -30.49 -9.22 -17.58
CA LEU A 847 -29.22 -8.59 -17.97
C LEU A 847 -29.24 -7.05 -17.88
N GLY A 848 -29.73 -6.53 -16.74
CA GLY A 848 -29.82 -5.10 -16.45
C GLY A 848 -30.74 -4.32 -17.39
N SER A 849 -31.74 -4.98 -17.97
CA SER A 849 -32.63 -4.48 -19.03
C SER A 849 -34.04 -5.04 -18.85
N THR A 850 -35.10 -4.37 -19.30
CA THR A 850 -36.50 -4.81 -19.07
C THR A 850 -37.08 -5.50 -20.30
N VAL A 851 -37.70 -6.67 -20.13
CA VAL A 851 -38.48 -7.41 -21.14
C VAL A 851 -39.96 -7.29 -20.80
N GLN A 852 -40.79 -6.91 -21.77
CA GLN A 852 -42.21 -6.63 -21.58
C GLN A 852 -43.11 -7.66 -22.29
N SER A 853 -44.35 -7.81 -21.81
CA SER A 853 -45.35 -8.75 -22.34
C SER A 853 -45.81 -8.44 -23.77
N ASN A 854 -45.54 -7.25 -24.28
CA ASN A 854 -45.76 -6.87 -25.68
C ASN A 854 -44.59 -7.30 -26.61
N GLY A 855 -43.53 -7.90 -26.07
CA GLY A 855 -42.33 -8.33 -26.81
C GLY A 855 -41.23 -7.27 -26.92
N GLU A 856 -41.37 -6.10 -26.30
CA GLU A 856 -40.34 -5.05 -26.29
C GLU A 856 -39.24 -5.32 -25.26
N CYS A 857 -37.98 -5.04 -25.62
CA CYS A 857 -36.82 -5.17 -24.73
C CYS A 857 -35.91 -3.93 -24.83
N GLY A 858 -35.54 -3.35 -23.68
CA GLY A 858 -34.90 -2.02 -23.58
C GLY A 858 -33.42 -1.88 -23.99
N LYS A 859 -32.73 -2.96 -24.39
CA LYS A 859 -31.39 -2.90 -25.01
C LYS A 859 -31.38 -3.64 -26.33
N GLU A 860 -30.87 -3.02 -27.38
CA GLU A 860 -30.96 -3.48 -28.78
C GLU A 860 -30.28 -4.84 -28.99
N LYS A 861 -29.16 -5.08 -28.29
CA LYS A 861 -28.35 -6.32 -28.39
C LYS A 861 -28.97 -7.53 -27.65
N ILE A 862 -29.80 -7.31 -26.63
CA ILE A 862 -30.67 -8.36 -26.05
C ILE A 862 -31.87 -8.59 -26.96
N SER A 863 -32.40 -7.52 -27.57
CA SER A 863 -33.38 -7.64 -28.64
C SER A 863 -32.86 -8.55 -29.76
N ALA A 864 -31.58 -8.49 -30.12
CA ALA A 864 -30.98 -9.35 -31.14
C ALA A 864 -30.92 -10.85 -30.77
N ARG A 865 -30.88 -11.23 -29.48
CA ARG A 865 -31.05 -12.63 -29.05
C ARG A 865 -32.53 -13.00 -28.89
N ILE A 866 -33.27 -12.25 -28.08
CA ILE A 866 -34.68 -12.53 -27.74
C ILE A 866 -35.58 -12.46 -28.98
N LYS A 867 -35.29 -11.58 -29.97
CA LYS A 867 -36.04 -11.52 -31.24
C LYS A 867 -35.78 -12.71 -32.16
N GLY A 868 -34.81 -13.58 -31.84
CA GLY A 868 -34.54 -14.83 -32.58
C GLY A 868 -35.71 -15.82 -32.58
N LYS A 869 -36.62 -15.74 -31.59
CA LYS A 869 -38.03 -16.20 -31.70
C LYS A 869 -38.84 -15.68 -30.52
N VAL A 870 -40.05 -15.18 -30.78
CA VAL A 870 -40.95 -14.67 -29.74
C VAL A 870 -41.85 -15.79 -29.21
N TYR A 871 -41.27 -16.64 -28.36
CA TYR A 871 -41.97 -17.66 -27.58
C TYR A 871 -43.07 -17.03 -26.71
N ARG A 872 -44.27 -17.63 -26.71
CA ARG A 872 -45.49 -17.03 -26.12
C ARG A 872 -45.50 -16.95 -24.60
N THR A 873 -44.71 -17.76 -23.90
CA THR A 873 -44.68 -17.80 -22.43
C THR A 873 -43.24 -17.82 -21.93
N VAL A 874 -42.96 -17.01 -20.91
CA VAL A 874 -41.64 -16.83 -20.31
C VAL A 874 -41.75 -16.91 -18.80
N VAL A 875 -40.92 -17.72 -18.13
CA VAL A 875 -40.83 -17.77 -16.66
C VAL A 875 -39.44 -17.33 -16.22
N ARG A 876 -39.39 -16.48 -15.20
CA ARG A 876 -38.18 -16.12 -14.45
C ARG A 876 -38.25 -16.76 -13.06
N PRO A 877 -37.61 -17.92 -12.82
CA PRO A 877 -37.44 -18.44 -11.47
C PRO A 877 -36.43 -17.56 -10.74
N ALA A 878 -36.81 -17.04 -9.58
CA ALA A 878 -35.85 -16.34 -8.74
C ALA A 878 -35.29 -17.28 -7.68
N MET A 879 -33.99 -17.13 -7.44
CA MET A 879 -33.26 -17.82 -6.38
C MET A 879 -33.16 -16.90 -5.15
N LEU A 880 -32.95 -17.48 -3.97
CA LEU A 880 -33.05 -16.77 -2.69
C LEU A 880 -31.91 -15.75 -2.51
N TYR A 881 -32.11 -14.51 -2.97
CA TYR A 881 -31.16 -13.41 -2.82
C TYR A 881 -31.74 -12.14 -2.19
N GLY A 882 -30.81 -11.41 -1.57
CA GLY A 882 -30.81 -10.05 -1.05
C GLY A 882 -29.34 -9.62 -1.01
N LEU A 883 -29.04 -8.35 -1.31
CA LEU A 883 -27.69 -7.91 -1.71
C LEU A 883 -27.25 -6.61 -1.01
N GLU A 884 -26.06 -6.61 -0.43
CA GLU A 884 -25.48 -5.57 0.43
C GLU A 884 -24.01 -5.29 0.04
N THR A 885 -23.53 -4.04 0.15
CA THR A 885 -22.12 -3.68 -0.14
C THR A 885 -21.51 -2.76 0.92
N VAL A 886 -20.46 -3.25 1.60
CA VAL A 886 -19.47 -2.45 2.34
C VAL A 886 -18.29 -2.16 1.40
N SER A 887 -17.70 -0.98 1.56
CA SER A 887 -16.55 -0.49 0.82
C SER A 887 -15.43 -1.54 0.74
N LEU A 888 -15.00 -1.87 -0.48
CA LEU A 888 -13.69 -2.47 -0.71
C LEU A 888 -12.64 -1.48 -0.19
N ARG A 889 -12.03 -1.77 0.96
CA ARG A 889 -10.63 -1.36 1.14
C ARG A 889 -9.89 -2.00 -0.03
N LYS A 890 -9.30 -1.18 -0.91
CA LYS A 890 -8.15 -1.66 -1.67
C LYS A 890 -7.25 -2.34 -0.64
N ARG A 891 -6.85 -3.60 -0.87
CA ARG A 891 -5.55 -4.02 -0.34
C ARG A 891 -4.60 -2.94 -0.84
N GLN A 892 -4.04 -2.16 0.07
CA GLN A 892 -2.80 -1.48 -0.23
C GLN A 892 -1.89 -2.64 -0.65
N GLU A 893 -1.58 -2.75 -1.94
CA GLU A 893 -0.38 -3.49 -2.33
C GLU A 893 0.71 -2.94 -1.42
N SER A 894 1.36 -3.79 -0.61
CA SER A 894 2.41 -3.29 0.26
C SER A 894 3.44 -2.63 -0.65
N GLU A 895 3.84 -1.39 -0.36
CA GLU A 895 4.93 -0.73 -1.09
C GLU A 895 6.27 -1.46 -0.86
N LEU A 896 6.30 -2.40 0.09
CA LEU A 896 7.43 -3.20 0.51
C LEU A 896 7.78 -4.28 -0.53
N GLU A 897 9.07 -4.37 -0.86
CA GLU A 897 9.62 -5.44 -1.69
C GLU A 897 10.43 -6.39 -0.80
N GLY A 898 9.89 -7.57 -0.51
CA GLY A 898 10.63 -8.62 0.17
C GLY A 898 11.55 -9.34 -0.81
N VAL A 899 12.77 -8.84 -1.00
CA VAL A 899 13.76 -9.46 -1.91
C VAL A 899 14.17 -10.82 -1.35
N LEU A 900 13.99 -11.88 -2.14
CA LEU A 900 14.31 -13.26 -1.74
C LEU A 900 15.60 -13.74 -2.40
N HIS A 901 16.54 -14.17 -1.55
CA HIS A 901 17.80 -14.82 -1.95
C HIS A 901 17.78 -16.31 -1.57
N THR A 902 18.47 -17.14 -2.35
CA THR A 902 18.56 -18.60 -2.15
C THR A 902 19.96 -19.04 -1.74
N VAL A 903 20.11 -20.29 -1.30
CA VAL A 903 21.29 -20.76 -0.56
C VAL A 903 22.58 -20.74 -1.37
N SER A 904 22.65 -21.53 -2.45
CA SER A 904 23.93 -21.86 -3.10
C SER A 904 24.55 -20.70 -3.86
N GLY A 905 23.77 -20.10 -4.76
CA GLY A 905 24.26 -19.05 -5.63
C GLY A 905 24.72 -17.83 -4.83
N TYR A 906 23.97 -17.47 -3.78
CA TYR A 906 24.33 -16.41 -2.86
C TYR A 906 25.61 -16.71 -2.06
N MET A 907 25.76 -17.94 -1.54
CA MET A 907 26.97 -18.37 -0.82
C MET A 907 28.22 -18.26 -1.69
N LEU A 908 28.18 -18.82 -2.91
CA LEU A 908 29.32 -18.78 -3.84
C LEU A 908 29.67 -17.34 -4.20
N TYR A 909 28.67 -16.55 -4.56
CA TYR A 909 28.89 -15.20 -5.06
C TYR A 909 29.44 -14.26 -3.98
N THR A 910 28.88 -14.30 -2.76
CA THR A 910 29.35 -13.45 -1.65
C THR A 910 30.75 -13.84 -1.19
N ALA A 911 31.08 -15.13 -1.18
CA ALA A 911 32.43 -15.59 -0.84
C ALA A 911 33.48 -15.13 -1.85
N VAL A 912 33.21 -15.27 -3.16
CA VAL A 912 34.15 -14.87 -4.22
C VAL A 912 34.27 -13.36 -4.33
N THR A 913 33.16 -12.62 -4.30
CA THR A 913 33.20 -11.15 -4.34
C THR A 913 33.97 -10.59 -3.14
N PHE A 914 33.76 -11.12 -1.92
CA PHE A 914 34.55 -10.71 -0.76
C PHE A 914 36.05 -10.98 -0.96
N LYS A 915 36.41 -12.20 -1.35
CA LYS A 915 37.81 -12.62 -1.52
C LYS A 915 38.55 -11.77 -2.55
N MET A 916 37.95 -11.57 -3.72
CA MET A 916 38.60 -10.92 -4.86
C MET A 916 38.61 -9.39 -4.72
N VAL A 917 37.50 -8.78 -4.29
CA VAL A 917 37.37 -7.31 -4.25
C VAL A 917 38.15 -6.73 -3.08
N PHE A 918 38.17 -7.39 -1.92
CA PHE A 918 38.99 -6.94 -0.78
C PHE A 918 40.39 -7.57 -0.77
N ASP A 919 40.75 -8.32 -1.82
CA ASP A 919 41.98 -9.11 -1.91
C ASP A 919 42.32 -9.74 -0.55
N TYR A 920 41.36 -10.50 -0.02
CA TYR A 920 41.42 -10.96 1.36
C TYR A 920 42.42 -12.12 1.50
N HIS A 921 43.34 -11.99 2.43
CA HIS A 921 44.28 -13.05 2.83
C HIS A 921 44.06 -13.46 4.29
N PRO A 922 44.45 -14.68 4.71
CA PRO A 922 44.15 -15.20 6.04
C PRO A 922 44.58 -14.32 7.23
N ASP A 923 45.64 -13.52 7.09
CA ASP A 923 46.17 -12.63 8.14
C ASP A 923 45.51 -11.24 8.15
N ASP A 924 44.58 -10.97 7.24
CA ASP A 924 43.88 -9.70 7.19
C ASP A 924 42.78 -9.60 8.25
N ILE A 925 42.62 -8.38 8.79
CA ILE A 925 41.50 -8.02 9.67
C ILE A 925 40.60 -7.08 8.89
N TYR A 926 39.35 -7.49 8.75
CA TYR A 926 38.36 -6.82 7.92
C TYR A 926 37.36 -6.04 8.79
N TRP A 927 36.97 -4.85 8.35
CA TRP A 927 35.89 -4.12 9.00
C TRP A 927 34.96 -3.48 8.00
N CYS A 928 33.71 -3.93 8.01
CA CYS A 928 32.59 -3.27 7.38
C CYS A 928 31.77 -2.52 8.43
N THR A 929 31.55 -1.23 8.21
CA THR A 929 30.83 -0.37 9.15
C THR A 929 29.31 -0.37 8.93
N ALA A 930 28.80 -1.19 8.01
CA ALA A 930 27.37 -1.26 7.73
C ALA A 930 26.61 -1.94 8.88
N ASP A 931 25.29 -1.78 8.88
CA ASP A 931 24.40 -2.52 9.78
C ASP A 931 23.89 -3.80 9.09
N ILE A 932 23.77 -4.91 9.84
CA ILE A 932 23.27 -6.20 9.34
C ILE A 932 21.83 -6.11 8.86
N GLY A 933 21.03 -5.15 9.32
CA GLY A 933 19.71 -4.85 8.76
C GLY A 933 19.70 -4.42 7.29
N TRP A 934 20.86 -4.27 6.64
CA TRP A 934 21.01 -4.02 5.20
C TRP A 934 21.77 -5.16 4.51
N ILE A 935 21.66 -5.22 3.18
CA ILE A 935 22.31 -6.29 2.38
C ILE A 935 23.84 -6.28 2.56
N THR A 936 24.46 -5.11 2.74
CA THR A 936 25.90 -4.99 2.99
C THR A 936 26.34 -5.77 4.22
N GLY A 937 25.57 -5.73 5.31
CA GLY A 937 25.91 -6.53 6.49
C GLY A 937 25.62 -8.02 6.31
N HIS A 938 24.61 -8.40 5.53
CA HIS A 938 24.38 -9.81 5.18
C HIS A 938 25.58 -10.38 4.42
N SER A 939 25.92 -9.76 3.29
CA SER A 939 26.93 -10.26 2.35
C SER A 939 28.35 -10.07 2.87
N TYR A 940 28.64 -8.92 3.50
CA TYR A 940 30.00 -8.47 3.78
C TYR A 940 30.32 -8.24 5.26
N ILE A 941 29.41 -8.51 6.22
CA ILE A 941 29.80 -8.72 7.64
C ILE A 941 29.73 -10.20 7.98
N THR A 942 28.67 -10.88 7.53
CA THR A 942 28.39 -12.26 7.91
C THR A 942 28.84 -13.26 6.85
N TYR A 943 28.12 -13.41 5.73
CA TYR A 943 28.26 -14.60 4.88
C TYR A 943 29.59 -14.68 4.11
N GLY A 944 29.96 -13.65 3.36
CA GLY A 944 31.19 -13.62 2.56
C GLY A 944 32.47 -13.71 3.39
N PRO A 945 32.64 -12.89 4.46
CA PRO A 945 33.80 -12.97 5.34
C PRO A 945 33.91 -14.33 6.05
N LEU A 946 32.81 -14.85 6.62
CA LEU A 946 32.84 -16.13 7.31
C LEU A 946 33.13 -17.29 6.34
N ALA A 947 32.60 -17.28 5.12
CA ALA A 947 32.95 -18.27 4.10
C ALA A 947 34.47 -18.32 3.81
N ASN A 948 35.14 -17.17 3.89
CA ASN A 948 36.58 -17.07 3.68
C ASN A 948 37.42 -17.32 4.94
N GLY A 949 36.81 -17.52 6.11
CA GLY A 949 37.53 -17.68 7.36
C GLY A 949 38.11 -16.36 7.88
N ALA A 950 37.43 -15.24 7.63
CA ALA A 950 37.86 -13.90 7.98
C ALA A 950 37.67 -13.53 9.45
N THR A 951 38.61 -12.75 9.97
CA THR A 951 38.46 -12.03 11.24
C THR A 951 37.86 -10.67 10.94
N SER A 952 36.65 -10.43 11.46
CA SER A 952 35.89 -9.20 11.23
C SER A 952 35.73 -8.37 12.49
N VAL A 953 35.57 -7.05 12.35
CA VAL A 953 35.11 -6.17 13.44
C VAL A 953 33.61 -5.94 13.33
N LEU A 954 32.87 -6.18 14.41
CA LEU A 954 31.43 -5.89 14.55
C LEU A 954 31.27 -4.68 15.47
N PHE A 955 30.75 -3.57 14.95
CA PHE A 955 30.69 -2.31 15.69
C PHE A 955 29.25 -1.90 16.00
N GLU A 956 28.96 -1.65 17.27
CA GLU A 956 27.62 -1.25 17.74
C GLU A 956 27.38 0.27 17.67
N GLY A 957 28.44 1.05 17.85
CA GLY A 957 28.36 2.49 18.11
C GLY A 957 28.20 3.38 16.87
N LEU A 958 28.57 4.65 17.03
CA LEU A 958 28.57 5.65 15.95
C LEU A 958 30.00 6.04 15.55
N PRO A 959 30.22 6.44 14.27
CA PRO A 959 31.52 6.91 13.79
C PRO A 959 32.12 8.08 14.59
N THR A 960 31.28 8.84 15.29
CA THR A 960 31.63 10.10 15.94
C THR A 960 31.44 10.09 17.47
N TYR A 961 31.18 8.92 18.07
CA TYR A 961 30.99 8.80 19.51
C TYR A 961 32.09 7.92 20.13
N PRO A 962 32.78 8.38 21.20
CA PRO A 962 32.55 9.62 21.95
C PRO A 962 33.06 10.89 21.24
N ASP A 963 33.92 10.72 20.24
CA ASP A 963 34.41 11.81 19.39
C ASP A 963 34.63 11.35 17.94
N VAL A 964 34.86 12.31 17.06
CA VAL A 964 35.01 12.13 15.60
C VAL A 964 36.21 11.28 15.18
N SER A 965 37.09 10.91 16.12
CA SER A 965 38.25 10.05 15.85
C SER A 965 37.98 8.57 16.11
N ARG A 966 36.77 8.20 16.53
CA ARG A 966 36.41 6.84 16.97
C ARG A 966 36.75 5.74 15.95
N MET A 967 36.48 5.97 14.67
CA MET A 967 36.77 4.95 13.65
C MET A 967 38.28 4.67 13.54
N TRP A 968 39.10 5.70 13.68
CA TRP A 968 40.55 5.59 13.54
C TRP A 968 41.19 4.96 14.78
N GLU A 969 40.60 5.19 15.96
CA GLU A 969 40.92 4.44 17.18
C GLU A 969 40.71 2.94 16.99
N ILE A 970 39.55 2.54 16.43
CA ILE A 970 39.20 1.13 16.20
C ILE A 970 40.13 0.50 15.13
N VAL A 971 40.48 1.25 14.07
CA VAL A 971 41.47 0.83 13.06
C VAL A 971 42.80 0.48 13.71
N ASP A 972 43.35 1.36 14.54
CA ASP A 972 44.62 1.13 15.22
C ASP A 972 44.51 0.03 16.30
N LYS A 973 43.40 -0.01 17.06
CA LYS A 973 43.16 -0.99 18.14
C LYS A 973 43.21 -2.43 17.62
N TYR A 974 42.56 -2.70 16.50
CA TYR A 974 42.44 -4.04 15.94
C TYR A 974 43.36 -4.30 14.75
N ASN A 975 44.27 -3.37 14.40
CA ASN A 975 45.14 -3.47 13.23
C ASN A 975 44.38 -3.79 11.93
N ILE A 976 43.29 -3.08 11.69
CA ILE A 976 42.40 -3.31 10.55
C ILE A 976 43.18 -3.10 9.26
N SER A 977 43.13 -4.07 8.34
CA SER A 977 43.82 -3.98 7.05
C SER A 977 42.89 -3.70 5.89
N LYS A 978 41.60 -4.05 6.01
CA LYS A 978 40.57 -3.80 4.99
C LYS A 978 39.42 -3.04 5.64
N PHE A 979 39.19 -1.80 5.21
CA PHE A 979 38.18 -0.92 5.81
C PHE A 979 37.11 -0.55 4.79
N TYR A 980 35.86 -0.87 5.09
CA TYR A 980 34.72 -0.74 4.18
C TYR A 980 33.60 0.08 4.82
N THR A 981 33.28 1.23 4.24
CA THR A 981 32.29 2.16 4.81
C THR A 981 31.47 2.87 3.71
N ALA A 982 30.48 3.66 4.09
CA ALA A 982 29.64 4.38 3.14
C ALA A 982 30.21 5.79 2.83
N PRO A 983 29.98 6.34 1.62
CA PRO A 983 30.33 7.73 1.29
C PRO A 983 29.80 8.74 2.30
N THR A 984 28.63 8.49 2.89
CA THR A 984 28.08 9.40 3.91
C THR A 984 28.92 9.44 5.19
N ALA A 985 29.48 8.31 5.64
CA ALA A 985 30.40 8.32 6.77
C ALA A 985 31.71 9.05 6.41
N ILE A 986 32.20 8.85 5.19
CA ILE A 986 33.40 9.53 4.68
C ILE A 986 33.19 11.06 4.68
N ARG A 987 32.10 11.56 4.07
CA ARG A 987 31.77 12.99 4.03
C ARG A 987 31.56 13.58 5.44
N LEU A 988 30.89 12.85 6.33
CA LEU A 988 30.70 13.27 7.72
C LEU A 988 32.04 13.49 8.42
N LEU A 989 32.99 12.58 8.25
CA LEU A 989 34.31 12.69 8.88
C LEU A 989 35.17 13.77 8.20
N MET A 990 35.07 13.89 6.87
CA MET A 990 35.73 14.93 6.07
C MET A 990 35.41 16.35 6.55
N LYS A 991 34.17 16.61 7.00
CA LYS A 991 33.76 17.91 7.56
C LYS A 991 34.64 18.37 8.75
N TYR A 992 35.21 17.44 9.51
CA TYR A 992 36.06 17.76 10.68
C TYR A 992 37.55 17.90 10.34
N GLY A 993 37.89 17.94 9.05
CA GLY A 993 39.28 18.05 8.58
C GLY A 993 40.10 16.78 8.78
N SER A 994 41.41 16.89 8.61
CA SER A 994 42.34 15.75 8.69
C SER A 994 42.90 15.49 10.10
N GLU A 995 42.85 16.47 11.00
CA GLU A 995 43.40 16.36 12.36
C GLU A 995 42.88 15.15 13.16
N PRO A 996 41.57 14.83 13.19
CA PRO A 996 41.09 13.61 13.86
C PRO A 996 41.65 12.31 13.28
N VAL A 997 41.93 12.30 11.97
CA VAL A 997 42.51 11.15 11.25
C VAL A 997 43.98 10.97 11.58
N HIS A 998 44.74 12.08 11.56
CA HIS A 998 46.18 12.10 11.77
C HIS A 998 46.63 11.82 13.22
N LYS A 999 45.71 11.90 14.19
CA LYS A 999 45.97 11.45 15.58
C LYS A 999 46.29 9.96 15.67
N TYR A 1000 45.87 9.17 14.68
CA TYR A 1000 46.02 7.73 14.63
C TYR A 1000 46.93 7.33 13.46
N LYS A 1001 47.58 6.17 13.58
CA LYS A 1001 48.61 5.71 12.64
C LYS A 1001 48.00 5.19 11.35
N ARG A 1002 46.93 4.39 11.41
CA ARG A 1002 46.26 3.72 10.27
C ARG A 1002 47.21 2.93 9.37
N SER A 1003 48.40 2.57 9.87
CA SER A 1003 49.46 1.94 9.08
C SER A 1003 49.13 0.51 8.65
N SER A 1004 48.19 -0.14 9.34
CA SER A 1004 47.70 -1.48 8.99
C SER A 1004 46.83 -1.49 7.74
N LEU A 1005 46.19 -0.37 7.37
CA LEU A 1005 45.30 -0.29 6.22
C LEU A 1005 46.06 -0.58 4.92
N LYS A 1006 45.47 -1.49 4.13
CA LYS A 1006 45.94 -1.90 2.80
C LYS A 1006 44.90 -1.60 1.73
N ILE A 1007 43.62 -1.79 2.02
CA ILE A 1007 42.51 -1.52 1.08
C ILE A 1007 41.42 -0.75 1.80
N LEU A 1008 40.93 0.29 1.11
CA LEU A 1008 39.75 1.02 1.48
C LEU A 1008 38.61 0.62 0.54
N GLY A 1009 37.38 0.59 1.02
CA GLY A 1009 36.22 0.38 0.18
C GLY A 1009 35.10 1.36 0.50
N THR A 1010 34.26 1.59 -0.50
CA THR A 1010 33.09 2.47 -0.40
C THR A 1010 31.84 1.83 -1.02
N VAL A 1011 30.67 2.07 -0.45
CA VAL A 1011 29.42 1.39 -0.81
C VAL A 1011 28.15 2.18 -0.59
N GLY A 1012 27.14 1.89 -1.42
CA GLY A 1012 25.73 2.18 -1.17
C GLY A 1012 25.24 3.48 -1.80
N GLU A 1013 26.14 4.36 -2.20
CA GLU A 1013 25.86 5.63 -2.88
C GLU A 1013 27.02 5.98 -3.82
N PRO A 1014 26.78 6.79 -4.88
CA PRO A 1014 27.87 7.40 -5.62
C PRO A 1014 28.78 8.20 -4.68
N ILE A 1015 30.10 8.02 -4.81
CA ILE A 1015 31.11 8.82 -4.13
C ILE A 1015 31.59 9.92 -5.07
N ASN A 1016 31.48 11.18 -4.63
CA ASN A 1016 31.98 12.30 -5.41
C ASN A 1016 33.52 12.32 -5.42
N PRO A 1017 34.16 12.80 -6.50
CA PRO A 1017 35.62 12.77 -6.64
C PRO A 1017 36.39 13.41 -5.47
N GLU A 1018 35.88 14.48 -4.87
CA GLU A 1018 36.50 15.14 -3.72
C GLU A 1018 36.53 14.25 -2.48
N ALA A 1019 35.39 13.64 -2.12
CA ALA A 1019 35.33 12.71 -0.99
C ALA A 1019 36.19 11.47 -1.23
N TRP A 1020 36.23 10.98 -2.48
CA TRP A 1020 37.11 9.89 -2.90
C TRP A 1020 38.58 10.28 -2.71
N GLN A 1021 38.98 11.47 -3.17
CA GLN A 1021 40.35 11.97 -3.03
C GLN A 1021 40.73 12.20 -1.57
N TRP A 1022 39.84 12.75 -0.74
CA TRP A 1022 40.08 12.88 0.70
C TRP A 1022 40.31 11.51 1.35
N TYR A 1023 39.47 10.53 1.01
CA TYR A 1023 39.59 9.17 1.55
C TYR A 1023 40.91 8.51 1.13
N TYR A 1024 41.33 8.70 -0.13
CA TYR A 1024 42.60 8.19 -0.64
C TYR A 1024 43.81 8.89 0.00
N ASN A 1025 43.78 10.23 0.03
CA ASN A 1025 44.92 11.06 0.43
C ASN A 1025 45.12 11.11 1.95
N VAL A 1026 44.03 11.27 2.71
CA VAL A 1026 44.06 11.52 4.16
C VAL A 1026 43.96 10.21 4.95
N VAL A 1027 42.96 9.39 4.65
CA VAL A 1027 42.76 8.12 5.38
C VAL A 1027 43.76 7.07 4.91
N GLY A 1028 43.83 6.85 3.59
CA GLY A 1028 44.68 5.84 2.98
C GLY A 1028 46.14 6.26 2.75
N GLU A 1029 46.49 7.52 3.01
CA GLU A 1029 47.83 8.11 2.81
C GLU A 1029 48.42 7.85 1.41
N LYS A 1030 47.56 7.79 0.39
CA LYS A 1030 47.91 7.41 -1.00
C LYS A 1030 48.48 5.99 -1.15
N ARG A 1031 48.45 5.17 -0.09
CA ARG A 1031 48.93 3.77 -0.08
C ARG A 1031 47.81 2.79 -0.38
N CYS A 1032 46.58 3.12 0.00
CA CYS A 1032 45.46 2.18 -0.06
C CYS A 1032 44.60 2.42 -1.30
N PRO A 1033 44.51 1.49 -2.27
CA PRO A 1033 43.50 1.56 -3.31
C PRO A 1033 42.09 1.59 -2.70
N ILE A 1034 41.18 2.32 -3.35
CA ILE A 1034 39.76 2.39 -2.99
C ILE A 1034 38.96 1.51 -3.95
N VAL A 1035 38.28 0.51 -3.41
CA VAL A 1035 37.29 -0.28 -4.15
C VAL A 1035 35.92 0.39 -4.04
N ASP A 1036 35.51 1.08 -5.09
CA ASP A 1036 34.15 1.61 -5.23
C ASP A 1036 33.21 0.50 -5.70
N THR A 1037 32.28 0.09 -4.84
CA THR A 1037 31.46 -1.11 -5.05
C THR A 1037 30.04 -0.71 -5.40
N PHE A 1038 29.67 -0.85 -6.68
CA PHE A 1038 28.29 -0.69 -7.12
C PHE A 1038 27.57 -2.04 -7.17
N TRP A 1039 26.42 -2.07 -6.49
CA TRP A 1039 25.52 -3.21 -6.37
C TRP A 1039 24.24 -2.82 -5.64
N GLN A 1040 23.28 -3.74 -5.58
CA GLN A 1040 21.96 -3.50 -4.98
C GLN A 1040 21.57 -4.69 -4.08
N THR A 1041 20.44 -4.55 -3.36
CA THR A 1041 19.93 -5.66 -2.54
C THR A 1041 19.58 -6.86 -3.42
N GLU A 1042 19.06 -6.57 -4.60
CA GLU A 1042 18.61 -7.46 -5.65
C GLU A 1042 19.77 -8.21 -6.32
N THR A 1043 20.99 -7.66 -6.29
CA THR A 1043 22.16 -8.29 -6.92
C THR A 1043 22.91 -9.26 -6.00
N GLY A 1044 22.62 -9.21 -4.70
CA GLY A 1044 23.21 -10.05 -3.64
C GLY A 1044 24.67 -9.75 -3.29
N GLY A 1045 25.49 -9.33 -4.27
CA GLY A 1045 26.87 -8.90 -4.07
C GLY A 1045 27.33 -7.90 -5.15
N HIS A 1046 28.61 -7.52 -5.09
CA HIS A 1046 29.25 -6.56 -6.00
C HIS A 1046 29.06 -6.95 -7.47
N VAL A 1047 28.67 -6.00 -8.34
CA VAL A 1047 28.47 -6.26 -9.79
C VAL A 1047 29.33 -5.38 -10.68
N LEU A 1048 29.60 -4.12 -10.30
CA LEU A 1048 30.60 -3.25 -10.92
C LEU A 1048 31.54 -2.78 -9.82
N THR A 1049 32.82 -3.14 -9.90
CA THR A 1049 33.77 -2.81 -8.84
C THR A 1049 35.23 -3.00 -9.28
N PRO A 1050 36.17 -2.21 -8.74
CA PRO A 1050 37.58 -2.44 -8.96
C PRO A 1050 38.06 -3.74 -8.30
N LEU A 1051 39.02 -4.40 -8.96
CA LEU A 1051 39.91 -5.35 -8.30
C LEU A 1051 41.22 -4.61 -7.96
N PRO A 1052 41.55 -4.46 -6.67
CA PRO A 1052 42.46 -3.42 -6.18
C PRO A 1052 43.85 -3.46 -6.81
N ALA A 1053 44.37 -4.64 -7.15
CA ALA A 1053 45.68 -4.80 -7.81
C ALA A 1053 45.63 -4.77 -9.34
N ALA A 1054 44.47 -5.09 -9.94
CA ALA A 1054 44.35 -5.40 -11.36
C ALA A 1054 43.75 -4.26 -12.18
N THR A 1055 42.72 -3.59 -11.66
CA THR A 1055 41.99 -2.55 -12.40
C THR A 1055 42.49 -1.18 -11.95
N PRO A 1056 43.06 -0.34 -12.85
CA PRO A 1056 43.41 1.03 -12.51
C PRO A 1056 42.16 1.80 -12.03
N LEU A 1057 42.33 2.75 -11.12
CA LEU A 1057 41.23 3.45 -10.45
C LEU A 1057 41.05 4.84 -11.04
N LYS A 1058 39.78 5.24 -11.25
CA LYS A 1058 39.40 6.63 -11.51
C LYS A 1058 38.51 7.12 -10.35
N PRO A 1059 38.79 8.28 -9.75
CA PRO A 1059 37.99 8.79 -8.62
C PRO A 1059 36.50 8.91 -8.99
N GLY A 1060 35.64 8.20 -8.26
CA GLY A 1060 34.17 8.20 -8.48
C GLY A 1060 33.64 7.21 -9.53
N SER A 1061 34.51 6.37 -10.12
CA SER A 1061 34.07 5.30 -11.01
C SER A 1061 34.02 3.94 -10.29
N ALA A 1062 32.97 3.17 -10.56
CA ALA A 1062 32.87 1.76 -10.16
C ALA A 1062 33.73 0.84 -11.05
N THR A 1063 34.39 1.38 -12.07
CA THR A 1063 35.32 0.70 -13.00
C THR A 1063 34.66 -0.35 -13.89
N PHE A 1064 34.96 -1.63 -13.71
CA PHE A 1064 34.62 -2.71 -14.63
C PHE A 1064 33.68 -3.74 -13.96
N PRO A 1065 32.96 -4.55 -14.76
CA PRO A 1065 32.10 -5.59 -14.21
C PRO A 1065 32.84 -6.70 -13.48
N PHE A 1066 32.20 -7.22 -12.44
CA PHE A 1066 32.65 -8.43 -11.75
C PHE A 1066 32.39 -9.68 -12.60
N PHE A 1067 33.03 -10.79 -12.24
CA PHE A 1067 32.91 -12.06 -12.93
C PHE A 1067 31.44 -12.53 -13.04
N GLY A 1068 31.03 -13.00 -14.22
CA GLY A 1068 29.67 -13.45 -14.54
C GLY A 1068 28.67 -12.35 -14.92
N VAL A 1069 29.01 -11.07 -14.72
CA VAL A 1069 28.10 -9.93 -14.95
C VAL A 1069 28.37 -9.31 -16.32
N ILE A 1070 27.33 -9.13 -17.15
CA ILE A 1070 27.44 -8.43 -18.44
C ILE A 1070 26.61 -7.14 -18.41
N PRO A 1071 27.21 -5.97 -18.16
CA PRO A 1071 26.52 -4.68 -18.22
C PRO A 1071 26.30 -4.21 -19.65
N ALA A 1072 25.14 -3.61 -19.90
CA ALA A 1072 24.83 -2.87 -21.12
C ALA A 1072 24.22 -1.50 -20.76
N ILE A 1073 24.30 -0.57 -21.70
CA ILE A 1073 23.66 0.75 -21.61
C ILE A 1073 22.58 0.79 -22.68
N LEU A 1074 21.32 0.97 -22.28
CA LEU A 1074 20.22 1.14 -23.22
C LEU A 1074 19.77 2.60 -23.25
N ASN A 1075 19.25 3.05 -24.40
CA ASN A 1075 18.48 4.29 -24.49
C ASN A 1075 17.01 4.07 -24.08
N GLU A 1076 16.19 5.13 -24.12
CA GLU A 1076 14.76 5.03 -23.78
C GLU A 1076 13.97 4.08 -24.70
N SER A 1077 14.39 3.94 -25.96
CA SER A 1077 13.79 3.03 -26.95
C SER A 1077 14.19 1.57 -26.76
N GLY A 1078 15.10 1.27 -25.82
CA GLY A 1078 15.60 -0.08 -25.57
C GLY A 1078 16.73 -0.52 -26.50
N GLU A 1079 17.30 0.39 -27.28
CA GLU A 1079 18.46 0.11 -28.14
C GLU A 1079 19.74 0.14 -27.31
N GLU A 1080 20.61 -0.85 -27.51
CA GLU A 1080 21.90 -0.93 -26.85
C GLU A 1080 22.90 0.05 -27.46
N LEU A 1081 23.53 0.85 -26.59
CA LEU A 1081 24.52 1.86 -26.97
C LEU A 1081 25.92 1.28 -26.82
N GLU A 1082 26.69 1.25 -27.92
CA GLU A 1082 28.09 0.82 -27.96
C GLU A 1082 29.07 1.98 -27.71
N GLY A 1083 30.32 1.69 -27.31
CA GLY A 1083 31.34 2.73 -27.08
C GLY A 1083 31.03 3.68 -25.91
N PRO A 1084 31.67 4.86 -25.83
CA PRO A 1084 31.39 5.86 -24.81
C PRO A 1084 29.99 6.45 -24.96
N ASN A 1085 29.12 6.21 -23.97
CA ASN A 1085 27.71 6.56 -23.99
C ASN A 1085 27.12 6.62 -22.57
N GLU A 1086 25.92 7.17 -22.44
CA GLU A 1086 25.17 7.25 -21.18
C GLU A 1086 23.71 6.80 -21.38
N GLY A 1087 23.13 6.16 -20.36
CA GLY A 1087 21.75 5.69 -20.42
C GLY A 1087 21.40 4.75 -19.27
N TYR A 1088 20.43 3.87 -19.52
CA TYR A 1088 19.93 2.89 -18.56
C TYR A 1088 20.96 1.79 -18.33
N LEU A 1089 21.40 1.60 -17.08
CA LEU A 1089 22.22 0.45 -16.73
C LEU A 1089 21.35 -0.80 -16.64
N VAL A 1090 21.66 -1.78 -17.48
CA VAL A 1090 20.99 -3.09 -17.48
C VAL A 1090 22.00 -4.22 -17.50
N PHE A 1091 21.59 -5.42 -17.12
CA PHE A 1091 22.42 -6.63 -17.23
C PHE A 1091 21.79 -7.64 -18.19
N LYS A 1092 22.61 -8.20 -19.09
CA LYS A 1092 22.15 -9.08 -20.19
C LYS A 1092 21.89 -10.52 -19.76
N GLN A 1093 22.43 -10.93 -18.61
CA GLN A 1093 22.33 -12.30 -18.09
C GLN A 1093 22.40 -12.32 -16.56
N PRO A 1094 21.93 -13.40 -15.90
CA PRO A 1094 22.06 -13.55 -14.46
C PRO A 1094 23.47 -13.95 -14.04
N TRP A 1095 23.72 -13.81 -12.74
CA TRP A 1095 24.88 -14.30 -12.01
C TRP A 1095 24.39 -15.04 -10.75
N PRO A 1096 25.21 -15.89 -10.09
CA PRO A 1096 24.71 -16.78 -9.03
C PRO A 1096 24.02 -16.07 -7.86
N GLY A 1097 24.53 -14.90 -7.45
CA GLY A 1097 24.04 -14.12 -6.30
C GLY A 1097 22.79 -13.27 -6.54
N MET A 1098 22.22 -13.27 -7.75
CA MET A 1098 21.04 -12.49 -8.08
C MET A 1098 19.80 -12.95 -7.29
N MET A 1099 18.92 -12.04 -6.88
CA MET A 1099 17.65 -12.42 -6.25
C MET A 1099 16.81 -13.33 -7.15
N ARG A 1100 15.93 -14.15 -6.56
CA ARG A 1100 15.07 -15.07 -7.33
C ARG A 1100 13.67 -14.54 -7.58
N THR A 1101 13.15 -13.74 -6.65
CA THR A 1101 11.80 -13.18 -6.72
C THR A 1101 11.62 -12.08 -5.68
N VAL A 1102 10.53 -11.34 -5.80
CA VAL A 1102 9.91 -10.65 -4.67
C VAL A 1102 8.99 -11.65 -3.96
N TYR A 1103 9.17 -11.80 -2.65
CA TYR A 1103 8.46 -12.78 -1.83
C TYR A 1103 6.95 -12.63 -1.97
N ARG A 1104 6.28 -13.75 -2.29
CA ARG A 1104 4.83 -13.83 -2.54
C ARG A 1104 4.29 -12.90 -3.64
N ASN A 1105 5.15 -12.27 -4.44
CA ASN A 1105 4.76 -11.34 -5.49
C ASN A 1105 5.70 -11.43 -6.71
N HIS A 1106 5.73 -12.59 -7.35
CA HIS A 1106 6.55 -12.82 -8.54
C HIS A 1106 6.19 -11.88 -9.70
N GLN A 1107 4.91 -11.53 -9.85
CA GLN A 1107 4.48 -10.59 -10.88
C GLN A 1107 5.09 -9.19 -10.71
N ARG A 1108 5.29 -8.72 -9.46
CA ARG A 1108 6.02 -7.48 -9.20
C ARG A 1108 7.49 -7.61 -9.57
N PHE A 1109 8.11 -8.75 -9.32
CA PHE A 1109 9.49 -9.04 -9.77
C PHE A 1109 9.62 -8.91 -11.30
N GLU A 1110 8.73 -9.55 -12.07
CA GLU A 1110 8.71 -9.43 -13.53
C GLU A 1110 8.50 -7.99 -14.00
N THR A 1111 7.46 -7.35 -13.46
CA THR A 1111 7.05 -6.00 -13.86
C THR A 1111 8.11 -4.95 -13.56
N THR A 1112 8.80 -5.10 -12.44
CA THR A 1112 9.78 -4.13 -11.95
C THR A 1112 11.11 -4.24 -12.69
N TYR A 1113 11.60 -5.48 -12.87
CA TYR A 1113 12.99 -5.71 -13.26
C TYR A 1113 13.17 -6.16 -14.72
N PHE A 1114 12.12 -6.66 -15.39
CA PHE A 1114 12.27 -7.28 -16.73
C PHE A 1114 11.29 -6.74 -17.78
N LYS A 1115 10.13 -6.21 -17.38
CA LYS A 1115 9.09 -5.77 -18.33
C LYS A 1115 9.50 -4.57 -19.18
N LYS A 1116 10.31 -3.66 -18.65
CA LYS A 1116 10.70 -2.43 -19.34
C LYS A 1116 11.58 -2.71 -20.57
N PHE A 1117 12.54 -3.61 -20.44
CA PHE A 1117 13.44 -4.03 -21.51
C PHE A 1117 13.50 -5.57 -21.51
N PRO A 1118 12.58 -6.25 -22.22
CA PRO A 1118 12.54 -7.71 -22.26
C PRO A 1118 13.90 -8.29 -22.70
N GLY A 1119 14.36 -9.33 -21.99
CA GLY A 1119 15.68 -9.93 -22.20
C GLY A 1119 16.79 -9.31 -21.34
N TYR A 1120 16.51 -8.25 -20.59
CA TYR A 1120 17.47 -7.57 -19.71
C TYR A 1120 16.94 -7.44 -18.28
N TYR A 1121 17.85 -7.53 -17.31
CA TYR A 1121 17.57 -7.06 -15.95
C TYR A 1121 17.81 -5.55 -15.85
N VAL A 1122 16.80 -4.81 -15.41
CA VAL A 1122 16.83 -3.35 -15.24
C VAL A 1122 17.16 -3.00 -13.80
N THR A 1123 18.30 -2.33 -13.60
CA THR A 1123 18.79 -1.92 -12.27
C THR A 1123 17.98 -0.76 -11.65
N GLY A 1124 17.39 0.07 -12.52
CA GLY A 1124 16.81 1.36 -12.15
C GLY A 1124 17.85 2.47 -11.87
N ASP A 1125 19.13 2.21 -12.17
CA ASP A 1125 20.20 3.20 -12.18
C ASP A 1125 20.56 3.65 -13.60
N GLY A 1126 20.97 4.91 -13.70
CA GLY A 1126 21.63 5.44 -14.88
C GLY A 1126 23.13 5.24 -14.75
N CYS A 1127 23.79 5.04 -15.88
CA CYS A 1127 25.24 5.00 -15.92
C CYS A 1127 25.80 5.60 -17.20
N ARG A 1128 27.05 6.06 -17.10
CA ARG A 1128 27.88 6.49 -18.21
C ARG A 1128 29.06 5.53 -18.35
N ARG A 1129 29.34 5.09 -19.58
CA ARG A 1129 30.58 4.40 -19.94
C ARG A 1129 31.51 5.36 -20.66
N ASP A 1130 32.75 5.48 -20.22
CA ASP A 1130 33.73 6.37 -20.85
C ASP A 1130 34.49 5.71 -22.01
N LYS A 1131 35.41 6.46 -22.65
CA LYS A 1131 36.22 6.00 -23.79
C LYS A 1131 37.09 4.78 -23.46
N ASP A 1132 37.44 4.61 -22.18
CA ASP A 1132 38.29 3.53 -21.67
C ASP A 1132 37.46 2.37 -21.11
N GLY A 1133 36.12 2.43 -21.23
CA GLY A 1133 35.20 1.39 -20.79
C GLY A 1133 34.84 1.41 -19.31
N TYR A 1134 35.21 2.47 -18.55
CA TYR A 1134 34.84 2.58 -17.14
C TYR A 1134 33.36 2.95 -16.99
N TYR A 1135 32.70 2.29 -16.05
CA TYR A 1135 31.32 2.60 -15.67
C TYR A 1135 31.27 3.62 -14.53
N TRP A 1136 30.47 4.65 -14.73
CA TRP A 1136 30.20 5.73 -13.80
C TRP A 1136 28.71 5.70 -13.46
N ILE A 1137 28.37 5.48 -12.20
CA ILE A 1137 26.98 5.42 -11.77
C ILE A 1137 26.49 6.84 -11.55
N THR A 1138 25.52 7.27 -12.36
CA THR A 1138 25.04 8.66 -12.35
C THR A 1138 23.84 8.86 -11.41
N GLY A 1139 23.31 7.78 -10.81
CA GLY A 1139 22.26 7.79 -9.79
C GLY A 1139 21.02 6.98 -10.20
N ARG A 1140 19.96 6.99 -9.36
CA ARG A 1140 18.67 6.40 -9.76
C ARG A 1140 18.14 7.17 -10.97
N ILE A 1141 17.57 6.47 -11.95
CA ILE A 1141 16.86 7.14 -13.06
C ILE A 1141 15.67 7.95 -12.55
N ASP A 1142 15.04 7.54 -11.44
CA ASP A 1142 13.97 8.30 -10.78
C ASP A 1142 14.44 9.66 -10.22
N ASP A 1143 15.76 9.85 -10.11
CA ASP A 1143 16.46 11.07 -9.68
C ASP A 1143 17.20 11.77 -10.84
N MET A 1144 17.07 11.29 -12.09
CA MET A 1144 17.44 12.04 -13.28
C MET A 1144 16.34 13.03 -13.64
N LEU A 1145 16.74 14.23 -14.07
CA LEU A 1145 15.81 15.32 -14.37
C LEU A 1145 15.81 15.59 -15.86
N ASN A 1146 14.62 15.81 -16.42
CA ASN A 1146 14.50 16.24 -17.80
C ASN A 1146 14.31 17.76 -17.86
N VAL A 1147 15.40 18.47 -18.13
CA VAL A 1147 15.40 19.94 -18.24
C VAL A 1147 15.51 20.31 -19.72
N SER A 1148 14.40 20.78 -20.30
CA SER A 1148 14.29 21.15 -21.71
C SER A 1148 14.76 20.04 -22.67
N GLY A 1149 14.34 18.80 -22.42
CA GLY A 1149 14.68 17.64 -23.26
C GLY A 1149 16.03 16.99 -22.95
N HIS A 1150 16.82 17.55 -22.02
CA HIS A 1150 18.12 17.01 -21.63
C HIS A 1150 17.97 16.26 -20.31
N LEU A 1151 18.37 14.98 -20.33
CA LEU A 1151 18.54 14.19 -19.10
C LEU A 1151 19.77 14.72 -18.36
N LEU A 1152 19.55 15.23 -17.16
CA LEU A 1152 20.57 15.75 -16.27
C LEU A 1152 20.59 14.92 -14.98
N SER A 1153 21.77 14.44 -14.62
CA SER A 1153 21.97 13.82 -13.33
C SER A 1153 21.93 14.87 -12.22
N THR A 1154 21.13 14.61 -11.19
CA THR A 1154 21.16 15.42 -9.95
C THR A 1154 22.51 15.36 -9.28
N ALA A 1155 23.22 14.22 -9.34
CA ALA A 1155 24.53 14.04 -8.73
C ALA A 1155 25.63 14.91 -9.38
N GLU A 1156 25.53 15.16 -10.69
CA GLU A 1156 26.46 16.03 -11.40
C GLU A 1156 26.32 17.48 -10.92
N VAL A 1157 25.08 17.96 -10.80
CA VAL A 1157 24.77 19.31 -10.28
C VAL A 1157 25.16 19.43 -8.79
N GLU A 1158 24.87 18.41 -7.98
CA GLU A 1158 25.31 18.34 -6.58
C GLU A 1158 26.84 18.44 -6.45
N SER A 1159 27.57 17.70 -7.28
CA SER A 1159 29.04 17.72 -7.28
C SER A 1159 29.58 19.10 -7.63
N ALA A 1160 29.04 19.73 -8.69
CA ALA A 1160 29.45 21.07 -9.10
C ALA A 1160 29.20 22.13 -8.02
N LEU A 1161 28.15 21.97 -7.20
CA LEU A 1161 27.85 22.86 -6.08
C LEU A 1161 28.78 22.63 -4.88
N VAL A 1162 29.10 21.37 -4.56
CA VAL A 1162 29.97 21.01 -3.41
C VAL A 1162 31.41 21.44 -3.64
N GLU A 1163 31.91 21.46 -4.88
CA GLU A 1163 33.21 22.03 -5.23
C GLU A 1163 33.29 23.58 -5.10
N HIS A 1164 32.41 24.24 -4.35
CA HIS A 1164 32.53 25.65 -3.97
C HIS A 1164 32.91 25.72 -2.49
N GLU A 1165 33.95 26.47 -2.11
CA GLU A 1165 34.51 26.49 -0.73
C GLU A 1165 33.47 26.81 0.36
N ALA A 1166 32.41 27.51 0.00
CA ALA A 1166 31.31 27.84 0.90
C ALA A 1166 30.35 26.68 1.23
N VAL A 1167 30.28 25.64 0.39
CA VAL A 1167 29.26 24.60 0.44
C VAL A 1167 29.83 23.34 1.09
N ALA A 1168 29.15 22.86 2.14
CA ALA A 1168 29.47 21.60 2.80
C ALA A 1168 28.77 20.41 2.12
N GLU A 1169 27.48 20.59 1.79
CA GLU A 1169 26.65 19.57 1.17
C GLU A 1169 25.63 20.20 0.23
N ALA A 1170 25.24 19.49 -0.81
CA ALA A 1170 24.17 19.88 -1.71
C ALA A 1170 23.23 18.71 -1.98
N ALA A 1171 21.96 19.02 -2.21
CA ALA A 1171 20.97 18.07 -2.72
C ALA A 1171 20.13 18.75 -3.81
N VAL A 1172 19.95 18.06 -4.93
CA VAL A 1172 19.25 18.61 -6.09
C VAL A 1172 18.00 17.79 -6.38
N VAL A 1173 16.89 18.46 -6.62
CA VAL A 1173 15.62 17.84 -7.02
C VAL A 1173 14.97 18.61 -8.16
N GLY A 1174 14.16 17.91 -8.94
CA GLY A 1174 13.32 18.52 -9.95
C GLY A 1174 12.12 19.21 -9.31
N THR A 1175 11.82 20.41 -9.79
CA THR A 1175 10.51 21.04 -9.61
C THR A 1175 9.89 21.33 -10.97
N PRO A 1176 8.57 21.11 -11.15
CA PRO A 1176 7.90 21.40 -12.41
C PRO A 1176 8.15 22.85 -12.87
N HIS A 1177 8.51 23.02 -14.14
CA HIS A 1177 8.78 24.32 -14.75
C HIS A 1177 7.97 24.49 -16.03
N PRO A 1178 7.22 25.59 -16.20
CA PRO A 1178 6.28 25.75 -17.32
C PRO A 1178 6.94 25.72 -18.71
N VAL A 1179 8.22 26.10 -18.80
CA VAL A 1179 8.96 26.17 -20.08
C VAL A 1179 9.97 25.02 -20.23
N LYS A 1180 10.55 24.54 -19.12
CA LYS A 1180 11.66 23.58 -19.15
C LYS A 1180 11.17 22.14 -18.96
N GLY A 1181 9.87 21.93 -18.69
CA GLY A 1181 9.36 20.65 -18.18
C GLY A 1181 9.68 20.54 -16.69
N GLU A 1182 10.96 20.30 -16.37
CA GLU A 1182 11.50 20.37 -15.00
C GLU A 1182 12.57 21.46 -14.90
N SER A 1183 12.73 22.01 -13.70
CA SER A 1183 13.82 22.94 -13.34
C SER A 1183 14.55 22.43 -12.11
N LEU A 1184 15.81 22.85 -11.98
CA LEU A 1184 16.69 22.44 -10.89
C LEU A 1184 16.39 23.27 -9.63
N TYR A 1185 16.02 22.58 -8.56
CA TYR A 1185 15.90 23.13 -7.22
C TYR A 1185 17.01 22.56 -6.33
N CYS A 1186 17.93 23.41 -5.89
CA CYS A 1186 19.11 23.00 -5.16
C CYS A 1186 19.00 23.41 -3.69
N PHE A 1187 19.17 22.47 -2.77
CA PHE A 1187 19.32 22.72 -1.35
C PHE A 1187 20.81 22.72 -1.04
N VAL A 1188 21.34 23.78 -0.43
CA VAL A 1188 22.75 23.89 -0.08
C VAL A 1188 22.92 24.08 1.42
N THR A 1189 23.77 23.25 2.01
CA THR A 1189 24.24 23.39 3.39
C THR A 1189 25.64 23.99 3.35
N LEU A 1190 25.85 25.10 4.05
CA LEU A 1190 27.11 25.83 4.03
C LEU A 1190 28.08 25.31 5.10
N ASN A 1191 29.38 25.57 4.89
CA ASN A 1191 30.39 25.33 5.91
C ASN A 1191 30.18 26.25 7.14
N ASP A 1192 30.56 25.75 8.32
CA ASP A 1192 30.33 26.45 9.58
C ASP A 1192 30.98 27.85 9.57
N GLY A 1193 30.21 28.87 9.95
CA GLY A 1193 30.66 30.27 9.96
C GLY A 1193 30.40 31.06 8.66
N ILE A 1194 29.85 30.43 7.63
CA ILE A 1194 29.48 31.09 6.36
C ILE A 1194 27.97 31.38 6.33
N ASN A 1195 27.62 32.63 5.97
CA ASN A 1195 26.23 33.05 5.86
C ASN A 1195 25.73 32.96 4.42
N TYR A 1196 24.49 32.49 4.24
CA TYR A 1196 23.83 32.47 2.94
C TYR A 1196 23.44 33.89 2.52
N THR A 1197 23.90 34.33 1.33
CA THR A 1197 23.65 35.68 0.80
C THR A 1197 23.24 35.61 -0.68
N ALA A 1198 22.59 36.67 -1.18
CA ALA A 1198 22.24 36.77 -2.60
C ALA A 1198 23.47 36.77 -3.52
N THR A 1199 24.61 37.28 -3.04
CA THR A 1199 25.89 37.24 -3.76
C THR A 1199 26.38 35.80 -3.91
N LEU A 1200 26.37 35.04 -2.81
CA LEU A 1200 26.77 33.62 -2.81
C LEU A 1200 25.86 32.78 -3.70
N GLU A 1201 24.54 33.04 -3.70
CA GLU A 1201 23.62 32.36 -4.62
C GLU A 1201 23.99 32.58 -6.08
N ALA A 1202 24.32 33.81 -6.47
CA ALA A 1202 24.73 34.14 -7.83
C ALA A 1202 26.06 33.48 -8.23
N GLU A 1203 27.02 33.41 -7.29
CA GLU A 1203 28.30 32.71 -7.46
C GLU A 1203 28.08 31.20 -7.69
N LEU A 1204 27.25 30.56 -6.87
CA LEU A 1204 26.92 29.13 -7.02
C LEU A 1204 26.23 28.83 -8.36
N LYS A 1205 25.26 29.66 -8.78
CA LYS A 1205 24.62 29.52 -10.09
C LYS A 1205 25.61 29.66 -11.24
N LYS A 1206 26.55 30.61 -11.13
CA LYS A 1206 27.61 30.82 -12.11
C LYS A 1206 28.56 29.61 -12.18
N GLN A 1207 28.95 29.04 -11.03
CA GLN A 1207 29.82 27.87 -10.98
C GLN A 1207 29.20 26.66 -11.68
N VAL A 1208 27.93 26.34 -11.41
CA VAL A 1208 27.25 25.22 -12.08
C VAL A 1208 27.17 25.45 -13.59
N ARG A 1209 26.90 26.69 -14.00
CA ARG A 1209 26.87 27.08 -15.42
C ARG A 1209 28.21 26.93 -16.12
N GLU A 1210 29.32 27.22 -15.44
CA GLU A 1210 30.67 27.13 -15.99
C GLU A 1210 31.18 25.68 -16.05
N LYS A 1211 30.90 24.87 -15.02
CA LYS A 1211 31.38 23.48 -14.95
C LYS A 1211 30.55 22.49 -15.79
N ILE A 1212 29.22 22.62 -15.79
CA ILE A 1212 28.33 21.68 -16.50
C ILE A 1212 27.78 22.32 -17.78
N GLY A 1213 27.22 23.52 -17.66
CA GLY A 1213 26.69 24.26 -18.80
C GLY A 1213 25.44 25.06 -18.48
N ALA A 1214 25.04 25.93 -19.42
CA ALA A 1214 23.88 26.81 -19.24
C ALA A 1214 22.58 26.04 -18.93
N ILE A 1215 22.42 24.85 -19.49
CA ILE A 1215 21.25 23.98 -19.31
C ILE A 1215 21.09 23.49 -17.86
N ALA A 1216 22.20 23.32 -17.13
CA ALA A 1216 22.23 22.83 -15.75
C ALA A 1216 22.23 23.95 -14.71
N THR A 1217 22.08 25.22 -15.13
CA THR A 1217 22.06 26.35 -14.18
C THR A 1217 20.83 26.22 -13.25
N PRO A 1218 21.02 26.19 -11.91
CA PRO A 1218 19.92 26.11 -10.97
C PRO A 1218 18.95 27.29 -11.11
N ASP A 1219 17.65 27.00 -11.17
CA ASP A 1219 16.63 28.04 -11.12
C ASP A 1219 16.46 28.55 -9.69
N TYR A 1220 16.49 27.62 -8.71
CA TYR A 1220 16.38 27.91 -7.28
C TYR A 1220 17.56 27.34 -6.52
N ILE A 1221 18.15 28.14 -5.63
CA ILE A 1221 19.06 27.67 -4.59
C ILE A 1221 18.48 28.11 -3.25
N GLN A 1222 18.29 27.14 -2.36
CA GLN A 1222 17.74 27.33 -1.03
C GLN A 1222 18.83 27.07 0.01
N ASN A 1223 18.94 27.96 0.99
CA ASN A 1223 19.69 27.69 2.21
C ASN A 1223 19.03 26.54 3.00
N ALA A 1224 19.79 25.48 3.24
CA ALA A 1224 19.38 24.31 4.01
C ALA A 1224 20.37 24.12 5.16
N PRO A 1225 20.04 24.53 6.41
CA PRO A 1225 20.91 24.32 7.57
C PRO A 1225 21.29 22.85 7.80
N GLY A 1226 20.50 21.93 7.26
CA GLY A 1226 20.80 20.51 7.14
C GLY A 1226 19.88 19.85 6.11
N LEU A 1227 20.26 18.66 5.65
CA LEU A 1227 19.48 17.86 4.70
C LEU A 1227 18.72 16.75 5.43
N PRO A 1228 17.49 16.40 4.98
CA PRO A 1228 16.71 15.34 5.60
C PRO A 1228 17.35 13.99 5.24
N LYS A 1229 18.09 13.41 6.19
CA LYS A 1229 18.83 12.15 6.00
C LYS A 1229 18.20 11.02 6.81
N THR A 1230 18.21 9.81 6.24
CA THR A 1230 17.91 8.60 6.99
C THR A 1230 18.94 8.39 8.09
N ARG A 1231 18.65 7.49 9.03
CA ARG A 1231 19.61 7.04 10.06
C ARG A 1231 20.87 6.35 9.51
N SER A 1232 20.87 5.96 8.23
CA SER A 1232 22.05 5.47 7.49
C SER A 1232 22.80 6.57 6.74
N GLY A 1233 22.31 7.82 6.81
CA GLY A 1233 22.94 8.98 6.21
C GLY A 1233 22.42 9.35 4.81
N LYS A 1234 21.57 8.52 4.21
CA LYS A 1234 21.03 8.74 2.87
C LYS A 1234 20.08 9.92 2.82
N ILE A 1235 20.29 10.84 1.88
CA ILE A 1235 19.40 12.00 1.68
C ILE A 1235 18.04 11.53 1.17
N MET A 1236 16.96 11.93 1.84
CA MET A 1236 15.58 11.62 1.47
C MET A 1236 15.06 12.60 0.41
N ARG A 1237 15.54 12.47 -0.83
CA ARG A 1237 15.17 13.35 -1.97
C ARG A 1237 13.67 13.43 -2.23
N ARG A 1238 12.91 12.36 -1.91
CA ARG A 1238 11.43 12.36 -1.95
C ARG A 1238 10.81 13.48 -1.09
N VAL A 1239 11.37 13.70 0.11
CA VAL A 1239 10.91 14.77 1.03
C VAL A 1239 11.29 16.14 0.47
N LEU A 1240 12.53 16.30 0.01
CA LEU A 1240 13.02 17.54 -0.62
C LEU A 1240 12.18 17.93 -1.85
N ARG A 1241 11.82 16.97 -2.71
CA ARG A 1241 10.99 17.19 -3.90
C ARG A 1241 9.59 17.70 -3.53
N LYS A 1242 9.01 17.14 -2.45
CA LYS A 1242 7.72 17.60 -1.90
C LYS A 1242 7.82 19.00 -1.30
N ILE A 1243 8.89 19.30 -0.56
CA ILE A 1243 9.15 20.63 0.00
C ILE A 1243 9.33 21.67 -1.11
N ALA A 1244 10.17 21.39 -2.12
CA ALA A 1244 10.34 22.26 -3.29
C ALA A 1244 9.00 22.56 -4.00
N SER A 1245 8.11 21.55 -4.05
CA SER A 1245 6.75 21.64 -4.58
C SER A 1245 5.70 22.19 -3.61
N ASN A 1246 6.10 22.63 -2.42
CA ASN A 1246 5.25 23.13 -1.33
C ASN A 1246 4.12 22.14 -0.90
N GLN A 1247 4.41 20.84 -0.87
CA GLN A 1247 3.48 19.79 -0.42
C GLN A 1247 3.69 19.46 1.06
N GLN A 1248 2.65 19.65 1.88
CA GLN A 1248 2.70 19.42 3.34
C GLN A 1248 2.58 17.94 3.74
N ASP A 1249 1.92 17.10 2.92
CA ASP A 1249 1.88 15.66 3.16
C ASP A 1249 3.17 15.01 2.68
N LEU A 1250 4.09 14.75 3.60
CA LEU A 1250 5.40 14.16 3.31
C LEU A 1250 5.40 12.62 3.32
N GLY A 1251 4.31 11.94 3.69
CA GLY A 1251 4.31 10.48 3.93
C GLY A 1251 5.21 10.06 5.11
N ASP A 1252 5.70 8.82 5.12
CA ASP A 1252 6.55 8.33 6.23
C ASP A 1252 7.91 9.05 6.30
N VAL A 1253 8.18 9.65 7.45
CA VAL A 1253 9.42 10.36 7.80
C VAL A 1253 10.09 9.77 9.06
N SER A 1254 9.61 8.63 9.56
CA SER A 1254 10.09 7.98 10.78
C SER A 1254 11.55 7.51 10.72
N THR A 1255 12.07 7.32 9.51
CA THR A 1255 13.46 6.92 9.24
C THR A 1255 14.45 8.07 9.28
N LEU A 1256 14.00 9.33 9.41
CA LEU A 1256 14.88 10.49 9.54
C LEU A 1256 15.74 10.43 10.80
N ALA A 1257 16.99 10.86 10.68
CA ALA A 1257 17.89 11.04 11.81
C ALA A 1257 17.42 12.21 12.70
N ASP A 1258 16.97 13.30 12.07
CA ASP A 1258 16.43 14.50 12.70
C ASP A 1258 15.19 14.97 11.93
N SER A 1259 14.04 15.01 12.61
CA SER A 1259 12.78 15.45 12.01
C SER A 1259 12.58 16.96 12.04
N SER A 1260 13.31 17.69 12.91
CA SER A 1260 13.18 19.15 13.06
C SER A 1260 13.63 19.90 11.80
N ILE A 1261 14.47 19.27 10.98
CA ILE A 1261 14.96 19.84 9.74
C ILE A 1261 13.84 20.12 8.72
N ILE A 1262 12.73 19.39 8.77
CA ILE A 1262 11.60 19.58 7.86
C ILE A 1262 11.02 20.99 8.02
N GLU A 1263 10.84 21.46 9.25
CA GLU A 1263 10.26 22.77 9.55
C GLU A 1263 11.17 23.89 9.01
N GLN A 1264 12.48 23.79 9.28
CA GLN A 1264 13.48 24.74 8.81
C GLN A 1264 13.53 24.82 7.27
N LEU A 1265 13.33 23.70 6.58
CA LEU A 1265 13.31 23.67 5.12
C LEU A 1265 12.05 24.30 4.53
N PHE A 1266 10.89 24.21 5.21
CA PHE A 1266 9.70 24.95 4.78
C PHE A 1266 9.83 26.45 5.03
N GLU A 1267 10.43 26.86 6.14
CA GLU A 1267 10.66 28.28 6.46
C GLU A 1267 11.60 28.97 5.46
N ASN A 1268 12.66 28.29 5.04
CA ASN A 1268 13.68 28.82 4.13
C ASN A 1268 13.34 28.64 2.63
N ARG A 1269 12.14 28.15 2.30
CA ARG A 1269 11.76 27.77 0.94
C ARG A 1269 11.73 28.96 -0.03
N CYS A 1270 12.40 28.85 -1.17
CA CYS A 1270 12.31 29.83 -2.26
C CYS A 1270 10.89 29.95 -2.83
N CYS A 1271 10.49 31.17 -3.20
CA CYS A 1271 9.24 31.41 -3.93
C CYS A 1271 9.32 30.87 -5.36
N THR A 1272 8.82 29.65 -5.57
CA THR A 1272 8.62 29.08 -6.90
C THR A 1272 7.43 29.73 -7.60
N ALA A 1273 7.52 30.03 -8.91
CA ALA A 1273 6.43 30.69 -9.63
C ALA A 1273 5.25 29.73 -9.84
N VAL A 1274 4.05 30.18 -9.43
CA VAL A 1274 2.84 29.35 -9.17
C VAL A 1274 1.76 29.50 -10.25
#